data_AF-Q2FXD2-F1
#
_entry.id   AF-Q2FXD2-F1
#
_cell.length_a   1.000
_cell.length_b   1.000
_cell.length_c   1.000
_cell.angle_alpha   90.00
_cell.angle_beta   90.00
_cell.angle_gamma   90.00
#
_symmetry.space_group_name_H-M   'P 1'
#
loop_
_entity.id
_entity.type
_entity.pdbx_description
1 polymer ?
#
loop_
_entity_poly.entity_id
_entity_poly.type
_entity_poly.pdbx_seq_one_letter_code
_entity_poly.pdbx_strand_id
1 'polypeptide(L)'
;MKRSTNQEKFLDTLIRLNTKIEELGKINILNNHIYSEYFFRDLLNIVYGYSLENHNKKQKNAPAFDLIDNTNKIIIQVTATCKKQKIEDTLKKEYLTNKMEEGYRLKFIFIGNQNNNIKNKNFSNPHNILFDSKKDIILTQDLCEEFLNLNINKQDHAIELLKKELSPLLFEDSLSYLKEEFINEKLEFNISNLASRYTANNDVDTINNKIIEGISITNNFKYTNISYLKELKGYIENDILDKMKSKYAKNIYLNFKKIFSNLEQSVNNYLELEEEFEEKKKYLSEIYELIDEINIDPYIFLTEHNECNIYKISENEKLELQTYMSKIEKVLLKYQTYLKETCKECLFYPYLLVQGEAGIGKSHLLAHLSKKLRDENHIIYLFLGQFFTKNEDPWHQILNDLEVTNSVDNFLRSISNKAKETKKRAFIIIDALNEGEGKRLWGNYFQSFINHIKKYSNIALIFSIRTPFEDVILPKNAIQDNNIVVFQHEGFSKEENYNPIVSFCDFYGLELPKLPILNPEFNNPLFLKLMCEYCVNKFKEFDQTISVAELFTNVLKTVNINLSKEDKFDFDKNINVVQKVIKGLVELMNDSEFNQLNYEESYTVVNNIAKEYVQKSNRFLEALIDENILIKNTGYKGEMIIYFSYERMGDYFLSEYLLEKYRNVDKRDLVTKLQSDEKVTRYFQKEDDLSYNRGLINELFIKLANEFNIELFEVFPQFKNNYNMIYSFINSLVWRKDGSISKHTKCYISDNVIPYDAFRNNFLDVLLIKMPQKNHPLNIWALHKLLKQCNLGKRDFLWTQYISINNEKVFEIINWLFSNYKKLDEETAEKYMIFLTWIFSATNNKLRDLGTKSLVKLFKTFPTKIIGLLKLFENNNDPYIVERLYASVLGATLRIDICEIHIEIANYIYEEIFDKEMVYPHILMRDYARQTIEYISLSKDISNINLEKIRPPYKSNWYKKEYSNLNIDDYIKSLKNKLDSHLHFSIDKIKNSMTTEYGRGTGAYGDFGRYVFGYAVRNWVKGFKSDQDLSNIALMRIFEMGYDAKLHGEFDMWVNRYDNFNNSIERISKKYQWIAYYEILAKLVDKFPDVQYSGLWDDYIRDIDPTLLLLEIDKESKILVPSPLPSHQSNEWVKNTKVFDETKLFLEIDIDNHRYICLSSKFNFEKREKEIPFEDRDSCYFLAMGYFYNKEDSNEIIKGYENNYDRGINIPRAHSIYLYEYYWSEAYKNYKEGYLTESDGKLCPAIYEYFWELDYSVKDKSISFYIPCKEIVDYFSLIQTEEGVWKTKFGETICINSKLLEFDNECLLIKKESLLNFLNTKKLSIGWKIYLEKISLRDRQEWWYNVFYDDGKYNKKIIKNDMSKIRRNF
;
A
#
# COMPACT_ATOMS: atom_id res chain seq x y z
N MET A 1 28.26 -28.51 -43.54
CA MET A 1 28.75 -29.91 -43.68
C MET A 1 29.51 -30.29 -42.42
N LYS A 2 29.28 -31.47 -41.81
CA LYS A 2 29.95 -31.87 -40.56
C LYS A 2 31.49 -31.78 -40.65
N ARG A 3 32.08 -32.16 -41.79
CA ARG A 3 33.53 -32.03 -42.05
C ARG A 3 34.05 -30.60 -41.86
N SER A 4 33.32 -29.60 -42.33
CA SER A 4 33.74 -28.18 -42.21
C SER A 4 33.66 -27.70 -40.75
N THR A 5 32.58 -28.05 -40.04
CA THR A 5 32.46 -27.76 -38.60
C THR A 5 33.56 -28.46 -37.79
N ASN A 6 33.90 -29.70 -38.15
CA ASN A 6 34.97 -30.45 -37.52
C ASN A 6 36.34 -29.80 -37.79
N GLN A 7 36.57 -29.35 -39.03
CA GLN A 7 37.80 -28.65 -39.42
C GLN A 7 37.99 -27.34 -38.65
N GLU A 8 36.95 -26.51 -38.55
CA GLU A 8 36.99 -25.24 -37.82
C GLU A 8 37.27 -25.45 -36.33
N LYS A 9 36.57 -26.42 -35.70
CA LYS A 9 36.80 -26.77 -34.30
C LYS A 9 38.22 -27.26 -34.06
N PHE A 10 38.73 -28.12 -34.94
CA PHE A 10 40.06 -28.67 -34.84
C PHE A 10 41.12 -27.57 -34.95
N LEU A 11 40.99 -26.67 -35.94
CA LEU A 11 41.89 -25.55 -36.15
C LEU A 11 41.85 -24.52 -35.01
N ASP A 12 40.66 -24.06 -34.61
CA ASP A 12 40.50 -23.04 -33.56
C ASP A 12 41.08 -23.54 -32.23
N THR A 13 40.82 -24.80 -31.89
CA THR A 13 41.36 -25.40 -30.66
C THR A 13 42.89 -25.49 -30.70
N LEU A 14 43.49 -25.91 -31.83
CA LEU A 14 44.95 -25.97 -31.96
C LEU A 14 45.61 -24.58 -31.96
N ILE A 15 44.97 -23.57 -32.54
CA ILE A 15 45.44 -22.18 -32.49
C ILE A 15 45.42 -21.66 -31.04
N ARG A 16 44.32 -21.88 -30.31
CA ARG A 16 44.21 -21.48 -28.90
C ARG A 16 45.24 -22.20 -28.03
N LEU A 17 45.44 -23.50 -28.25
CA LEU A 17 46.47 -24.29 -27.57
C LEU A 17 47.86 -23.72 -27.85
N ASN A 18 48.22 -23.47 -29.11
CA ASN A 18 49.51 -22.89 -29.48
C ASN A 18 49.71 -21.50 -28.86
N THR A 19 48.67 -20.65 -28.86
CA THR A 19 48.71 -19.32 -28.24
C THR A 19 48.95 -19.45 -26.72
N LYS A 20 48.24 -20.36 -26.05
CA LYS A 20 48.43 -20.60 -24.61
C LYS A 20 49.81 -21.17 -24.30
N ILE A 21 50.34 -22.09 -25.11
CA ILE A 21 51.71 -22.62 -24.97
C ILE A 21 52.74 -21.51 -25.14
N GLU A 22 52.54 -20.60 -26.09
CA GLU A 22 53.42 -19.43 -26.27
C GLU A 22 53.41 -18.53 -25.03
N GLU A 23 52.23 -18.17 -24.52
CA GLU A 23 52.08 -17.34 -23.32
C GLU A 23 52.69 -18.02 -22.08
N LEU A 24 52.45 -19.31 -21.88
CA LEU A 24 53.03 -20.08 -20.77
C LEU A 24 54.55 -20.22 -20.88
N GLY A 25 55.07 -20.32 -22.11
CA GLY A 25 56.51 -20.33 -22.39
C GLY A 25 57.17 -19.00 -22.04
N LYS A 26 56.50 -17.86 -22.25
CA LYS A 26 56.99 -16.52 -21.87
C LYS A 26 57.16 -16.38 -20.35
N ILE A 27 56.39 -17.13 -19.55
CA ILE A 27 56.41 -17.10 -18.08
C ILE A 27 57.11 -18.32 -17.44
N ASN A 28 57.91 -19.07 -18.21
CA ASN A 28 58.71 -20.23 -17.76
C ASN A 28 57.92 -21.39 -17.12
N ILE A 29 56.63 -21.57 -17.44
CA ILE A 29 55.85 -22.73 -16.97
C ILE A 29 55.98 -23.88 -17.97
N LEU A 30 56.98 -24.75 -17.75
CA LEU A 30 57.34 -25.85 -18.67
C LEU A 30 56.58 -27.17 -18.41
N ASN A 31 55.78 -27.28 -17.35
CA ASN A 31 55.04 -28.52 -17.02
C ASN A 31 54.13 -28.98 -18.17
N ASN A 32 53.61 -28.04 -18.96
CA ASN A 32 52.77 -28.34 -20.12
C ASN A 32 53.53 -28.98 -21.29
N HIS A 33 54.87 -28.93 -21.34
CA HIS A 33 55.62 -29.65 -22.38
C HIS A 33 55.53 -31.17 -22.23
N ILE A 34 55.61 -31.69 -21.00
CA ILE A 34 55.48 -33.13 -20.74
C ILE A 34 54.08 -33.60 -21.14
N TYR A 35 53.02 -32.87 -20.75
CA TYR A 35 51.65 -33.22 -21.14
C TYR A 35 51.41 -33.04 -22.65
N SER A 36 52.06 -32.06 -23.28
CA SER A 36 51.99 -31.89 -24.74
C SER A 36 52.50 -33.12 -25.47
N GLU A 37 53.55 -33.80 -24.97
CA GLU A 37 54.04 -35.05 -25.59
C GLU A 37 52.97 -36.15 -25.58
N TYR A 38 52.22 -36.30 -24.49
CA TYR A 38 51.12 -37.27 -24.41
C TYR A 38 49.96 -36.90 -25.34
N PHE A 39 49.53 -35.63 -25.31
CA PHE A 39 48.47 -35.12 -26.18
C PHE A 39 48.84 -35.32 -27.67
N PHE A 40 50.04 -34.90 -28.08
CA PHE A 40 50.47 -35.03 -29.47
C PHE A 40 50.76 -36.48 -29.87
N ARG A 41 51.18 -37.36 -28.96
CA ARG A 41 51.24 -38.81 -29.23
C ARG A 41 49.87 -39.34 -29.63
N ASP A 42 48.86 -39.07 -28.82
CA ASP A 42 47.50 -39.59 -29.04
C ASP A 42 46.87 -38.96 -30.28
N LEU A 43 47.07 -37.65 -30.47
CA LEU A 43 46.61 -36.95 -31.65
C LEU A 43 47.27 -37.48 -32.94
N LEU A 44 48.59 -37.67 -32.95
CA LEU A 44 49.32 -38.16 -34.14
C LEU A 44 48.99 -39.62 -34.46
N ASN A 45 48.76 -40.46 -33.46
CA ASN A 45 48.27 -41.84 -33.66
C ASN A 45 46.89 -41.84 -34.36
N ILE A 46 46.01 -40.88 -34.04
CA ILE A 46 44.71 -40.73 -34.72
C ILE A 46 44.88 -40.18 -36.14
N VAL A 47 45.64 -39.09 -36.29
CA VAL A 47 45.73 -38.32 -37.54
C VAL A 47 46.55 -39.05 -38.61
N TYR A 48 47.71 -39.60 -38.27
CA TYR A 48 48.59 -40.28 -39.23
C TYR A 48 48.47 -41.80 -39.22
N GLY A 49 47.75 -42.38 -38.25
CA GLY A 49 47.68 -43.84 -38.09
C GLY A 49 48.98 -44.48 -37.60
N TYR A 50 49.79 -43.73 -36.86
CA TYR A 50 51.01 -44.25 -36.24
C TYR A 50 50.72 -45.07 -34.97
N SER A 51 51.76 -45.77 -34.50
CA SER A 51 51.82 -46.51 -33.24
C SER A 51 52.89 -45.89 -32.32
N LEU A 52 52.81 -44.57 -32.09
CA LEU A 52 53.78 -43.83 -31.29
C LEU A 52 53.63 -44.16 -29.80
N GLU A 53 54.75 -44.45 -29.16
CA GLU A 53 54.92 -44.53 -27.71
C GLU A 53 55.84 -43.40 -27.26
N ASN A 54 55.65 -42.87 -26.04
CA ASN A 54 56.63 -41.94 -25.46
C ASN A 54 57.91 -42.71 -25.11
N HIS A 55 59.04 -42.29 -25.65
CA HIS A 55 60.32 -42.99 -25.55
C HIS A 55 60.86 -43.03 -24.11
N ASN A 56 60.51 -42.05 -23.27
CA ASN A 56 60.95 -41.97 -21.87
C ASN A 56 60.51 -43.17 -21.01
N LYS A 57 59.66 -44.08 -21.52
CA LYS A 57 59.33 -45.36 -20.87
C LYS A 57 60.43 -46.43 -20.91
N LYS A 58 61.37 -46.41 -21.86
CA LYS A 58 62.30 -47.56 -22.11
C LYS A 58 63.77 -47.31 -21.74
N GLN A 59 64.28 -46.08 -21.79
CA GLN A 59 65.64 -45.72 -21.34
C GLN A 59 65.72 -44.23 -20.98
N LYS A 60 66.38 -43.87 -19.86
CA LYS A 60 66.42 -42.50 -19.28
C LYS A 60 67.59 -41.62 -19.76
N ASN A 61 68.46 -42.08 -20.66
CA ASN A 61 69.59 -41.28 -21.12
C ASN A 61 69.16 -40.37 -22.26
N ALA A 62 69.44 -39.05 -22.12
CA ALA A 62 69.01 -37.94 -22.98
C ALA A 62 68.86 -38.29 -24.48
N PRO A 63 67.68 -38.75 -24.91
CA PRO A 63 67.47 -39.22 -26.28
C PRO A 63 67.29 -38.03 -27.24
N ALA A 64 67.35 -38.30 -28.53
CA ALA A 64 67.22 -37.30 -29.60
C ALA A 64 65.77 -37.01 -30.02
N PHE A 65 64.78 -37.63 -29.38
CA PHE A 65 63.37 -37.58 -29.77
C PHE A 65 62.49 -37.96 -28.57
N ASP A 66 61.22 -37.56 -28.60
CA ASP A 66 60.29 -37.76 -27.47
C ASP A 66 59.34 -38.95 -27.72
N LEU A 67 58.98 -39.18 -28.99
CA LEU A 67 58.06 -40.26 -29.39
C LEU A 67 58.74 -41.23 -30.36
N ILE A 68 58.40 -42.52 -30.27
CA ILE A 68 58.92 -43.57 -31.13
C ILE A 68 57.82 -44.54 -31.56
N ASP A 69 57.82 -44.89 -32.84
CA ASP A 69 57.01 -45.94 -33.44
C ASP A 69 57.97 -46.98 -34.05
N ASN A 70 58.08 -48.12 -33.39
CA ASN A 70 58.97 -49.21 -33.83
C ASN A 70 58.40 -49.96 -35.06
N THR A 71 57.08 -49.90 -35.29
CA THR A 71 56.40 -50.60 -36.38
C THR A 71 56.64 -49.86 -37.69
N ASN A 72 56.43 -48.55 -37.71
CA ASN A 72 56.65 -47.71 -38.89
C ASN A 72 58.08 -47.16 -38.99
N LYS A 73 58.93 -47.46 -38.01
CA LYS A 73 60.31 -46.96 -37.90
C LYS A 73 60.34 -45.42 -37.92
N ILE A 74 59.52 -44.77 -37.10
CA ILE A 74 59.43 -43.31 -37.00
C ILE A 74 59.84 -42.86 -35.59
N ILE A 75 60.64 -41.81 -35.51
CA ILE A 75 60.92 -41.08 -34.25
C ILE A 75 60.49 -39.63 -34.41
N ILE A 76 59.87 -39.04 -33.38
CA ILE A 76 59.34 -37.67 -33.42
C ILE A 76 59.86 -36.86 -32.25
N GLN A 77 60.39 -35.67 -32.53
CA GLN A 77 60.68 -34.65 -31.52
C GLN A 77 59.53 -33.63 -31.47
N VAL A 78 58.88 -33.50 -30.32
CA VAL A 78 57.92 -32.47 -29.96
C VAL A 78 58.69 -31.28 -29.38
N THR A 79 58.48 -30.08 -29.90
CA THR A 79 59.24 -28.91 -29.43
C THR A 79 58.51 -27.60 -29.68
N ALA A 80 58.57 -26.66 -28.74
CA ALA A 80 58.05 -25.31 -28.97
C ALA A 80 59.02 -24.36 -29.69
N THR A 81 60.29 -24.77 -29.85
CA THR A 81 61.31 -23.93 -30.47
C THR A 81 61.39 -24.18 -31.98
N CYS A 82 60.62 -23.43 -32.78
CA CYS A 82 60.68 -23.48 -34.25
C CYS A 82 61.89 -22.72 -34.82
N LYS A 83 63.11 -23.21 -34.57
CA LYS A 83 64.38 -22.61 -35.04
C LYS A 83 65.27 -23.63 -35.74
N LYS A 84 66.05 -23.17 -36.72
CA LYS A 84 67.01 -24.02 -37.46
C LYS A 84 67.98 -24.72 -36.52
N GLN A 85 68.53 -23.97 -35.55
CA GLN A 85 69.46 -24.47 -34.55
C GLN A 85 68.91 -25.68 -33.78
N LYS A 86 67.63 -25.64 -33.36
CA LYS A 86 67.00 -26.72 -32.60
C LYS A 86 66.94 -28.04 -33.39
N ILE A 87 66.67 -27.96 -34.69
CA ILE A 87 66.65 -29.13 -35.59
C ILE A 87 68.08 -29.67 -35.77
N GLU A 88 69.06 -28.82 -36.07
CA GLU A 88 70.46 -29.24 -36.25
C GLU A 88 71.08 -29.81 -34.97
N ASP A 89 70.78 -29.23 -33.80
CA ASP A 89 71.22 -29.75 -32.50
C ASP A 89 70.67 -31.15 -32.25
N THR A 90 69.46 -31.41 -32.72
CA THR A 90 68.85 -32.74 -32.64
C THR A 90 69.51 -33.71 -33.63
N LEU A 91 69.70 -33.30 -34.88
CA LEU A 91 70.34 -34.09 -35.94
C LEU A 91 71.83 -34.40 -35.66
N LYS A 92 72.53 -33.59 -34.86
CA LYS A 92 73.93 -33.82 -34.45
C LYS A 92 74.10 -34.88 -33.37
N LYS A 93 73.04 -35.29 -32.68
CA LYS A 93 73.14 -36.27 -31.57
C LYS A 93 73.63 -37.62 -32.09
N GLU A 94 74.77 -38.08 -31.56
CA GLU A 94 75.45 -39.34 -31.96
C GLU A 94 74.55 -40.59 -31.86
N TYR A 95 73.57 -40.59 -30.95
CA TYR A 95 72.58 -41.66 -30.84
C TYR A 95 71.77 -41.91 -32.13
N LEU A 96 71.64 -40.90 -33.00
CA LEU A 96 70.90 -41.03 -34.25
C LEU A 96 71.58 -41.98 -35.25
N THR A 97 72.88 -42.24 -35.13
CA THR A 97 73.61 -43.22 -35.97
C THR A 97 73.00 -44.61 -35.84
N ASN A 98 72.76 -45.08 -34.60
CA ASN A 98 72.16 -46.39 -34.36
C ASN A 98 70.74 -46.47 -34.96
N LYS A 99 69.98 -45.38 -34.87
CA LYS A 99 68.62 -45.33 -35.44
C LYS A 99 68.61 -45.23 -36.95
N MET A 100 69.62 -44.60 -37.54
CA MET A 100 69.85 -44.60 -38.98
C MET A 100 70.15 -46.02 -39.49
N GLU A 101 71.02 -46.77 -38.82
CA GLU A 101 71.29 -48.19 -39.13
C GLU A 101 70.03 -49.07 -39.01
N GLU A 102 69.19 -48.82 -38.01
CA GLU A 102 67.91 -49.51 -37.84
C GLU A 102 66.83 -49.09 -38.85
N GLY A 103 67.09 -48.08 -39.71
CA GLY A 103 66.19 -47.61 -40.76
C GLY A 103 65.13 -46.59 -40.33
N TYR A 104 65.33 -45.87 -39.22
CA TYR A 104 64.35 -44.90 -38.71
C TYR A 104 64.33 -43.58 -39.49
N ARG A 105 63.12 -43.01 -39.60
CA ARG A 105 62.87 -41.64 -40.07
C ARG A 105 62.58 -40.70 -38.91
N LEU A 106 63.29 -39.59 -38.85
CA LEU A 106 63.09 -38.55 -37.85
C LEU A 106 62.09 -37.51 -38.34
N LYS A 107 61.13 -37.14 -37.49
CA LYS A 107 60.18 -36.04 -37.71
C LYS A 107 60.21 -35.04 -36.54
N PHE A 108 59.77 -33.82 -36.80
CA PHE A 108 59.62 -32.76 -35.80
C PHE A 108 58.18 -32.27 -35.80
N ILE A 109 57.58 -32.13 -34.62
CA ILE A 109 56.30 -31.43 -34.44
C ILE A 109 56.52 -30.16 -33.63
N PHE A 110 56.16 -29.02 -34.22
CA PHE A 110 56.29 -27.73 -33.56
C PHE A 110 55.00 -27.31 -32.88
N ILE A 111 55.08 -26.91 -31.61
CA ILE A 111 53.94 -26.47 -30.79
C ILE A 111 54.17 -25.01 -30.37
N GLY A 112 53.13 -24.19 -30.25
CA GLY A 112 53.31 -22.75 -30.03
C GLY A 112 53.67 -21.99 -31.31
N ASN A 113 54.69 -21.11 -31.24
CA ASN A 113 55.05 -20.25 -32.37
C ASN A 113 55.70 -21.07 -33.52
N GLN A 114 55.05 -21.06 -34.68
CA GLN A 114 55.43 -21.83 -35.86
C GLN A 114 55.87 -20.90 -37.00
N ASN A 115 56.91 -21.30 -37.74
CA ASN A 115 57.35 -20.59 -38.93
C ASN A 115 57.41 -21.54 -40.13
N ASN A 116 56.47 -21.39 -41.08
CA ASN A 116 56.42 -22.22 -42.29
C ASN A 116 57.73 -22.22 -43.10
N ASN A 117 58.51 -21.12 -43.08
CA ASN A 117 59.79 -21.06 -43.79
C ASN A 117 60.85 -22.02 -43.24
N ILE A 118 60.65 -22.61 -42.05
CA ILE A 118 61.56 -23.61 -41.50
C ILE A 118 61.71 -24.83 -42.44
N LYS A 119 60.65 -25.18 -43.16
CA LYS A 119 60.60 -26.32 -44.11
C LYS A 119 61.47 -26.14 -45.35
N ASN A 120 61.82 -24.90 -45.70
CA ASN A 120 62.63 -24.58 -46.88
C ASN A 120 64.12 -24.42 -46.57
N LYS A 121 64.55 -24.64 -45.32
CA LYS A 121 65.95 -24.49 -44.92
C LYS A 121 66.75 -25.77 -45.16
N ASN A 122 68.03 -25.62 -45.48
CA ASN A 122 68.98 -26.73 -45.50
C ASN A 122 69.52 -26.97 -44.08
N PHE A 123 69.53 -28.23 -43.65
CA PHE A 123 69.96 -28.67 -42.32
C PHE A 123 71.19 -29.58 -42.43
N SER A 124 72.17 -29.38 -41.56
CA SER A 124 73.27 -30.33 -41.41
C SER A 124 72.77 -31.62 -40.73
N ASN A 125 72.86 -32.74 -41.44
CA ASN A 125 72.46 -34.07 -40.97
C ASN A 125 73.69 -35.01 -40.98
N PRO A 126 74.62 -34.86 -40.02
CA PRO A 126 75.93 -35.53 -40.06
C PRO A 126 75.84 -37.05 -39.97
N HIS A 127 74.81 -37.59 -39.31
CA HIS A 127 74.62 -39.03 -39.13
C HIS A 127 73.74 -39.67 -40.22
N ASN A 128 73.36 -38.90 -41.25
CA ASN A 128 72.57 -39.36 -42.41
C ASN A 128 71.25 -40.09 -42.07
N ILE A 129 70.60 -39.74 -40.96
CA ILE A 129 69.27 -40.30 -40.65
C ILE A 129 68.25 -39.87 -41.71
N LEU A 130 67.24 -40.69 -41.99
CA LEU A 130 66.19 -40.32 -42.95
C LEU A 130 65.41 -39.10 -42.42
N PHE A 131 65.61 -37.94 -43.04
CA PHE A 131 64.95 -36.69 -42.69
C PHE A 131 64.83 -35.80 -43.95
N ASP A 132 63.60 -35.48 -44.35
CA ASP A 132 63.28 -34.50 -45.38
C ASP A 132 62.55 -33.31 -44.75
N SER A 133 63.21 -32.17 -44.67
CA SER A 133 62.64 -30.94 -44.08
C SER A 133 61.26 -30.54 -44.59
N LYS A 134 60.88 -30.88 -45.84
CA LYS A 134 59.57 -30.54 -46.39
C LYS A 134 58.45 -31.44 -45.87
N LYS A 135 58.75 -32.72 -45.62
CA LYS A 135 57.77 -33.76 -45.24
C LYS A 135 57.82 -34.15 -43.77
N ASP A 136 58.98 -33.98 -43.15
CA ASP A 136 59.26 -34.49 -41.81
C ASP A 136 59.21 -33.40 -40.74
N ILE A 137 58.93 -32.16 -41.11
CA ILE A 137 58.49 -31.11 -40.19
C ILE A 137 56.97 -30.99 -40.27
N ILE A 138 56.30 -31.17 -39.13
CA ILE A 138 54.84 -31.11 -38.95
C ILE A 138 54.49 -29.83 -38.18
N LEU A 139 53.71 -28.97 -38.81
CA LEU A 139 53.13 -27.74 -38.29
C LEU A 139 51.62 -27.90 -38.14
N THR A 140 50.94 -26.93 -37.53
CA THR A 140 49.48 -26.97 -37.34
C THR A 140 48.74 -27.03 -38.67
N GLN A 141 49.25 -26.35 -39.70
CA GLN A 141 48.70 -26.43 -41.04
C GLN A 141 48.74 -27.86 -41.60
N ASP A 142 49.86 -28.58 -41.42
CA ASP A 142 50.01 -29.95 -41.92
C ASP A 142 49.08 -30.92 -41.18
N LEU A 143 48.93 -30.75 -39.85
CA LEU A 143 47.95 -31.50 -39.08
C LEU A 143 46.53 -31.25 -39.56
N CYS A 144 46.20 -30.02 -39.91
CA CYS A 144 44.89 -29.66 -40.42
C CYS A 144 44.64 -30.24 -41.82
N GLU A 145 45.65 -30.25 -42.69
CA GLU A 145 45.58 -30.87 -44.03
C GLU A 145 45.38 -32.39 -43.92
N GLU A 146 46.10 -33.05 -43.01
CA GLU A 146 45.94 -34.50 -42.79
C GLU A 146 44.62 -34.84 -42.09
N PHE A 147 44.19 -34.02 -41.13
CA PHE A 147 42.88 -34.16 -40.48
C PHE A 147 41.73 -34.02 -41.49
N LEU A 148 41.87 -33.18 -42.50
CA LEU A 148 40.88 -33.02 -43.57
C LEU A 148 40.73 -34.29 -44.42
N ASN A 149 41.82 -35.06 -44.60
CA ASN A 149 41.84 -36.32 -45.35
C ASN A 149 41.22 -37.50 -44.56
N LEU A 150 41.02 -37.36 -43.25
CA LEU A 150 40.39 -38.39 -42.42
C LEU A 150 38.91 -38.59 -42.77
N ASN A 151 38.40 -39.80 -42.50
CA ASN A 151 36.96 -40.04 -42.47
C ASN A 151 36.32 -39.37 -41.23
N ILE A 152 35.02 -39.12 -41.27
CA ILE A 152 34.29 -38.38 -40.21
C ILE A 152 34.45 -39.04 -38.84
N ASN A 153 34.46 -40.37 -38.75
CA ASN A 153 34.60 -41.08 -37.47
C ASN A 153 35.96 -40.80 -36.82
N LYS A 154 37.06 -40.82 -37.61
CA LYS A 154 38.38 -40.43 -37.13
C LYS A 154 38.46 -38.94 -36.77
N GLN A 155 37.78 -38.07 -37.52
CA GLN A 155 37.70 -36.64 -37.18
C GLN A 155 36.99 -36.41 -35.83
N ASP A 156 35.89 -37.13 -35.59
CA ASP A 156 35.14 -37.04 -34.35
C ASP A 156 35.97 -37.53 -33.15
N HIS A 157 36.71 -38.64 -33.30
CA HIS A 157 37.62 -39.13 -32.25
C HIS A 157 38.70 -38.10 -31.87
N ALA A 158 39.29 -37.42 -32.85
CA ALA A 158 40.27 -36.37 -32.60
C ALA A 158 39.63 -35.15 -31.90
N ILE A 159 38.43 -34.71 -32.31
CA ILE A 159 37.71 -33.61 -31.64
C ILE A 159 37.32 -33.97 -30.20
N GLU A 160 36.94 -35.22 -29.96
CA GLU A 160 36.63 -35.71 -28.61
C GLU A 160 37.87 -35.65 -27.71
N LEU A 161 39.04 -36.06 -28.21
CA LEU A 161 40.32 -35.90 -27.50
C LEU A 161 40.58 -34.43 -27.15
N LEU A 162 40.42 -33.52 -28.12
CA LEU A 162 40.56 -32.07 -27.92
C LEU A 162 39.67 -31.55 -26.79
N LYS A 163 38.38 -31.93 -26.77
CA LYS A 163 37.45 -31.50 -25.72
C LYS A 163 37.81 -32.03 -24.34
N LYS A 164 38.19 -33.31 -24.26
CA LYS A 164 38.53 -33.98 -23.00
C LYS A 164 39.78 -33.38 -22.36
N GLU A 165 40.80 -33.05 -23.15
CA GLU A 165 42.07 -32.57 -22.60
C GLU A 165 42.18 -31.04 -22.50
N LEU A 166 41.49 -30.27 -23.37
CA LEU A 166 41.76 -28.82 -23.50
C LEU A 166 40.64 -27.89 -23.00
N SER A 167 39.41 -28.38 -22.75
CA SER A 167 38.29 -27.53 -22.33
C SER A 167 38.55 -26.75 -21.01
N PRO A 168 39.01 -27.36 -19.92
CA PRO A 168 39.23 -26.63 -18.66
C PRO A 168 40.25 -25.49 -18.79
N LEU A 169 41.30 -25.69 -19.59
CA LEU A 169 42.40 -24.74 -19.78
C LEU A 169 41.99 -23.45 -20.50
N LEU A 170 40.85 -23.44 -21.22
CA LEU A 170 40.47 -22.37 -22.14
C LEU A 170 39.34 -21.45 -21.67
N PHE A 171 38.64 -21.72 -20.55
CA PHE A 171 37.40 -20.98 -20.22
C PHE A 171 37.34 -20.24 -18.85
N GLU A 172 38.10 -20.62 -17.80
CA GLU A 172 37.84 -20.12 -16.43
C GLU A 172 38.19 -18.64 -16.13
N ASP A 173 39.26 -18.06 -16.68
CA ASP A 173 39.67 -16.67 -16.33
C ASP A 173 38.82 -15.56 -16.98
N SER A 174 38.00 -15.89 -17.98
CA SER A 174 37.36 -14.89 -18.87
C SER A 174 36.02 -14.30 -18.40
N LEU A 175 35.51 -14.74 -17.23
CA LEU A 175 34.14 -14.45 -16.74
C LEU A 175 34.08 -13.93 -15.29
N SER A 176 35.15 -13.34 -14.77
CA SER A 176 35.23 -12.84 -13.37
C SER A 176 34.07 -11.92 -12.97
N TYR A 177 33.59 -11.07 -13.89
CA TYR A 177 32.46 -10.16 -13.68
C TYR A 177 31.12 -10.87 -13.40
N LEU A 178 31.00 -12.16 -13.69
CA LEU A 178 29.80 -12.94 -13.34
C LEU A 178 29.85 -13.60 -11.95
N LYS A 179 30.93 -13.38 -11.18
CA LYS A 179 31.02 -13.85 -9.79
C LYS A 179 30.10 -13.02 -8.89
N GLU A 180 29.39 -13.69 -7.99
CA GLU A 180 28.45 -13.04 -7.06
C GLU A 180 29.11 -11.97 -6.18
N GLU A 181 30.34 -12.23 -5.71
CA GLU A 181 31.13 -11.29 -4.91
C GLU A 181 31.38 -9.98 -5.66
N PHE A 182 31.76 -10.07 -6.94
CA PHE A 182 32.03 -8.90 -7.78
C PHE A 182 30.77 -8.06 -8.03
N ILE A 183 29.64 -8.73 -8.31
CA ILE A 183 28.35 -8.07 -8.52
C ILE A 183 27.92 -7.34 -7.25
N ASN A 184 28.04 -7.98 -6.08
CA ASN A 184 27.72 -7.38 -4.78
C ASN A 184 28.60 -6.17 -4.49
N GLU A 185 29.91 -6.30 -4.66
CA GLU A 185 30.87 -5.21 -4.43
C GLU A 185 30.56 -4.01 -5.32
N LYS A 186 30.29 -4.24 -6.61
CA LYS A 186 29.98 -3.15 -7.54
C LYS A 186 28.64 -2.47 -7.24
N LEU A 187 27.64 -3.25 -6.82
CA LEU A 187 26.35 -2.70 -6.41
C LEU A 187 26.49 -1.82 -5.17
N GLU A 188 27.13 -2.33 -4.11
CA GLU A 188 27.36 -1.59 -2.87
C GLU A 188 28.22 -0.34 -3.10
N PHE A 189 29.24 -0.43 -3.97
CA PHE A 189 30.04 0.73 -4.37
C PHE A 189 29.15 1.82 -5.01
N ASN A 190 28.29 1.49 -5.96
CA ASN A 190 27.42 2.48 -6.61
C ASN A 190 26.34 3.03 -5.65
N ILE A 191 25.76 2.19 -4.80
CA ILE A 191 24.80 2.64 -3.78
C ILE A 191 25.48 3.59 -2.78
N SER A 192 26.70 3.29 -2.34
CA SER A 192 27.44 4.18 -1.43
C SER A 192 27.72 5.56 -2.05
N ASN A 193 27.92 5.62 -3.37
CA ASN A 193 28.15 6.86 -4.12
C ASN A 193 26.89 7.69 -4.37
N LEU A 194 25.68 7.15 -4.12
CA LEU A 194 24.46 7.96 -4.05
C LEU A 194 24.46 8.89 -2.81
N ALA A 195 25.32 8.62 -1.83
CA ALA A 195 25.50 9.41 -0.61
C ALA A 195 24.14 9.77 0.02
N SER A 196 23.82 11.05 0.13
CA SER A 196 22.60 11.52 0.81
C SER A 196 21.29 11.33 0.01
N ARG A 197 21.35 10.77 -1.22
CA ARG A 197 20.18 10.46 -2.06
C ARG A 197 19.55 9.09 -1.75
N TYR A 198 20.28 8.19 -1.09
CA TYR A 198 19.79 6.90 -0.63
C TYR A 198 20.27 6.65 0.81
N THR A 199 19.40 6.16 1.68
CA THR A 199 19.79 5.82 3.05
C THR A 199 19.07 4.57 3.48
N ALA A 200 19.82 3.50 3.78
CA ALA A 200 19.25 2.19 4.09
C ALA A 200 18.26 2.22 5.28
N ASN A 201 18.42 3.15 6.22
CA ASN A 201 17.52 3.29 7.37
C ASN A 201 16.19 4.00 7.02
N ASN A 202 16.14 4.77 5.93
CA ASN A 202 14.92 5.43 5.43
C ASN A 202 14.26 4.62 4.30
N ASP A 203 14.66 3.37 4.13
CA ASP A 203 14.22 2.54 3.02
C ASP A 203 12.84 1.96 3.32
N VAL A 204 11.79 2.67 2.90
CA VAL A 204 10.40 2.29 3.13
C VAL A 204 9.79 1.75 1.84
N ASP A 205 9.07 0.63 1.95
CA ASP A 205 8.30 0.11 0.82
C ASP A 205 7.18 1.08 0.44
N THR A 206 7.21 1.58 -0.79
CA THR A 206 6.17 2.47 -1.35
C THR A 206 5.39 1.78 -2.46
N ILE A 207 4.25 2.32 -2.85
CA ILE A 207 3.48 1.82 -4.01
C ILE A 207 4.30 1.89 -5.30
N ASN A 208 5.24 2.85 -5.40
CA ASN A 208 6.18 2.97 -6.51
C ASN A 208 7.08 1.73 -6.64
N ASN A 209 7.23 0.91 -5.59
CA ASN A 209 8.05 -0.30 -5.63
C ASN A 209 7.40 -1.39 -6.49
N LYS A 210 6.08 -1.32 -6.75
CA LYS A 210 5.35 -2.28 -7.60
C LYS A 210 5.86 -2.30 -9.05
N ILE A 211 6.53 -1.25 -9.53
CA ILE A 211 7.06 -1.21 -10.90
C ILE A 211 8.04 -2.35 -11.21
N ILE A 212 8.65 -2.94 -10.17
CA ILE A 212 9.58 -4.06 -10.33
C ILE A 212 8.89 -5.37 -10.65
N GLU A 213 7.61 -5.52 -10.30
CA GLU A 213 6.87 -6.78 -10.35
C GLU A 213 6.79 -7.32 -11.79
N GLY A 214 6.33 -6.49 -12.74
CA GLY A 214 6.20 -6.87 -14.15
C GLY A 214 7.55 -7.07 -14.85
N ILE A 215 8.53 -6.19 -14.60
CA ILE A 215 9.84 -6.25 -15.26
C ILE A 215 10.73 -7.38 -14.73
N SER A 216 10.67 -7.73 -13.45
CA SER A 216 11.45 -8.87 -12.90
C SER A 216 10.73 -10.21 -12.99
N ILE A 217 9.43 -10.18 -13.27
CA ILE A 217 8.58 -11.36 -13.36
C ILE A 217 8.60 -12.12 -12.02
N THR A 218 8.41 -11.38 -10.92
CA THR A 218 8.39 -11.95 -9.57
C THR A 218 7.33 -13.04 -9.46
N ASN A 219 7.48 -13.91 -8.47
CA ASN A 219 6.43 -14.87 -8.15
C ASN A 219 5.13 -14.16 -7.73
N ASN A 220 5.24 -13.06 -6.99
CA ASN A 220 4.10 -12.24 -6.59
C ASN A 220 3.32 -11.70 -7.80
N PHE A 221 4.01 -11.24 -8.85
CA PHE A 221 3.41 -10.81 -10.10
C PHE A 221 2.61 -11.94 -10.76
N LYS A 222 3.21 -13.13 -10.87
CA LYS A 222 2.54 -14.31 -11.45
C LYS A 222 1.30 -14.72 -10.65
N TYR A 223 1.44 -14.84 -9.33
CA TYR A 223 0.35 -15.25 -8.45
C TYR A 223 -0.80 -14.24 -8.44
N THR A 224 -0.49 -12.94 -8.43
CA THR A 224 -1.50 -11.88 -8.40
C THR A 224 -2.25 -11.80 -9.73
N ASN A 225 -1.56 -11.93 -10.87
CA ASN A 225 -2.21 -12.04 -12.18
C ASN A 225 -3.16 -13.26 -12.22
N ILE A 226 -2.67 -14.45 -11.84
CA ILE A 226 -3.53 -15.66 -11.79
C ILE A 226 -4.74 -15.44 -10.87
N SER A 227 -4.55 -14.78 -9.71
CA SER A 227 -5.62 -14.49 -8.78
C SER A 227 -6.70 -13.60 -9.40
N TYR A 228 -6.32 -12.49 -10.03
CA TYR A 228 -7.26 -11.59 -10.71
C TYR A 228 -7.95 -12.27 -11.88
N LEU A 229 -7.22 -13.01 -12.71
CA LEU A 229 -7.79 -13.73 -13.85
C LEU A 229 -8.79 -14.81 -13.44
N LYS A 230 -8.51 -15.54 -12.35
CA LYS A 230 -9.45 -16.52 -11.79
C LYS A 230 -10.68 -15.85 -11.19
N GLU A 231 -10.51 -14.76 -10.46
CA GLU A 231 -11.63 -14.00 -9.89
C GLU A 231 -12.53 -13.45 -11.02
N LEU A 232 -11.92 -12.87 -12.05
CA LEU A 232 -12.62 -12.36 -13.23
C LEU A 232 -13.35 -13.48 -13.98
N LYS A 233 -12.68 -14.60 -14.25
CA LYS A 233 -13.28 -15.80 -14.86
C LYS A 233 -14.47 -16.29 -14.03
N GLY A 234 -14.31 -16.42 -12.72
CA GLY A 234 -15.37 -16.86 -11.82
C GLY A 234 -16.61 -15.97 -11.85
N TYR A 235 -16.43 -14.65 -12.01
CA TYR A 235 -17.57 -13.74 -12.19
C TYR A 235 -18.19 -13.81 -13.58
N ILE A 236 -17.40 -13.99 -14.66
CA ILE A 236 -17.92 -14.11 -16.04
C ILE A 236 -18.66 -15.43 -16.26
N GLU A 237 -18.16 -16.53 -15.70
CA GLU A 237 -18.75 -17.87 -15.82
C GLU A 237 -20.00 -18.05 -14.96
N ASN A 238 -20.17 -17.23 -13.91
CA ASN A 238 -21.34 -17.27 -13.03
C ASN A 238 -22.62 -16.91 -13.79
N ASP A 239 -23.26 -17.91 -14.40
CA ASP A 239 -24.42 -17.70 -15.23
C ASP A 239 -25.65 -17.29 -14.41
N ILE A 240 -26.19 -16.11 -14.71
CA ILE A 240 -27.41 -15.60 -14.10
C ILE A 240 -28.60 -15.62 -15.07
N LEU A 241 -28.46 -16.25 -16.24
CA LEU A 241 -29.52 -16.29 -17.27
C LEU A 241 -30.84 -16.85 -16.73
N ASP A 242 -30.78 -17.84 -15.83
CA ASP A 242 -31.95 -18.45 -15.21
C ASP A 242 -32.70 -17.51 -14.26
N LYS A 243 -32.00 -16.49 -13.72
CA LYS A 243 -32.63 -15.42 -12.92
C LYS A 243 -33.38 -14.41 -13.77
N MET A 244 -33.10 -14.35 -15.08
CA MET A 244 -33.73 -13.42 -16.02
C MET A 244 -35.03 -14.02 -16.56
N LYS A 245 -36.17 -13.41 -16.24
CA LYS A 245 -37.49 -13.89 -16.69
C LYS A 245 -37.91 -13.24 -18.01
N SER A 246 -37.63 -11.96 -18.16
CA SER A 246 -37.98 -11.17 -19.33
C SER A 246 -37.01 -11.41 -20.50
N LYS A 247 -37.56 -11.42 -21.73
CA LYS A 247 -36.75 -11.50 -22.96
C LYS A 247 -35.75 -10.34 -23.06
N TYR A 248 -36.11 -9.17 -22.53
CA TYR A 248 -35.26 -7.98 -22.52
C TYR A 248 -34.07 -8.13 -21.58
N ALA A 249 -34.28 -8.56 -20.32
CA ALA A 249 -33.17 -8.78 -19.39
C ALA A 249 -32.20 -9.86 -19.90
N LYS A 250 -32.72 -10.96 -20.48
CA LYS A 250 -31.91 -11.97 -21.16
C LYS A 250 -31.04 -11.37 -22.28
N ASN A 251 -31.61 -10.48 -23.11
CA ASN A 251 -30.86 -9.84 -24.19
C ASN A 251 -29.78 -8.89 -23.67
N ILE A 252 -30.06 -8.12 -22.62
CA ILE A 252 -29.09 -7.22 -21.97
C ILE A 252 -27.92 -8.04 -21.41
N TYR A 253 -28.22 -9.10 -20.66
CA TYR A 253 -27.22 -10.02 -20.12
C TYR A 253 -26.34 -10.63 -21.23
N LEU A 254 -26.95 -11.16 -22.30
CA LEU A 254 -26.21 -11.76 -23.42
C LEU A 254 -25.33 -10.73 -24.14
N ASN A 255 -25.80 -9.50 -24.33
CA ASN A 255 -25.01 -8.43 -24.93
C ASN A 255 -23.80 -8.06 -24.05
N PHE A 256 -23.99 -7.99 -22.72
CA PHE A 256 -22.90 -7.72 -21.79
C PHE A 256 -21.89 -8.87 -21.76
N LYS A 257 -22.36 -10.12 -21.67
CA LYS A 257 -21.49 -11.31 -21.67
C LYS A 257 -20.68 -11.41 -22.96
N LYS A 258 -21.24 -11.00 -24.10
CA LYS A 258 -20.55 -10.97 -25.40
C LYS A 258 -19.31 -10.08 -25.41
N ILE A 259 -19.28 -9.00 -24.62
CA ILE A 259 -18.08 -8.12 -24.53
C ILE A 259 -16.87 -8.92 -24.05
N PHE A 260 -17.10 -9.89 -23.16
CA PHE A 260 -16.05 -10.67 -22.51
C PHE A 260 -15.67 -11.94 -23.26
N SER A 261 -16.33 -12.31 -24.37
CA SER A 261 -16.12 -13.61 -25.01
C SER A 261 -14.67 -13.83 -25.46
N ASN A 262 -14.02 -12.81 -26.02
CA ASN A 262 -12.61 -12.90 -26.42
C ASN A 262 -11.69 -13.00 -25.18
N LEU A 263 -11.96 -12.19 -24.16
CA LEU A 263 -11.19 -12.20 -22.91
C LEU A 263 -11.31 -13.55 -22.20
N GLU A 264 -12.52 -14.08 -22.08
CA GLU A 264 -12.80 -15.39 -21.49
C GLU A 264 -12.01 -16.50 -22.21
N GLN A 265 -12.00 -16.48 -23.53
CA GLN A 265 -11.23 -17.44 -24.33
C GLN A 265 -9.73 -17.35 -24.06
N SER A 266 -9.15 -16.14 -24.06
CA SER A 266 -7.72 -15.95 -23.80
C SER A 266 -7.33 -16.30 -22.36
N VAL A 267 -8.19 -15.97 -21.39
CA VAL A 267 -8.01 -16.34 -19.98
C VAL A 267 -8.06 -17.85 -19.79
N ASN A 268 -8.99 -18.55 -20.44
CA ASN A 268 -9.07 -20.01 -20.40
C ASN A 268 -7.80 -20.63 -20.97
N ASN A 269 -7.34 -20.18 -22.14
CA ASN A 269 -6.09 -20.64 -22.73
C ASN A 269 -4.91 -20.44 -21.76
N TYR A 270 -4.78 -19.26 -21.13
CA TYR A 270 -3.70 -18.98 -20.18
C TYR A 270 -3.72 -19.88 -18.94
N LEU A 271 -4.92 -20.10 -18.36
CA LEU A 271 -5.09 -20.87 -17.13
C LEU A 271 -4.95 -22.38 -17.36
N GLU A 272 -5.41 -22.91 -18.49
CA GLU A 272 -5.43 -24.36 -18.78
C GLU A 272 -4.12 -24.93 -19.35
N LEU A 273 -3.26 -24.09 -19.93
CA LEU A 273 -1.97 -24.56 -20.45
C LEU A 273 -1.04 -25.05 -19.35
N GLU A 274 -0.46 -26.25 -19.50
CA GLU A 274 0.58 -26.78 -18.59
C GLU A 274 2.01 -26.39 -19.02
N GLU A 275 2.14 -25.47 -19.97
CA GLU A 275 3.40 -24.98 -20.53
C GLU A 275 4.23 -24.11 -19.56
N GLU A 276 5.54 -23.98 -19.84
CA GLU A 276 6.41 -23.05 -19.08
C GLU A 276 5.89 -21.60 -19.22
N PHE A 277 6.09 -20.78 -18.18
CA PHE A 277 5.59 -19.39 -18.12
C PHE A 277 5.95 -18.55 -19.36
N GLU A 278 7.07 -18.87 -20.01
CA GLU A 278 7.53 -18.17 -21.21
C GLU A 278 6.59 -18.35 -22.41
N GLU A 279 5.99 -19.54 -22.58
CA GLU A 279 5.04 -19.82 -23.67
C GLU A 279 3.67 -19.20 -23.40
N LYS A 280 3.33 -19.04 -22.11
CA LYS A 280 2.09 -18.38 -21.67
C LYS A 280 2.06 -16.87 -21.89
N LYS A 281 3.21 -16.22 -22.06
CA LYS A 281 3.30 -14.76 -22.23
C LYS A 281 2.45 -14.23 -23.39
N LYS A 282 2.34 -14.99 -24.50
CA LYS A 282 1.53 -14.58 -25.65
C LYS A 282 0.05 -14.33 -25.29
N TYR A 283 -0.51 -15.16 -24.40
CA TYR A 283 -1.89 -15.00 -23.93
C TYR A 283 -2.01 -13.84 -22.95
N LEU A 284 -1.01 -13.60 -22.09
CA LEU A 284 -1.02 -12.41 -21.23
C LEU A 284 -1.00 -11.12 -22.06
N SER A 285 -0.29 -11.08 -23.18
CA SER A 285 -0.28 -9.91 -24.07
C SER A 285 -1.68 -9.62 -24.59
N GLU A 286 -2.36 -10.64 -25.13
CA GLU A 286 -3.73 -10.53 -25.63
C GLU A 286 -4.72 -10.16 -24.51
N ILE A 287 -4.60 -10.78 -23.33
CA ILE A 287 -5.44 -10.50 -22.16
C ILE A 287 -5.28 -9.04 -21.73
N TYR A 288 -4.06 -8.52 -21.67
CA TYR A 288 -3.80 -7.14 -21.25
C TYR A 288 -4.37 -6.13 -22.24
N GLU A 289 -4.22 -6.36 -23.54
CA GLU A 289 -4.83 -5.53 -24.59
C GLU A 289 -6.36 -5.51 -24.46
N LEU A 290 -6.98 -6.69 -24.30
CA LEU A 290 -8.43 -6.80 -24.13
C LEU A 290 -8.92 -6.10 -22.84
N ILE A 291 -8.17 -6.19 -21.75
CA ILE A 291 -8.53 -5.52 -20.48
C ILE A 291 -8.47 -4.00 -20.62
N ASP A 292 -7.48 -3.46 -21.33
CA ASP A 292 -7.34 -2.02 -21.53
C ASP A 292 -8.42 -1.45 -22.48
N GLU A 293 -8.88 -2.25 -23.44
CA GLU A 293 -10.00 -1.90 -24.34
C GLU A 293 -11.37 -1.90 -23.65
N ILE A 294 -11.52 -2.70 -22.58
CA ILE A 294 -12.78 -2.81 -21.85
C ILE A 294 -12.95 -1.59 -20.94
N ASN A 295 -13.78 -0.66 -21.39
CA ASN A 295 -14.31 0.43 -20.58
C ASN A 295 -15.83 0.27 -20.44
N ILE A 296 -16.29 -0.25 -19.30
CA ILE A 296 -17.70 -0.47 -19.04
C ILE A 296 -18.09 0.16 -17.72
N ASP A 297 -19.03 1.10 -17.78
CA ASP A 297 -19.80 1.54 -16.63
C ASP A 297 -21.15 0.77 -16.65
N PRO A 298 -21.47 -0.05 -15.63
CA PRO A 298 -22.71 -0.80 -15.54
C PRO A 298 -23.97 0.06 -15.68
N TYR A 299 -23.95 1.29 -15.18
CA TYR A 299 -25.07 2.21 -15.28
C TYR A 299 -25.23 2.68 -16.72
N ILE A 300 -24.15 3.17 -17.35
CA ILE A 300 -24.17 3.60 -18.76
C ILE A 300 -24.60 2.44 -19.67
N PHE A 301 -24.07 1.24 -19.42
CA PHE A 301 -24.42 0.05 -20.20
C PHE A 301 -25.91 -0.30 -20.11
N LEU A 302 -26.50 -0.13 -18.93
CA LEU A 302 -27.93 -0.31 -18.74
C LEU A 302 -28.73 0.81 -19.41
N THR A 303 -28.28 2.07 -19.33
CA THR A 303 -29.02 3.24 -19.83
C THR A 303 -28.89 3.47 -21.34
N GLU A 304 -27.68 3.65 -21.88
CA GLU A 304 -27.46 4.11 -23.26
C GLU A 304 -27.70 3.02 -24.31
N HIS A 305 -27.30 1.78 -24.03
CA HIS A 305 -27.48 0.67 -24.98
C HIS A 305 -28.92 0.13 -25.04
N ASN A 306 -29.79 0.54 -24.10
CA ASN A 306 -31.11 -0.07 -23.93
C ASN A 306 -32.22 0.92 -23.56
N GLU A 307 -32.10 2.22 -23.86
CA GLU A 307 -33.08 3.26 -23.46
C GLU A 307 -34.57 2.85 -23.69
N CYS A 308 -34.87 2.16 -24.80
CA CYS A 308 -36.22 1.69 -25.12
C CYS A 308 -36.69 0.40 -24.40
N ASN A 309 -35.82 -0.26 -23.65
CA ASN A 309 -36.05 -1.60 -23.07
C ASN A 309 -35.91 -1.67 -21.53
N ILE A 310 -35.27 -0.72 -20.86
CA ILE A 310 -35.08 -0.74 -19.39
C ILE A 310 -36.43 -0.73 -18.64
N TYR A 311 -37.41 0.03 -19.12
CA TYR A 311 -38.75 0.04 -18.51
C TYR A 311 -39.53 -1.28 -18.68
N LYS A 312 -38.96 -2.26 -19.39
CA LYS A 312 -39.55 -3.59 -19.63
C LYS A 312 -38.90 -4.71 -18.82
N ILE A 313 -37.92 -4.39 -17.96
CA ILE A 313 -37.33 -5.33 -16.99
C ILE A 313 -37.84 -4.99 -15.59
N SER A 314 -37.99 -6.01 -14.73
CA SER A 314 -38.36 -5.78 -13.33
C SER A 314 -37.21 -5.17 -12.55
N GLU A 315 -37.50 -4.46 -11.45
CA GLU A 315 -36.46 -3.91 -10.55
C GLU A 315 -35.54 -5.00 -9.99
N ASN A 316 -36.07 -6.21 -9.73
CA ASN A 316 -35.24 -7.35 -9.31
C ASN A 316 -34.27 -7.81 -10.40
N GLU A 317 -34.72 -7.91 -11.66
CA GLU A 317 -33.83 -8.25 -12.78
C GLU A 317 -32.78 -7.17 -13.02
N LYS A 318 -33.17 -5.90 -12.90
CA LYS A 318 -32.27 -4.75 -13.00
C LYS A 318 -31.19 -4.81 -11.91
N LEU A 319 -31.58 -5.08 -10.66
CA LEU A 319 -30.66 -5.22 -9.54
C LEU A 319 -29.69 -6.40 -9.72
N GLU A 320 -30.19 -7.56 -10.18
CA GLU A 320 -29.34 -8.73 -10.46
C GLU A 320 -28.33 -8.45 -11.59
N LEU A 321 -28.77 -7.79 -12.68
CA LEU A 321 -27.88 -7.34 -13.76
C LEU A 321 -26.82 -6.36 -13.24
N GLN A 322 -27.25 -5.31 -12.52
CA GLN A 322 -26.34 -4.31 -11.93
C GLN A 322 -25.31 -4.95 -11.01
N THR A 323 -25.76 -5.84 -10.12
CA THR A 323 -24.88 -6.52 -9.15
C THR A 323 -23.85 -7.38 -9.87
N TYR A 324 -24.26 -8.12 -10.89
CA TYR A 324 -23.37 -8.94 -11.71
C TYR A 324 -22.34 -8.09 -12.47
N MET A 325 -22.80 -7.05 -13.17
CA MET A 325 -21.94 -6.14 -13.94
C MET A 325 -20.94 -5.41 -13.04
N SER A 326 -21.39 -4.92 -11.88
CA SER A 326 -20.54 -4.17 -10.93
C SER A 326 -19.46 -5.03 -10.29
N LYS A 327 -19.73 -6.33 -10.07
CA LYS A 327 -18.70 -7.26 -9.58
C LYS A 327 -17.56 -7.41 -10.58
N ILE A 328 -17.90 -7.55 -11.87
CA ILE A 328 -16.92 -7.65 -12.95
C ILE A 328 -16.14 -6.33 -13.10
N GLU A 329 -16.83 -5.20 -13.17
CA GLU A 329 -16.20 -3.86 -13.26
C GLU A 329 -15.23 -3.64 -12.09
N LYS A 330 -15.63 -3.95 -10.86
CA LYS A 330 -14.77 -3.77 -9.68
C LYS A 330 -13.47 -4.57 -9.76
N VAL A 331 -13.53 -5.80 -10.24
CA VAL A 331 -12.33 -6.63 -10.43
C VAL A 331 -11.48 -6.09 -11.57
N LEU A 332 -12.10 -5.67 -12.68
CA LEU A 332 -11.40 -5.05 -13.80
C LEU A 332 -10.67 -3.77 -13.40
N LEU A 333 -11.33 -2.84 -12.70
CA LEU A 333 -10.71 -1.58 -12.27
C LEU A 333 -9.54 -1.82 -11.31
N LYS A 334 -9.69 -2.75 -10.36
CA LYS A 334 -8.58 -3.16 -9.47
C LYS A 334 -7.43 -3.76 -10.26
N TYR A 335 -7.75 -4.61 -11.23
CA TYR A 335 -6.73 -5.27 -12.02
C TYR A 335 -6.02 -4.30 -12.98
N GLN A 336 -6.75 -3.40 -13.65
CA GLN A 336 -6.20 -2.31 -14.46
C GLN A 336 -5.27 -1.42 -13.64
N THR A 337 -5.69 -1.05 -12.42
CA THR A 337 -4.87 -0.28 -11.47
C THR A 337 -3.58 -1.03 -11.14
N TYR A 338 -3.69 -2.30 -10.74
CA TYR A 338 -2.54 -3.15 -10.45
C TYR A 338 -1.60 -3.30 -11.66
N LEU A 339 -2.15 -3.50 -12.87
CA LEU A 339 -1.37 -3.63 -14.10
C LEU A 339 -0.59 -2.35 -14.44
N LYS A 340 -1.20 -1.18 -14.21
CA LYS A 340 -0.54 0.13 -14.36
C LYS A 340 0.58 0.32 -13.34
N GLU A 341 0.31 0.02 -12.07
CA GLU A 341 1.29 0.13 -10.97
C GLU A 341 2.49 -0.82 -11.14
N THR A 342 2.28 -1.95 -11.82
CA THR A 342 3.32 -2.98 -12.01
C THR A 342 4.07 -2.88 -13.34
N CYS A 343 3.79 -1.85 -14.15
CA CYS A 343 4.34 -1.67 -15.48
C CYS A 343 4.23 -2.96 -16.32
N LYS A 344 3.01 -3.49 -16.47
CA LYS A 344 2.73 -4.79 -17.08
C LYS A 344 3.42 -5.01 -18.44
N GLU A 345 3.60 -3.95 -19.22
CA GLU A 345 4.23 -3.94 -20.54
C GLU A 345 5.70 -4.37 -20.47
N CYS A 346 6.38 -4.15 -19.33
CA CYS A 346 7.75 -4.59 -19.09
C CYS A 346 7.93 -6.11 -19.05
N LEU A 347 6.82 -6.87 -19.02
CA LEU A 347 6.85 -8.31 -19.25
C LEU A 347 7.40 -8.64 -20.65
N PHE A 348 6.99 -7.87 -21.66
CA PHE A 348 7.30 -8.06 -23.08
C PHE A 348 8.44 -7.17 -23.56
N TYR A 349 8.46 -5.91 -23.10
CA TYR A 349 9.47 -4.92 -23.46
C TYR A 349 10.21 -4.47 -22.20
N PRO A 350 11.31 -5.15 -21.80
CA PRO A 350 11.93 -4.96 -20.49
C PRO A 350 12.80 -3.69 -20.43
N TYR A 351 12.27 -2.57 -20.91
CA TYR A 351 12.91 -1.27 -20.96
C TYR A 351 12.02 -0.28 -20.21
N LEU A 352 12.49 0.21 -19.06
CA LEU A 352 11.73 1.06 -18.16
C LEU A 352 12.44 2.39 -17.93
N LEU A 353 11.73 3.47 -18.19
CA LEU A 353 12.13 4.85 -17.93
C LEU A 353 11.40 5.36 -16.70
N VAL A 354 12.14 5.62 -15.62
CA VAL A 354 11.63 6.24 -14.39
C VAL A 354 11.80 7.76 -14.50
N GLN A 355 10.70 8.49 -14.54
CA GLN A 355 10.64 9.95 -14.66
C GLN A 355 10.04 10.62 -13.43
N GLY A 356 10.29 11.92 -13.30
CA GLY A 356 9.74 12.74 -12.21
C GLY A 356 10.64 13.91 -11.85
N GLU A 357 10.10 14.81 -11.03
CA GLU A 357 10.75 16.05 -10.63
C GLU A 357 12.02 15.83 -9.78
N ALA A 358 12.78 16.89 -9.56
CA ALA A 358 13.93 16.85 -8.66
C ALA A 358 13.48 16.52 -7.22
N GLY A 359 14.26 15.71 -6.52
CA GLY A 359 13.97 15.35 -5.13
C GLY A 359 12.81 14.37 -4.91
N ILE A 360 12.08 13.96 -5.96
CA ILE A 360 10.88 13.14 -5.83
C ILE A 360 11.11 11.69 -5.37
N GLY A 361 12.37 11.21 -5.37
CA GLY A 361 12.73 9.87 -4.87
C GLY A 361 13.26 8.85 -5.90
N LYS A 362 13.43 9.21 -7.18
CA LYS A 362 13.86 8.28 -8.25
C LYS A 362 15.15 7.49 -7.94
N SER A 363 16.23 8.17 -7.55
CA SER A 363 17.51 7.51 -7.22
C SER A 363 17.37 6.57 -6.02
N HIS A 364 16.55 6.96 -5.04
CA HIS A 364 16.23 6.12 -3.89
C HIS A 364 15.49 4.87 -4.32
N LEU A 365 14.45 5.01 -5.16
CA LEU A 365 13.70 3.88 -5.72
C LEU A 365 14.62 2.92 -6.47
N LEU A 366 15.49 3.41 -7.35
CA LEU A 366 16.41 2.54 -8.10
C LEU A 366 17.39 1.80 -7.18
N ALA A 367 17.92 2.45 -6.14
CA ALA A 367 18.81 1.80 -5.18
C ALA A 367 18.08 0.72 -4.37
N HIS A 368 16.88 1.03 -3.88
CA HIS A 368 16.01 0.09 -3.17
C HIS A 368 15.69 -1.15 -4.03
N LEU A 369 15.19 -0.92 -5.24
CA LEU A 369 14.88 -1.99 -6.19
C LEU A 369 16.11 -2.83 -6.53
N SER A 370 17.28 -2.20 -6.65
CA SER A 370 18.51 -2.90 -6.94
C SER A 370 18.90 -3.89 -5.84
N LYS A 371 18.77 -3.49 -4.58
CA LYS A 371 19.01 -4.38 -3.43
C LYS A 371 18.01 -5.52 -3.38
N LYS A 372 16.71 -5.21 -3.49
CA LYS A 372 15.65 -6.21 -3.50
C LYS A 372 15.87 -7.28 -4.58
N LEU A 373 16.20 -6.87 -5.80
CA LEU A 373 16.54 -7.79 -6.89
C LEU A 373 17.79 -8.62 -6.61
N ARG A 374 18.80 -8.03 -5.96
CA ARG A 374 20.03 -8.74 -5.62
C ARG A 374 19.81 -9.79 -4.54
N ASP A 375 19.00 -9.49 -3.53
CA ASP A 375 18.57 -10.45 -2.50
C ASP A 375 17.79 -11.62 -3.13
N GLU A 376 17.05 -11.34 -4.20
CA GLU A 376 16.41 -12.35 -5.05
C GLU A 376 17.37 -13.01 -6.06
N ASN A 377 18.69 -12.89 -5.90
CA ASN A 377 19.72 -13.51 -6.75
C ASN A 377 19.66 -13.17 -8.25
N HIS A 378 19.16 -11.98 -8.61
CA HIS A 378 19.31 -11.47 -9.98
C HIS A 378 20.75 -11.00 -10.24
N ILE A 379 21.17 -11.07 -11.51
CA ILE A 379 22.39 -10.39 -11.98
C ILE A 379 22.03 -8.93 -12.20
N ILE A 380 22.71 -8.02 -11.51
CA ILE A 380 22.39 -6.60 -11.56
C ILE A 380 23.64 -5.74 -11.65
N TYR A 381 23.62 -4.76 -12.54
CA TYR A 381 24.61 -3.70 -12.61
C TYR A 381 23.91 -2.35 -12.52
N LEU A 382 24.10 -1.65 -11.40
CA LEU A 382 23.67 -0.27 -11.21
C LEU A 382 24.84 0.65 -11.58
N PHE A 383 24.61 1.55 -12.52
CA PHE A 383 25.54 2.62 -12.90
C PHE A 383 24.92 3.97 -12.56
N LEU A 384 25.76 4.91 -12.13
CA LEU A 384 25.34 6.29 -11.89
C LEU A 384 25.69 7.16 -13.10
N GLY A 385 24.75 7.97 -13.57
CA GLY A 385 24.92 8.89 -14.69
C GLY A 385 26.12 9.82 -14.53
N GLN A 386 26.42 10.22 -13.30
CA GLN A 386 27.58 11.05 -12.96
C GLN A 386 28.95 10.43 -13.33
N PHE A 387 29.03 9.10 -13.48
CA PHE A 387 30.28 8.41 -13.86
C PHE A 387 30.50 8.34 -15.37
N PHE A 388 29.49 8.67 -16.19
CA PHE A 388 29.65 8.85 -17.63
C PHE A 388 30.23 10.24 -17.93
N THR A 389 31.55 10.36 -17.74
CA THR A 389 32.28 11.64 -17.76
C THR A 389 32.83 12.02 -19.14
N LYS A 390 32.82 11.10 -20.10
CA LYS A 390 33.32 11.33 -21.46
C LYS A 390 32.19 11.26 -22.47
N ASN A 391 32.24 12.11 -23.50
CA ASN A 391 31.37 12.01 -24.66
C ASN A 391 31.89 10.96 -25.66
N GLU A 392 32.02 9.71 -25.19
CA GLU A 392 32.49 8.54 -25.94
C GLU A 392 31.49 7.39 -25.71
N ASP A 393 31.53 6.33 -26.52
CA ASP A 393 30.60 5.19 -26.42
C ASP A 393 30.34 4.74 -24.95
N PRO A 394 29.09 4.82 -24.44
CA PRO A 394 28.75 4.41 -23.09
C PRO A 394 29.15 2.97 -22.76
N TRP A 395 29.14 2.07 -23.74
CA TRP A 395 29.57 0.69 -23.52
C TRP A 395 31.06 0.57 -23.22
N HIS A 396 31.90 1.36 -23.86
CA HIS A 396 33.33 1.39 -23.54
C HIS A 396 33.56 1.90 -22.12
N GLN A 397 32.79 2.90 -21.68
CA GLN A 397 32.86 3.40 -20.31
C GLN A 397 32.42 2.34 -19.29
N ILE A 398 31.32 1.62 -19.56
CA ILE A 398 30.83 0.52 -18.71
C ILE A 398 31.85 -0.62 -18.62
N LEU A 399 32.38 -1.08 -19.76
CA LEU A 399 33.35 -2.20 -19.75
C LEU A 399 34.64 -1.82 -19.03
N ASN A 400 35.12 -0.59 -19.19
CA ASN A 400 36.27 -0.09 -18.44
C ASN A 400 35.99 0.00 -16.94
N ASP A 401 34.79 0.48 -16.54
CA ASP A 401 34.35 0.57 -15.14
C ASP A 401 34.20 -0.81 -14.46
N LEU A 402 33.94 -1.86 -15.25
CA LEU A 402 33.90 -3.25 -14.82
C LEU A 402 35.21 -4.01 -15.03
N GLU A 403 36.27 -3.35 -15.52
CA GLU A 403 37.57 -3.97 -15.86
C GLU A 403 37.46 -5.15 -16.86
N VAL A 404 36.50 -5.09 -17.77
CA VAL A 404 36.23 -6.13 -18.78
C VAL A 404 36.92 -5.79 -20.10
N THR A 405 37.81 -6.66 -20.57
CA THR A 405 38.54 -6.52 -21.84
C THR A 405 37.83 -7.16 -23.04
N ASN A 406 36.68 -7.81 -22.83
CA ASN A 406 35.89 -8.46 -23.87
C ASN A 406 35.07 -7.45 -24.69
N SER A 407 34.62 -7.87 -25.88
CA SER A 407 33.65 -7.08 -26.66
C SER A 407 32.29 -6.99 -25.97
N VAL A 408 31.54 -5.92 -26.26
CA VAL A 408 30.17 -5.69 -25.76
C VAL A 408 29.25 -6.89 -26.02
N ASP A 409 29.31 -7.46 -27.23
CA ASP A 409 28.51 -8.63 -27.59
C ASP A 409 28.88 -9.88 -26.75
N ASN A 410 30.16 -10.06 -26.42
CA ASN A 410 30.59 -11.18 -25.57
C ASN A 410 30.18 -10.97 -24.10
N PHE A 411 30.30 -9.74 -23.60
CA PHE A 411 29.85 -9.38 -22.25
C PHE A 411 28.34 -9.63 -22.08
N LEU A 412 27.50 -9.06 -22.97
CA LEU A 412 26.05 -9.23 -22.92
C LEU A 412 25.62 -10.68 -23.18
N ARG A 413 26.26 -11.40 -24.11
CA ARG A 413 25.99 -12.82 -24.33
C ARG A 413 26.26 -13.64 -23.07
N SER A 414 27.33 -13.34 -22.34
CA SER A 414 27.71 -14.06 -21.12
C SER A 414 26.70 -13.80 -19.99
N ILE A 415 26.29 -12.55 -19.80
CA ILE A 415 25.19 -12.19 -18.87
C ILE A 415 23.90 -12.91 -19.26
N SER A 416 23.51 -12.84 -20.52
CA SER A 416 22.30 -13.52 -21.04
C SER A 416 22.35 -15.03 -20.77
N ASN A 417 23.48 -15.68 -21.00
CA ASN A 417 23.62 -17.11 -20.76
C ASN A 417 23.47 -17.44 -19.26
N LYS A 418 24.07 -16.65 -18.36
CA LYS A 418 23.94 -16.85 -16.91
C LYS A 418 22.53 -16.55 -16.41
N ALA A 419 21.85 -15.55 -16.97
CA ALA A 419 20.45 -15.26 -16.68
C ALA A 419 19.51 -16.39 -17.11
N LYS A 420 19.77 -17.03 -18.27
CA LYS A 420 19.03 -18.23 -18.71
C LYS A 420 19.27 -19.41 -17.76
N GLU A 421 20.52 -19.63 -17.36
CA GLU A 421 20.90 -20.68 -16.40
C GLU A 421 20.17 -20.53 -15.06
N THR A 422 20.09 -19.31 -14.55
CA THR A 422 19.43 -18.98 -13.27
C THR A 422 17.91 -18.82 -13.38
N LYS A 423 17.34 -18.88 -14.60
CA LYS A 423 15.93 -18.58 -14.91
C LYS A 423 15.45 -17.23 -14.35
N LYS A 424 16.36 -16.24 -14.26
CA LYS A 424 16.11 -14.91 -13.71
C LYS A 424 16.60 -13.85 -14.68
N ARG A 425 15.82 -12.78 -14.86
CA ARG A 425 16.16 -11.67 -15.75
C ARG A 425 17.38 -10.92 -15.19
N ALA A 426 18.35 -10.58 -16.05
CA ALA A 426 19.47 -9.71 -15.66
C ALA A 426 19.08 -8.25 -15.80
N PHE A 427 19.68 -7.36 -15.01
CA PHE A 427 19.36 -5.94 -14.97
C PHE A 427 20.58 -5.08 -15.23
N ILE A 428 20.43 -4.14 -16.15
CA ILE A 428 21.31 -3.00 -16.32
C ILE A 428 20.50 -1.77 -15.91
N ILE A 429 20.91 -1.12 -14.84
CA ILE A 429 20.23 0.05 -14.29
C ILE A 429 21.14 1.25 -14.41
N ILE A 430 20.64 2.36 -14.96
CA ILE A 430 21.38 3.62 -15.04
C ILE A 430 20.59 4.73 -14.34
N ASP A 431 21.01 5.10 -13.14
CA ASP A 431 20.41 6.23 -12.44
C ASP A 431 20.86 7.56 -13.04
N ALA A 432 19.90 8.46 -13.23
CA ALA A 432 20.09 9.84 -13.64
C ALA A 432 20.91 10.00 -14.93
N LEU A 433 20.40 9.51 -16.07
CA LEU A 433 21.03 9.70 -17.40
C LEU A 433 21.30 11.17 -17.73
N ASN A 434 20.62 12.10 -17.06
CA ASN A 434 20.80 13.54 -17.20
C ASN A 434 22.07 14.09 -16.54
N GLU A 435 22.79 13.30 -15.74
CA GLU A 435 24.01 13.70 -15.03
C GLU A 435 25.29 13.32 -15.82
N GLY A 436 26.46 13.77 -15.37
CA GLY A 436 27.73 13.61 -16.11
C GLY A 436 27.72 14.37 -17.46
N GLU A 437 28.28 13.76 -18.51
CA GLU A 437 28.16 14.23 -19.90
C GLU A 437 26.84 13.80 -20.57
N GLY A 438 25.88 13.25 -19.81
CA GLY A 438 24.69 12.60 -20.30
C GLY A 438 23.90 13.35 -21.37
N LYS A 439 23.79 14.69 -21.24
CA LYS A 439 23.11 15.57 -22.21
C LYS A 439 23.75 15.57 -23.61
N ARG A 440 25.07 15.40 -23.69
CA ARG A 440 25.82 15.35 -24.96
C ARG A 440 26.05 13.91 -25.42
N LEU A 441 26.13 13.00 -24.47
CA LEU A 441 26.42 11.59 -24.67
C LEU A 441 25.21 10.82 -25.23
N TRP A 442 24.10 10.80 -24.51
CA TRP A 442 23.00 9.87 -24.81
C TRP A 442 22.28 10.22 -26.12
N GLY A 443 22.17 11.48 -26.50
CA GLY A 443 21.58 11.86 -27.79
C GLY A 443 22.29 11.22 -29.01
N ASN A 444 23.60 11.00 -28.93
CA ASN A 444 24.38 10.39 -30.02
C ASN A 444 24.46 8.86 -29.92
N TYR A 445 24.49 8.32 -28.70
CA TYR A 445 24.81 6.90 -28.47
C TYR A 445 23.63 6.04 -28.01
N PHE A 446 22.52 6.62 -27.54
CA PHE A 446 21.41 5.86 -26.92
C PHE A 446 20.85 4.77 -27.84
N GLN A 447 20.64 5.06 -29.13
CA GLN A 447 20.10 4.07 -30.05
C GLN A 447 21.07 2.89 -30.28
N SER A 448 22.37 3.17 -30.40
CA SER A 448 23.40 2.11 -30.48
C SER A 448 23.44 1.31 -29.17
N PHE A 449 23.37 2.01 -28.03
CA PHE A 449 23.40 1.43 -26.70
C PHE A 449 22.25 0.42 -26.50
N ILE A 450 21.00 0.85 -26.72
CA ILE A 450 19.82 0.01 -26.54
C ILE A 450 19.74 -1.12 -27.57
N ASN A 451 20.22 -0.91 -28.80
CA ASN A 451 20.26 -1.96 -29.84
C ASN A 451 21.14 -3.16 -29.44
N HIS A 452 22.21 -2.96 -28.67
CA HIS A 452 23.01 -4.07 -28.14
C HIS A 452 22.22 -4.90 -27.13
N ILE A 453 21.44 -4.25 -26.25
CA ILE A 453 20.61 -4.91 -25.24
C ILE A 453 19.43 -5.64 -25.89
N LYS A 454 18.78 -5.02 -26.90
CA LYS A 454 17.65 -5.59 -27.65
C LYS A 454 17.89 -6.97 -28.26
N LYS A 455 19.16 -7.35 -28.49
CA LYS A 455 19.53 -8.70 -28.94
C LYS A 455 19.20 -9.80 -27.89
N TYR A 456 18.92 -9.42 -26.63
CA TYR A 456 18.73 -10.34 -25.50
C TYR A 456 17.46 -10.01 -24.70
N SER A 457 16.41 -10.81 -24.86
CA SER A 457 15.10 -10.62 -24.21
C SER A 457 15.08 -10.85 -22.69
N ASN A 458 16.13 -11.48 -22.16
CA ASN A 458 16.31 -11.76 -20.73
C ASN A 458 17.25 -10.79 -20.03
N ILE A 459 17.56 -9.65 -20.65
CA ILE A 459 18.25 -8.51 -20.05
C ILE A 459 17.29 -7.32 -20.04
N ALA A 460 17.00 -6.77 -18.86
CA ALA A 460 16.24 -5.55 -18.67
C ALA A 460 17.16 -4.33 -18.62
N LEU A 461 16.66 -3.21 -19.16
CA LEU A 461 17.24 -1.89 -18.99
C LEU A 461 16.29 -1.03 -18.16
N ILE A 462 16.75 -0.54 -17.01
CA ILE A 462 16.03 0.47 -16.23
C ILE A 462 16.87 1.72 -16.22
N PHE A 463 16.28 2.88 -16.46
CA PHE A 463 17.02 4.13 -16.38
C PHE A 463 16.12 5.25 -15.89
N SER A 464 16.71 6.21 -15.19
CA SER A 464 15.97 7.38 -14.72
C SER A 464 16.39 8.66 -15.43
N ILE A 465 15.40 9.51 -15.70
CA ILE A 465 15.58 10.85 -16.23
C ILE A 465 14.76 11.80 -15.36
N ARG A 466 15.31 12.96 -15.01
CA ARG A 466 14.50 14.02 -14.42
C ARG A 466 13.53 14.57 -15.48
N THR A 467 12.30 14.89 -15.14
CA THR A 467 11.47 15.69 -16.06
C THR A 467 12.00 17.12 -16.12
N PRO A 468 11.89 17.84 -17.25
CA PRO A 468 11.46 17.39 -18.60
C PRO A 468 12.67 17.09 -19.52
N PHE A 469 13.70 16.39 -19.04
CA PHE A 469 14.97 16.22 -19.79
C PHE A 469 14.91 15.14 -20.89
N GLU A 470 13.81 14.41 -21.02
CA GLU A 470 13.64 13.30 -21.95
C GLU A 470 13.95 13.65 -23.41
N ASP A 471 13.38 14.73 -23.92
CA ASP A 471 13.56 15.17 -25.31
C ASP A 471 14.98 15.68 -25.62
N VAL A 472 15.74 16.00 -24.56
CA VAL A 472 17.12 16.51 -24.66
C VAL A 472 18.12 15.36 -24.64
N ILE A 473 17.87 14.36 -23.79
CA ILE A 473 18.80 13.26 -23.53
C ILE A 473 18.59 12.13 -24.51
N LEU A 474 17.33 11.84 -24.84
CA LEU A 474 16.97 10.76 -25.74
C LEU A 474 16.81 11.29 -27.17
N PRO A 475 17.17 10.50 -28.19
CA PRO A 475 16.81 10.81 -29.57
C PRO A 475 15.29 10.99 -29.72
N LYS A 476 14.86 11.79 -30.70
CA LYS A 476 13.43 11.95 -31.02
C LYS A 476 12.78 10.59 -31.24
N ASN A 477 11.59 10.41 -30.69
CA ASN A 477 10.80 9.16 -30.73
C ASN A 477 11.47 7.93 -30.10
N ALA A 478 12.60 8.05 -29.40
CA ALA A 478 13.30 6.90 -28.83
C ALA A 478 12.44 6.09 -27.86
N ILE A 479 11.49 6.72 -27.16
CA ILE A 479 10.54 6.02 -26.28
C ILE A 479 9.61 5.11 -27.11
N GLN A 480 8.95 5.65 -28.14
CA GLN A 480 8.04 4.87 -29.00
C GLN A 480 8.79 3.83 -29.85
N ASP A 481 9.87 4.22 -30.53
CA ASP A 481 10.64 3.36 -31.43
C ASP A 481 11.30 2.17 -30.71
N ASN A 482 11.46 2.27 -29.39
CA ASN A 482 12.05 1.22 -28.57
C ASN A 482 11.08 0.55 -27.59
N ASN A 483 9.78 0.86 -27.66
CA ASN A 483 8.75 0.36 -26.74
C ASN A 483 9.15 0.52 -25.26
N ILE A 484 9.68 1.70 -24.91
CA ILE A 484 10.13 1.99 -23.55
C ILE A 484 8.90 2.35 -22.71
N VAL A 485 8.70 1.61 -21.63
CA VAL A 485 7.64 1.88 -20.67
C VAL A 485 8.06 3.06 -19.80
N VAL A 486 7.17 4.03 -19.63
CA VAL A 486 7.44 5.25 -18.85
C VAL A 486 6.66 5.17 -17.53
N PHE A 487 7.38 5.30 -16.42
CA PHE A 487 6.80 5.39 -15.09
C PHE A 487 7.05 6.77 -14.48
N GLN A 488 5.97 7.48 -14.15
CA GLN A 488 6.04 8.77 -13.46
C GLN A 488 6.07 8.52 -11.95
N HIS A 489 7.18 8.88 -11.31
CA HIS A 489 7.36 8.78 -9.87
C HIS A 489 6.61 9.90 -9.15
N GLU A 490 5.66 9.55 -8.28
CA GLU A 490 4.76 10.51 -7.62
C GLU A 490 5.22 10.94 -6.21
N GLY A 491 6.32 10.38 -5.70
CA GLY A 491 6.80 10.66 -4.34
C GLY A 491 6.14 9.73 -3.34
N PHE A 492 5.89 10.21 -2.12
CA PHE A 492 5.03 9.48 -1.17
C PHE A 492 3.58 9.57 -1.62
N SER A 493 2.96 8.43 -1.91
CA SER A 493 1.59 8.38 -2.42
C SER A 493 0.57 8.74 -1.33
N LYS A 494 -0.62 9.19 -1.73
CA LYS A 494 -1.72 9.49 -0.78
C LYS A 494 -2.22 8.26 -0.01
N GLU A 495 -2.05 7.06 -0.56
CA GLU A 495 -2.50 5.82 0.08
C GLU A 495 -1.57 5.37 1.22
N GLU A 496 -0.31 5.81 1.20
CA GLU A 496 0.71 5.55 2.22
C GLU A 496 0.52 6.47 3.44
N ASN A 497 -0.63 6.33 4.10
CA ASN A 497 -0.97 7.03 5.34
C ASN A 497 0.21 7.01 6.34
N TYR A 498 0.78 8.17 6.64
CA TYR A 498 1.68 8.48 7.77
C TYR A 498 3.07 7.77 7.83
N ASN A 499 3.28 6.63 7.18
CA ASN A 499 4.49 5.81 7.32
C ASN A 499 5.80 6.53 6.91
N PRO A 500 5.89 7.22 5.76
CA PRO A 500 7.14 7.88 5.35
C PRO A 500 7.60 8.96 6.32
N ILE A 501 6.67 9.71 6.90
CA ILE A 501 6.94 10.76 7.88
C ILE A 501 7.49 10.16 9.18
N VAL A 502 6.90 9.06 9.65
CA VAL A 502 7.38 8.35 10.84
C VAL A 502 8.82 7.90 10.63
N SER A 503 9.09 7.24 9.49
CA SER A 503 10.42 6.77 9.13
C SER A 503 11.45 7.91 9.11
N PHE A 504 11.12 9.04 8.49
CA PHE A 504 12.00 10.22 8.49
C PHE A 504 12.22 10.77 9.90
N CYS A 505 11.17 10.91 10.71
CA CYS A 505 11.32 11.41 12.08
C CYS A 505 12.21 10.48 12.90
N ASP A 506 11.99 9.16 12.84
CA ASP A 506 12.78 8.16 13.56
C ASP A 506 14.26 8.22 13.15
N PHE A 507 14.55 8.32 11.85
CA PHE A 507 15.92 8.44 11.34
C PHE A 507 16.64 9.70 11.80
N TYR A 508 15.95 10.84 11.76
CA TYR A 508 16.49 12.11 12.22
C TYR A 508 16.46 12.26 13.76
N GLY A 509 15.91 11.29 14.49
CA GLY A 509 15.76 11.34 15.94
C GLY A 509 14.83 12.46 16.40
N LEU A 510 13.84 12.81 15.58
CA LEU A 510 12.82 13.81 15.88
C LEU A 510 11.65 13.16 16.60
N GLU A 511 11.08 13.87 17.57
CA GLU A 511 9.76 13.49 18.07
C GLU A 511 8.73 13.57 16.93
N LEU A 512 7.92 12.52 16.80
CA LEU A 512 6.81 12.49 15.86
C LEU A 512 5.92 13.72 16.06
N PRO A 513 5.40 14.30 14.96
CA PRO A 513 4.58 15.48 15.07
C PRO A 513 3.37 15.20 15.98
N LYS A 514 3.08 16.14 16.88
CA LYS A 514 1.90 16.12 17.75
C LYS A 514 0.57 16.31 16.99
N LEU A 515 0.65 16.42 15.66
CA LEU A 515 -0.44 16.72 14.73
C LEU A 515 -0.26 15.88 13.44
N PRO A 516 -1.34 15.42 12.78
CA PRO A 516 -1.24 14.76 11.48
C PRO A 516 -0.71 15.73 10.41
N ILE A 517 0.11 15.23 9.48
CA ILE A 517 0.67 16.03 8.39
C ILE A 517 -0.28 16.00 7.20
N LEU A 518 -1.09 17.05 7.07
CA LEU A 518 -2.13 17.13 6.03
C LEU A 518 -1.71 17.93 4.79
N ASN A 519 -0.48 18.43 4.77
CA ASN A 519 0.01 19.31 3.72
C ASN A 519 0.70 18.51 2.61
N PRO A 520 0.21 18.56 1.35
CA PRO A 520 0.76 17.78 0.24
C PRO A 520 2.25 18.01 -0.05
N GLU A 521 2.83 19.12 0.39
CA GLU A 521 4.26 19.42 0.19
C GLU A 521 5.17 18.39 0.88
N PHE A 522 4.73 17.75 1.96
CA PHE A 522 5.49 16.69 2.63
C PHE A 522 5.48 15.36 1.87
N ASN A 523 4.71 15.25 0.78
CA ASN A 523 4.78 14.10 -0.12
C ASN A 523 6.07 14.11 -0.96
N ASN A 524 6.73 15.28 -1.08
CA ASN A 524 8.03 15.40 -1.72
C ASN A 524 9.14 15.02 -0.71
N PRO A 525 9.89 13.93 -0.94
CA PRO A 525 10.92 13.46 0.00
C PRO A 525 12.04 14.49 0.25
N LEU A 526 12.38 15.32 -0.74
CA LEU A 526 13.37 16.38 -0.57
C LEU A 526 12.85 17.48 0.37
N PHE A 527 11.59 17.89 0.24
CA PHE A 527 11.00 18.86 1.15
C PHE A 527 10.95 18.33 2.59
N LEU A 528 10.52 17.07 2.76
CA LEU A 528 10.51 16.41 4.06
C LEU A 528 11.94 16.31 4.66
N LYS A 529 12.94 15.97 3.84
CA LYS A 529 14.35 15.95 4.26
C LYS A 529 14.82 17.32 4.74
N LEU A 530 14.64 18.38 3.94
CA LEU A 530 15.04 19.73 4.30
C LEU A 530 14.37 20.18 5.60
N MET A 531 13.11 19.80 5.78
CA MET A 531 12.37 20.07 6.99
C MET A 531 12.95 19.36 8.21
N CYS A 532 13.23 18.05 8.10
CA CYS A 532 13.80 17.28 9.19
C CYS A 532 15.19 17.77 9.57
N GLU A 533 16.07 18.02 8.59
CA GLU A 533 17.41 18.58 8.83
C GLU A 533 17.34 19.93 9.56
N TYR A 534 16.38 20.77 9.18
CA TYR A 534 16.15 22.03 9.86
C TYR A 534 15.66 21.84 11.30
N CYS A 535 14.69 20.95 11.52
CA CYS A 535 14.13 20.67 12.84
C CYS A 535 15.17 20.07 13.80
N VAL A 536 16.02 19.16 13.33
CA VAL A 536 17.11 18.55 14.13
C VAL A 536 18.06 19.62 14.64
N ASN A 537 18.43 20.55 13.78
CA ASN A 537 19.39 21.60 14.10
C ASN A 537 18.82 22.68 15.02
N LYS A 538 17.49 22.84 15.10
CA LYS A 538 16.86 23.95 15.82
C LYS A 538 16.04 23.54 17.04
N PHE A 539 15.17 22.54 16.93
CA PHE A 539 14.14 22.22 17.93
C PHE A 539 14.16 20.78 18.45
N LYS A 540 14.72 19.82 17.69
CA LYS A 540 14.59 18.37 17.92
C LYS A 540 13.15 17.82 17.94
N GLU A 541 12.17 18.65 17.61
CA GLU A 541 10.77 18.28 17.37
C GLU A 541 10.40 18.68 15.94
N PHE A 542 9.55 17.88 15.30
CA PHE A 542 9.04 18.20 13.96
C PHE A 542 7.95 19.29 14.04
N ASP A 543 8.22 20.49 13.50
CA ASP A 543 7.30 21.64 13.57
C ASP A 543 6.73 22.04 12.19
N GLN A 544 5.53 21.56 11.86
CA GLN A 544 4.84 21.89 10.61
C GLN A 544 4.51 23.38 10.41
N THR A 545 4.68 24.23 11.43
CA THR A 545 4.31 25.65 11.38
C THR A 545 5.43 26.57 10.89
N ILE A 546 6.65 26.04 10.71
CA ILE A 546 7.80 26.77 10.20
C ILE A 546 7.46 27.38 8.84
N SER A 547 7.75 28.67 8.68
CA SER A 547 7.53 29.34 7.40
C SER A 547 8.50 28.82 6.35
N VAL A 548 7.99 28.61 5.13
CA VAL A 548 8.80 28.28 3.93
C VAL A 548 9.95 29.27 3.75
N ALA A 549 9.71 30.54 4.05
CA ALA A 549 10.69 31.61 4.07
C ALA A 549 11.90 31.31 4.98
N GLU A 550 11.63 30.89 6.21
CA GLU A 550 12.66 30.55 7.18
C GLU A 550 13.41 29.27 6.78
N LEU A 551 12.70 28.25 6.31
CA LEU A 551 13.30 27.01 5.81
C LEU A 551 14.32 27.32 4.70
N PHE A 552 13.89 27.99 3.62
CA PHE A 552 14.77 28.27 2.47
C PHE A 552 15.92 29.21 2.82
N THR A 553 15.69 30.22 3.67
CA THR A 553 16.76 31.11 4.12
C THR A 553 17.83 30.32 4.87
N ASN A 554 17.45 29.34 5.68
CA ASN A 554 18.41 28.51 6.40
C ASN A 554 19.08 27.46 5.49
N VAL A 555 18.38 26.92 4.49
CA VAL A 555 19.00 26.08 3.45
C VAL A 555 20.11 26.86 2.74
N LEU A 556 19.86 28.11 2.31
CA LEU A 556 20.89 28.93 1.68
C LEU A 556 22.08 29.21 2.62
N LYS A 557 21.84 29.40 3.93
CA LYS A 557 22.92 29.57 4.92
C LYS A 557 23.76 28.30 5.06
N THR A 558 23.14 27.13 5.11
CA THR A 558 23.84 25.84 5.18
C THR A 558 24.70 25.63 3.94
N VAL A 559 24.16 25.90 2.75
CA VAL A 559 24.92 25.84 1.49
C VAL A 559 26.06 26.87 1.49
N ASN A 560 25.83 28.09 1.99
CA ASN A 560 26.88 29.10 2.12
C ASN A 560 28.03 28.61 3.00
N ILE A 561 27.73 27.98 4.15
CA ILE A 561 28.73 27.39 5.04
C ILE A 561 29.46 26.24 4.33
N ASN A 562 28.75 25.37 3.61
CA ASN A 562 29.39 24.27 2.87
C ASN A 562 30.34 24.76 1.78
N LEU A 563 29.92 25.76 1.00
CA LEU A 563 30.74 26.34 -0.06
C LEU A 563 31.91 27.18 0.48
N SER A 564 31.81 27.67 1.73
CA SER A 564 32.88 28.43 2.39
C SER A 564 34.09 27.61 2.82
N LYS A 565 33.98 26.26 2.82
CA LYS A 565 35.07 25.37 3.23
C LYS A 565 36.32 25.53 2.34
N GLU A 566 37.49 25.26 2.92
CA GLU A 566 38.80 25.39 2.27
C GLU A 566 38.93 24.52 0.99
N ASP A 567 38.30 23.35 0.96
CA ASP A 567 38.30 22.44 -0.19
C ASP A 567 37.34 22.86 -1.32
N LYS A 568 36.56 23.93 -1.10
CA LYS A 568 35.56 24.48 -2.03
C LYS A 568 36.00 25.87 -2.53
N PHE A 569 35.43 26.94 -1.98
CA PHE A 569 35.67 28.32 -2.43
C PHE A 569 36.42 29.20 -1.43
N ASP A 570 36.69 28.72 -0.21
CA ASP A 570 37.54 29.37 0.79
C ASP A 570 37.23 30.87 0.99
N PHE A 571 36.03 31.18 1.49
CA PHE A 571 35.60 32.54 1.82
C PHE A 571 35.08 32.62 3.25
N ASP A 572 34.98 33.82 3.82
CA ASP A 572 34.43 33.98 5.18
C ASP A 572 32.98 33.49 5.24
N LYS A 573 32.76 32.42 6.01
CA LYS A 573 31.44 31.80 6.24
C LYS A 573 30.37 32.77 6.76
N ASN A 574 30.76 33.90 7.36
CA ASN A 574 29.84 34.93 7.84
C ASN A 574 29.33 35.86 6.72
N ILE A 575 29.96 35.81 5.54
CA ILE A 575 29.49 36.53 4.35
C ILE A 575 28.53 35.62 3.59
N ASN A 576 27.27 36.04 3.46
CA ASN A 576 26.24 35.29 2.73
C ASN A 576 26.38 35.46 1.21
N VAL A 577 27.49 34.96 0.64
CA VAL A 577 27.77 35.01 -0.82
C VAL A 577 26.67 34.33 -1.61
N VAL A 578 26.20 33.17 -1.16
CA VAL A 578 25.09 32.44 -1.82
C VAL A 578 23.84 33.30 -1.89
N GLN A 579 23.46 33.98 -0.80
CA GLN A 579 22.27 34.84 -0.80
C GLN A 579 22.41 36.04 -1.75
N LYS A 580 23.60 36.64 -1.84
CA LYS A 580 23.90 37.73 -2.79
C LYS A 580 23.76 37.24 -4.24
N VAL A 581 24.31 36.06 -4.55
CA VAL A 581 24.22 35.44 -5.87
C VAL A 581 22.77 35.11 -6.23
N ILE A 582 22.01 34.52 -5.30
CA ILE A 582 20.60 34.20 -5.50
C ILE A 582 19.78 35.47 -5.75
N LYS A 583 20.05 36.58 -5.02
CA LYS A 583 19.41 37.87 -5.30
C LYS A 583 19.69 38.37 -6.72
N GLY A 584 20.92 38.25 -7.21
CA GLY A 584 21.26 38.60 -8.58
C GLY A 584 20.57 37.72 -9.63
N LEU A 585 20.48 36.42 -9.38
CA LEU A 585 19.74 35.50 -10.27
C LEU A 585 18.24 35.79 -10.30
N VAL A 586 17.67 36.17 -9.16
CA VAL A 586 16.25 36.56 -9.06
C VAL A 586 15.97 37.88 -9.76
N GLU A 587 16.90 38.84 -9.69
CA GLU A 587 16.82 40.07 -10.49
C GLU A 587 16.80 39.74 -11.99
N LEU A 588 17.67 38.82 -12.43
CA LEU A 588 17.64 38.32 -13.81
C LEU A 588 16.33 37.58 -14.14
N MET A 589 15.73 36.84 -13.19
CA MET A 589 14.44 36.14 -13.40
C MET A 589 13.31 37.13 -13.57
N ASN A 590 13.36 38.25 -12.86
CA ASN A 590 12.40 39.32 -13.02
C ASN A 590 12.47 39.96 -14.42
N ASP A 591 13.59 39.83 -15.13
CA ASP A 591 13.76 40.41 -16.46
C ASP A 591 13.52 39.36 -17.58
N SER A 592 13.52 38.07 -17.26
CA SER A 592 13.31 36.99 -18.22
C SER A 592 11.84 36.64 -18.47
N GLU A 593 11.53 35.98 -19.58
CA GLU A 593 10.22 35.37 -19.82
C GLU A 593 10.18 33.96 -19.20
N PHE A 594 9.09 33.60 -18.50
CA PHE A 594 8.81 32.25 -17.95
C PHE A 594 9.64 31.75 -16.76
N ASN A 595 10.25 32.63 -15.94
CA ASN A 595 11.06 32.23 -14.77
C ASN A 595 12.27 31.31 -15.09
N GLN A 596 12.61 31.21 -16.37
CA GLN A 596 13.77 30.49 -16.88
C GLN A 596 14.85 31.52 -17.21
N LEU A 597 16.07 31.23 -16.79
CA LEU A 597 17.22 32.13 -17.00
C LEU A 597 18.10 31.59 -18.10
N ASN A 598 18.55 32.44 -19.03
CA ASN A 598 19.59 32.03 -19.95
C ASN A 598 20.88 31.66 -19.16
N TYR A 599 21.51 30.54 -19.51
CA TYR A 599 22.70 30.05 -18.80
C TYR A 599 23.88 31.02 -18.86
N GLU A 600 24.13 31.64 -20.01
CA GLU A 600 25.26 32.55 -20.21
C GLU A 600 25.07 33.86 -19.43
N GLU A 601 23.84 34.38 -19.42
CA GLU A 601 23.46 35.53 -18.59
C GLU A 601 23.59 35.20 -17.09
N SER A 602 23.07 34.05 -16.67
CA SER A 602 23.17 33.55 -15.28
C SER A 602 24.62 33.41 -14.85
N TYR A 603 25.45 32.81 -15.71
CA TYR A 603 26.88 32.65 -15.48
C TYR A 603 27.57 34.00 -15.28
N THR A 604 27.26 34.96 -16.15
CA THR A 604 27.82 36.30 -16.09
C THR A 604 27.45 37.02 -14.79
N VAL A 605 26.18 36.98 -14.40
CA VAL A 605 25.69 37.57 -13.14
C VAL A 605 26.35 36.91 -11.92
N VAL A 606 26.34 35.59 -11.85
CA VAL A 606 26.91 34.82 -10.72
C VAL A 606 28.40 35.09 -10.58
N ASN A 607 29.16 35.00 -11.68
CA ASN A 607 30.60 35.24 -11.67
C ASN A 607 30.93 36.68 -11.25
N ASN A 608 30.14 37.66 -11.71
CA ASN A 608 30.34 39.07 -11.37
C ASN A 608 30.08 39.37 -9.89
N ILE A 609 29.12 38.71 -9.26
CA ILE A 609 28.84 38.88 -7.83
C ILE A 609 29.86 38.12 -7.00
N ALA A 610 30.13 36.86 -7.35
CA ALA A 610 30.99 35.98 -6.56
C ALA A 610 32.46 36.42 -6.56
N LYS A 611 32.98 37.04 -7.64
CA LYS A 611 34.39 37.48 -7.74
C LYS A 611 34.84 38.49 -6.68
N GLU A 612 33.89 39.20 -6.05
CA GLU A 612 34.19 40.11 -4.94
C GLU A 612 34.57 39.36 -3.65
N TYR A 613 34.23 38.08 -3.55
CA TYR A 613 34.33 37.29 -2.32
C TYR A 613 35.15 36.00 -2.47
N VAL A 614 35.22 35.41 -3.67
CA VAL A 614 35.89 34.13 -3.92
C VAL A 614 36.92 34.21 -5.04
N GLN A 615 38.02 33.46 -4.92
CA GLN A 615 39.09 33.43 -5.94
C GLN A 615 38.67 32.67 -7.22
N LYS A 616 37.81 31.64 -7.10
CA LYS A 616 37.36 30.78 -8.20
C LYS A 616 35.90 31.04 -8.59
N SER A 617 35.51 32.31 -8.72
CA SER A 617 34.11 32.73 -8.96
C SER A 617 33.48 32.11 -10.22
N ASN A 618 34.29 31.78 -11.23
CA ASN A 618 33.86 31.18 -12.48
C ASN A 618 33.25 29.77 -12.34
N ARG A 619 33.41 29.11 -11.19
CA ARG A 619 32.82 27.79 -10.87
C ARG A 619 31.63 27.89 -9.91
N PHE A 620 31.27 29.09 -9.45
CA PHE A 620 30.27 29.26 -8.39
C PHE A 620 28.86 28.87 -8.83
N LEU A 621 28.48 29.12 -10.09
CA LEU A 621 27.18 28.68 -10.63
C LEU A 621 27.08 27.15 -10.67
N GLU A 622 28.15 26.47 -11.08
CA GLU A 622 28.23 25.00 -11.10
C GLU A 622 28.07 24.45 -9.68
N ALA A 623 28.70 25.07 -8.69
CA ALA A 623 28.55 24.66 -7.30
C ALA A 623 27.13 24.80 -6.75
N LEU A 624 26.36 25.82 -7.17
CA LEU A 624 24.94 25.94 -6.80
C LEU A 624 24.07 24.86 -7.45
N ILE A 625 24.45 24.38 -8.63
CA ILE A 625 23.82 23.23 -9.27
C ILE A 625 24.16 21.95 -8.52
N ASP A 626 25.44 21.78 -8.13
CA ASP A 626 25.92 20.62 -7.37
C ASP A 626 25.26 20.51 -5.99
N GLU A 627 25.03 21.64 -5.31
CA GLU A 627 24.32 21.72 -4.02
C GLU A 627 22.78 21.64 -4.17
N ASN A 628 22.27 21.35 -5.38
CA ASN A 628 20.84 21.26 -5.71
C ASN A 628 20.03 22.51 -5.32
N ILE A 629 20.59 23.71 -5.43
CA ILE A 629 19.81 24.96 -5.33
C ILE A 629 19.23 25.32 -6.71
N LEU A 630 20.01 25.10 -7.76
CA LEU A 630 19.64 25.40 -9.14
C LEU A 630 19.69 24.15 -10.01
N ILE A 631 18.97 24.19 -11.12
CA ILE A 631 18.98 23.19 -12.17
C ILE A 631 19.30 23.86 -13.49
N LYS A 632 20.17 23.22 -14.28
CA LYS A 632 20.47 23.57 -15.66
C LYS A 632 19.69 22.66 -16.60
N ASN A 633 18.94 23.21 -17.55
CA ASN A 633 18.17 22.46 -18.56
C ASN A 633 18.34 23.05 -19.97
N THR A 634 17.74 22.41 -20.96
CA THR A 634 17.57 22.93 -22.31
C THR A 634 16.12 23.39 -22.46
N GLY A 635 15.91 24.63 -22.88
CA GLY A 635 14.60 25.19 -23.16
C GLY A 635 13.98 24.64 -24.45
N TYR A 636 12.73 25.02 -24.71
CA TYR A 636 11.96 24.60 -25.88
C TYR A 636 12.65 24.92 -27.22
N LYS A 637 13.46 25.99 -27.31
CA LYS A 637 14.17 26.39 -28.53
C LYS A 637 15.60 25.81 -28.61
N GLY A 638 15.97 24.91 -27.70
CA GLY A 638 17.32 24.33 -27.64
C GLY A 638 18.36 25.17 -26.89
N GLU A 639 17.96 26.30 -26.31
CA GLU A 639 18.80 27.18 -25.50
C GLU A 639 19.10 26.59 -24.12
N MET A 640 20.26 26.88 -23.54
CA MET A 640 20.57 26.43 -22.18
C MET A 640 19.96 27.37 -21.15
N ILE A 641 19.15 26.81 -20.26
CA ILE A 641 18.44 27.54 -19.21
C ILE A 641 18.86 27.12 -17.79
N ILE A 642 18.66 28.00 -16.82
CA ILE A 642 18.78 27.78 -15.38
C ILE A 642 17.43 28.09 -14.71
N TYR A 643 17.02 27.29 -13.73
CA TYR A 643 15.89 27.56 -12.83
C TYR A 643 16.14 26.95 -11.44
N PHE A 644 15.28 27.23 -10.46
CA PHE A 644 15.40 26.69 -9.10
C PHE A 644 15.07 25.20 -9.02
N SER A 645 15.81 24.44 -8.23
CA SER A 645 15.59 22.99 -8.07
C SER A 645 14.23 22.63 -7.46
N TYR A 646 13.69 23.53 -6.65
CA TYR A 646 12.35 23.50 -6.12
C TYR A 646 11.70 24.84 -6.50
N GLU A 647 10.72 24.80 -7.40
CA GLU A 647 10.10 25.99 -8.00
C GLU A 647 9.67 27.02 -6.96
N ARG A 648 9.08 26.52 -5.86
CA ARG A 648 8.64 27.32 -4.73
C ARG A 648 9.75 28.16 -4.07
N MET A 649 10.99 27.69 -4.10
CA MET A 649 12.15 28.47 -3.63
C MET A 649 12.38 29.70 -4.52
N GLY A 650 12.26 29.51 -5.84
CA GLY A 650 12.34 30.60 -6.82
C GLY A 650 11.21 31.62 -6.61
N ASP A 651 9.97 31.15 -6.48
CA ASP A 651 8.80 32.00 -6.22
C ASP A 651 8.94 32.81 -4.92
N TYR A 652 9.44 32.17 -3.86
CA TYR A 652 9.69 32.83 -2.59
C TYR A 652 10.74 33.95 -2.73
N PHE A 653 11.88 33.68 -3.36
CA PHE A 653 12.92 34.70 -3.50
C PHE A 653 12.52 35.80 -4.49
N LEU A 654 11.77 35.46 -5.54
CA LEU A 654 11.21 36.45 -6.48
C LEU A 654 10.20 37.35 -5.80
N SER A 655 9.27 36.81 -5.01
CA SER A 655 8.33 37.63 -4.22
C SER A 655 9.06 38.50 -3.18
N GLU A 656 10.15 38.02 -2.58
CA GLU A 656 11.01 38.82 -1.69
C GLU A 656 11.65 39.99 -2.44
N TYR A 657 12.26 39.74 -3.60
CA TYR A 657 12.89 40.77 -4.43
C TYR A 657 11.90 41.85 -4.87
N LEU A 658 10.68 41.44 -5.28
CA LEU A 658 9.63 42.36 -5.70
C LEU A 658 9.15 43.27 -4.57
N LEU A 659 9.13 42.77 -3.33
CA LEU A 659 8.54 43.48 -2.17
C LEU A 659 9.58 44.17 -1.27
N GLU A 660 10.87 43.83 -1.34
CA GLU A 660 11.93 44.31 -0.44
C GLU A 660 11.95 45.85 -0.32
N LYS A 661 11.85 46.56 -1.45
CA LYS A 661 11.90 48.04 -1.51
C LYS A 661 10.69 48.74 -0.90
N TYR A 662 9.60 48.00 -0.64
CA TYR A 662 8.34 48.55 -0.14
C TYR A 662 8.22 48.53 1.37
N ARG A 663 9.13 47.86 2.10
CA ARG A 663 9.05 47.71 3.57
C ARG A 663 8.98 49.04 4.34
N ASN A 664 9.51 50.12 3.78
CA ASN A 664 9.50 51.46 4.37
C ASN A 664 8.42 52.40 3.79
N VAL A 665 7.53 51.88 2.93
CA VAL A 665 6.47 52.65 2.29
C VAL A 665 5.23 52.69 3.19
N ASP A 666 4.63 53.87 3.34
CA ASP A 666 3.35 54.02 4.04
C ASP A 666 2.27 53.16 3.35
N LYS A 667 1.52 52.39 4.16
CA LYS A 667 0.43 51.52 3.72
C LYS A 667 -0.57 52.25 2.79
N ARG A 668 -0.81 53.55 3.00
CA ARG A 668 -1.74 54.36 2.18
C ARG A 668 -1.28 54.52 0.74
N ASP A 669 0.04 54.56 0.51
CA ASP A 669 0.62 54.73 -0.82
C ASP A 669 1.01 53.39 -1.47
N LEU A 670 1.12 52.33 -0.67
CA LEU A 670 1.65 51.04 -1.10
C LEU A 670 0.91 50.45 -2.30
N VAL A 671 -0.43 50.44 -2.26
CA VAL A 671 -1.28 49.92 -3.35
C VAL A 671 -0.97 50.66 -4.67
N THR A 672 -1.01 51.99 -4.64
CA THR A 672 -0.74 52.81 -5.82
C THR A 672 0.69 52.61 -6.33
N LYS A 673 1.68 52.47 -5.44
CA LYS A 673 3.06 52.25 -5.84
C LYS A 673 3.30 50.86 -6.43
N LEU A 674 2.65 49.82 -5.93
CA LEU A 674 2.70 48.47 -6.52
C LEU A 674 2.02 48.44 -7.89
N GLN A 675 0.89 49.12 -8.04
CA GLN A 675 0.17 49.28 -9.32
C GLN A 675 0.96 50.10 -10.35
N SER A 676 1.90 50.94 -9.92
CA SER A 676 2.75 51.73 -10.82
C SER A 676 4.11 51.08 -11.13
N ASP A 677 4.46 49.98 -10.45
CA ASP A 677 5.76 49.33 -10.62
C ASP A 677 5.70 48.25 -11.67
N GLU A 678 6.29 48.53 -12.83
CA GLU A 678 6.34 47.62 -13.97
C GLU A 678 6.89 46.24 -13.61
N LYS A 679 7.86 46.18 -12.68
CA LYS A 679 8.44 44.92 -12.17
C LYS A 679 7.39 44.03 -11.49
N VAL A 680 6.39 44.63 -10.84
CA VAL A 680 5.29 43.89 -10.21
C VAL A 680 4.16 43.68 -11.20
N THR A 681 3.73 44.73 -11.92
CA THR A 681 2.53 44.67 -12.77
C THR A 681 2.66 43.74 -13.98
N ARG A 682 3.90 43.43 -14.43
CA ARG A 682 4.13 42.47 -15.53
C ARG A 682 3.54 41.07 -15.26
N TYR A 683 3.39 40.68 -13.99
CA TYR A 683 2.81 39.40 -13.59
C TYR A 683 1.27 39.43 -13.47
N PHE A 684 0.66 40.59 -13.74
CA PHE A 684 -0.77 40.85 -13.56
C PHE A 684 -1.34 41.70 -14.73
N GLN A 685 -0.94 41.43 -15.97
CA GLN A 685 -1.47 42.16 -17.14
C GLN A 685 -2.68 41.45 -17.75
N LYS A 686 -2.62 40.12 -17.85
CA LYS A 686 -3.61 39.23 -18.47
C LYS A 686 -3.89 38.03 -17.57
N GLU A 687 -5.00 37.33 -17.84
CA GLU A 687 -5.39 36.14 -17.07
C GLU A 687 -4.36 35.00 -17.15
N ASP A 688 -3.72 34.84 -18.31
CA ASP A 688 -2.67 33.85 -18.53
C ASP A 688 -1.45 34.09 -17.63
N ASP A 689 -1.13 35.35 -17.31
CA ASP A 689 0.00 35.65 -16.40
C ASP A 689 -0.24 35.03 -15.02
N LEU A 690 -1.50 34.94 -14.58
CA LEU A 690 -1.84 34.34 -13.28
C LEU A 690 -1.73 32.82 -13.27
N SER A 691 -2.05 32.16 -14.39
CA SER A 691 -1.93 30.70 -14.47
C SER A 691 -0.45 30.30 -14.52
N TYR A 692 0.37 31.01 -15.29
CA TYR A 692 1.81 30.76 -15.41
C TYR A 692 2.59 31.07 -14.13
N ASN A 693 2.19 32.08 -13.36
CA ASN A 693 2.92 32.52 -12.16
C ASN A 693 2.19 32.17 -10.86
N ARG A 694 1.44 31.07 -10.84
CA ARG A 694 0.61 30.67 -9.69
C ARG A 694 1.41 30.51 -8.40
N GLY A 695 2.62 29.96 -8.48
CA GLY A 695 3.54 29.80 -7.36
C GLY A 695 3.96 31.15 -6.77
N LEU A 696 4.45 32.06 -7.60
CA LEU A 696 4.74 33.45 -7.24
C LEU A 696 3.53 34.16 -6.62
N ILE A 697 2.34 34.00 -7.19
CA ILE A 697 1.10 34.60 -6.67
C ILE A 697 0.77 34.08 -5.27
N ASN A 698 0.96 32.78 -5.01
CA ASN A 698 0.81 32.22 -3.66
C ASN A 698 1.74 32.94 -2.67
N GLU A 699 3.02 33.08 -3.01
CA GLU A 699 4.02 33.69 -2.15
C GLU A 699 3.79 35.21 -1.96
N LEU A 700 3.34 35.92 -3.00
CA LEU A 700 2.92 37.33 -2.90
C LEU A 700 1.72 37.49 -1.95
N PHE A 701 0.72 36.61 -2.02
CA PHE A 701 -0.38 36.61 -1.06
C PHE A 701 0.11 36.40 0.38
N ILE A 702 1.06 35.48 0.59
CA ILE A 702 1.65 35.22 1.92
C ILE A 702 2.39 36.46 2.43
N LYS A 703 3.30 37.03 1.63
CA LYS A 703 4.16 38.16 2.02
C LYS A 703 3.38 39.46 2.21
N LEU A 704 2.50 39.82 1.27
CA LEU A 704 1.67 41.03 1.38
C LEU A 704 0.81 40.99 2.64
N ALA A 705 0.21 39.84 2.96
CA ALA A 705 -0.58 39.69 4.15
C ALA A 705 0.29 39.72 5.43
N ASN A 706 1.40 38.99 5.47
CA ASN A 706 2.25 38.85 6.65
C ASN A 706 3.07 40.11 6.99
N GLU A 707 3.58 40.83 5.97
CA GLU A 707 4.49 41.97 6.16
C GLU A 707 3.77 43.32 6.04
N PHE A 708 2.74 43.41 5.19
CA PHE A 708 2.08 44.69 4.85
C PHE A 708 0.61 44.76 5.28
N ASN A 709 0.00 43.64 5.68
CA ASN A 709 -1.42 43.53 6.03
C ASN A 709 -2.34 44.08 4.91
N ILE A 710 -2.02 43.73 3.67
CA ILE A 710 -2.78 44.02 2.44
C ILE A 710 -2.97 42.70 1.69
N GLU A 711 -4.11 42.53 1.03
CA GLU A 711 -4.37 41.38 0.16
C GLU A 711 -4.03 41.71 -1.30
N LEU A 712 -3.53 40.72 -2.06
CA LEU A 712 -3.14 40.93 -3.46
C LEU A 712 -4.32 41.35 -4.35
N PHE A 713 -5.54 40.89 -4.06
CA PHE A 713 -6.76 41.34 -4.76
C PHE A 713 -7.15 42.79 -4.44
N GLU A 714 -6.58 43.42 -3.41
CA GLU A 714 -6.72 44.88 -3.18
C GLU A 714 -5.76 45.66 -4.08
N VAL A 715 -4.62 45.07 -4.43
CA VAL A 715 -3.65 45.65 -5.39
C VAL A 715 -4.14 45.47 -6.81
N PHE A 716 -4.68 44.30 -7.16
CA PHE A 716 -5.18 43.98 -8.50
C PHE A 716 -6.67 43.55 -8.48
N PRO A 717 -7.59 44.49 -8.21
CA PRO A 717 -9.01 44.20 -8.05
C PRO A 717 -9.69 43.67 -9.33
N GLN A 718 -9.12 43.92 -10.50
CA GLN A 718 -9.63 43.39 -11.77
C GLN A 718 -9.58 41.86 -11.85
N PHE A 719 -8.68 41.19 -11.12
CA PHE A 719 -8.58 39.74 -11.07
C PHE A 719 -9.24 39.12 -9.83
N LYS A 720 -9.98 39.91 -9.06
CA LYS A 720 -10.64 39.48 -7.81
C LYS A 720 -11.50 38.21 -7.98
N ASN A 721 -12.09 37.99 -9.15
CA ASN A 721 -12.95 36.83 -9.41
C ASN A 721 -12.26 35.74 -10.25
N ASN A 722 -10.98 35.91 -10.60
CA ASN A 722 -10.25 34.96 -11.43
C ASN A 722 -9.96 33.66 -10.65
N TYR A 723 -10.10 32.51 -11.32
CA TYR A 723 -9.89 31.20 -10.69
C TYR A 723 -8.52 31.05 -10.04
N ASN A 724 -7.45 31.47 -10.74
CA ASN A 724 -6.08 31.35 -10.23
C ASN A 724 -5.88 32.27 -9.03
N MET A 725 -6.43 33.49 -9.06
CA MET A 725 -6.37 34.43 -7.93
C MET A 725 -7.05 33.86 -6.68
N ILE A 726 -8.26 33.29 -6.82
CA ILE A 726 -9.01 32.70 -5.70
C ILE A 726 -8.31 31.45 -5.17
N TYR A 727 -7.90 30.55 -6.06
CA TYR A 727 -7.22 29.32 -5.65
C TYR A 727 -5.89 29.62 -4.95
N SER A 728 -5.10 30.54 -5.50
CA SER A 728 -3.83 30.95 -4.90
C SER A 728 -4.01 31.65 -3.55
N PHE A 729 -5.05 32.48 -3.43
CA PHE A 729 -5.45 33.04 -2.13
C PHE A 729 -5.70 31.92 -1.12
N ILE A 730 -6.49 30.90 -1.45
CA ILE A 730 -6.81 29.79 -0.53
C ILE A 730 -5.54 29.03 -0.13
N ASN A 731 -4.70 28.65 -1.10
CA ASN A 731 -3.44 27.95 -0.82
C ASN A 731 -2.49 28.76 0.05
N SER A 732 -2.46 30.08 -0.11
CA SER A 732 -1.64 30.97 0.71
C SER A 732 -2.00 30.90 2.20
N LEU A 733 -3.27 30.65 2.54
CA LEU A 733 -3.76 30.66 3.93
C LEU A 733 -3.09 29.60 4.80
N VAL A 734 -2.61 28.49 4.21
CA VAL A 734 -1.89 27.43 4.92
C VAL A 734 -0.59 27.95 5.54
N TRP A 735 0.04 28.96 4.92
CA TRP A 735 1.39 29.43 5.26
C TRP A 735 1.41 30.83 5.89
N ARG A 736 0.23 31.43 6.08
CA ARG A 736 0.07 32.74 6.72
C ARG A 736 0.27 32.67 8.24
N LYS A 737 0.81 33.76 8.79
CA LYS A 737 0.99 33.98 10.24
C LYS A 737 -0.33 34.40 10.90
N ASP A 738 -0.46 34.20 12.20
CA ASP A 738 -1.66 34.52 12.97
C ASP A 738 -2.20 35.95 12.75
N GLY A 739 -1.32 36.95 12.66
CA GLY A 739 -1.72 38.35 12.53
C GLY A 739 -2.25 38.77 11.14
N SER A 740 -2.16 37.93 10.12
CA SER A 740 -2.40 38.34 8.73
C SER A 740 -3.82 38.09 8.20
N ILE A 741 -4.71 37.51 9.01
CA ILE A 741 -6.12 37.30 8.65
C ILE A 741 -6.95 38.55 9.00
N SER A 742 -7.03 39.47 8.04
CA SER A 742 -7.70 40.76 8.17
C SER A 742 -9.23 40.69 7.95
N LYS A 743 -9.91 41.83 8.08
CA LYS A 743 -11.33 41.96 7.68
C LYS A 743 -11.52 41.73 6.17
N HIS A 744 -10.57 42.19 5.35
CA HIS A 744 -10.61 42.01 3.90
C HIS A 744 -10.50 40.53 3.53
N THR A 745 -9.62 39.78 4.20
CA THR A 745 -9.50 38.32 4.09
C THR A 745 -10.85 37.63 4.34
N LYS A 746 -11.53 37.99 5.44
CA LYS A 746 -12.82 37.41 5.82
C LYS A 746 -13.94 37.74 4.84
N CYS A 747 -14.01 38.98 4.36
CA CYS A 747 -14.96 39.38 3.32
C CYS A 747 -14.71 38.62 2.02
N TYR A 748 -13.45 38.47 1.61
CA TYR A 748 -13.11 37.76 0.38
C TYR A 748 -13.49 36.27 0.44
N ILE A 749 -13.25 35.61 1.60
CA ILE A 749 -13.71 34.24 1.86
C ILE A 749 -15.24 34.14 1.72
N SER A 750 -15.97 35.04 2.38
CA SER A 750 -17.44 35.06 2.35
C SER A 750 -18.00 35.23 0.93
N ASP A 751 -17.40 36.14 0.15
CA ASP A 751 -18.01 36.60 -1.10
C ASP A 751 -17.51 35.81 -2.33
N ASN A 752 -16.29 35.27 -2.32
CA ASN A 752 -15.64 34.67 -3.50
C ASN A 752 -15.19 33.21 -3.30
N VAL A 753 -15.17 32.71 -2.06
CA VAL A 753 -14.73 31.33 -1.76
C VAL A 753 -15.92 30.44 -1.39
N ILE A 754 -16.64 30.78 -0.32
CA ILE A 754 -17.74 29.97 0.22
C ILE A 754 -18.88 29.70 -0.79
N PRO A 755 -19.28 30.63 -1.67
CA PRO A 755 -20.38 30.40 -2.60
C PRO A 755 -20.10 29.29 -3.64
N TYR A 756 -18.83 29.01 -3.95
CA TYR A 756 -18.42 28.09 -5.01
C TYR A 756 -17.87 26.79 -4.42
N ASP A 757 -18.38 25.64 -4.85
CA ASP A 757 -18.12 24.34 -4.22
C ASP A 757 -16.63 23.96 -4.17
N ALA A 758 -15.94 24.00 -5.30
CA ALA A 758 -14.51 23.65 -5.36
C ALA A 758 -13.65 24.54 -4.43
N PHE A 759 -13.91 25.84 -4.40
CA PHE A 759 -13.18 26.79 -3.55
C PHE A 759 -13.53 26.63 -2.08
N ARG A 760 -14.81 26.44 -1.76
CA ARG A 760 -15.28 26.13 -0.42
C ARG A 760 -14.60 24.88 0.12
N ASN A 761 -14.53 23.80 -0.65
CA ASN A 761 -13.89 22.55 -0.23
C ASN A 761 -12.39 22.75 0.03
N ASN A 762 -11.68 23.46 -0.85
CA ASN A 762 -10.27 23.81 -0.63
C ASN A 762 -10.06 24.68 0.62
N PHE A 763 -11.00 25.58 0.93
CA PHE A 763 -10.93 26.38 2.15
C PHE A 763 -11.24 25.57 3.41
N LEU A 764 -12.15 24.60 3.35
CA LEU A 764 -12.39 23.68 4.47
C LEU A 764 -11.16 22.82 4.74
N ASP A 765 -10.43 22.39 3.70
CA ASP A 765 -9.12 21.75 3.85
C ASP A 765 -8.12 22.64 4.62
N VAL A 766 -8.09 23.95 4.34
CA VAL A 766 -7.26 24.89 5.09
C VAL A 766 -7.68 24.94 6.56
N LEU A 767 -8.99 24.96 6.85
CA LEU A 767 -9.48 24.91 8.23
C LEU A 767 -9.05 23.62 8.93
N LEU A 768 -9.09 22.46 8.26
CA LEU A 768 -8.61 21.19 8.82
C LEU A 768 -7.11 21.25 9.15
N ILE A 769 -6.29 21.81 8.25
CA ILE A 769 -4.85 21.98 8.47
C ILE A 769 -4.55 22.92 9.64
N LYS A 770 -5.32 24.01 9.77
CA LYS A 770 -5.09 25.07 10.79
C LYS A 770 -5.76 24.82 12.13
N MET A 771 -6.77 23.95 12.16
CA MET A 771 -7.57 23.61 13.32
C MET A 771 -6.79 23.42 14.63
N PRO A 772 -5.72 22.61 14.69
CA PRO A 772 -5.02 22.35 15.94
C PRO A 772 -4.10 23.50 16.39
N GLN A 773 -3.76 24.44 15.49
CA GLN A 773 -2.79 25.49 15.79
C GLN A 773 -3.28 26.41 16.91
N LYS A 774 -2.41 26.65 17.89
CA LYS A 774 -2.67 27.58 18.99
C LYS A 774 -2.73 29.01 18.44
N ASN A 775 -3.71 29.80 18.91
CA ASN A 775 -3.90 31.22 18.58
C ASN A 775 -4.14 31.60 17.10
N HIS A 776 -4.00 30.69 16.13
CA HIS A 776 -4.26 30.99 14.72
C HIS A 776 -5.74 31.38 14.49
N PRO A 777 -6.06 32.47 13.76
CA PRO A 777 -7.45 32.93 13.57
C PRO A 777 -8.36 31.98 12.78
N LEU A 778 -7.78 30.98 12.11
CA LEU A 778 -8.48 29.91 11.38
C LEU A 778 -8.40 28.56 12.10
N ASN A 779 -8.08 28.54 13.39
CA ASN A 779 -8.08 27.32 14.19
C ASN A 779 -9.50 26.77 14.45
N ILE A 780 -9.61 25.74 15.29
CA ILE A 780 -10.89 25.09 15.60
C ILE A 780 -11.99 26.05 16.05
N TRP A 781 -11.65 27.16 16.72
CA TRP A 781 -12.64 28.12 17.20
C TRP A 781 -13.28 28.90 16.05
N ALA A 782 -12.56 29.11 14.96
CA ALA A 782 -13.10 29.70 13.74
C ALA A 782 -14.13 28.75 13.09
N LEU A 783 -13.78 27.46 12.99
CA LEU A 783 -14.70 26.43 12.50
C LEU A 783 -15.92 26.30 13.41
N HIS A 784 -15.72 26.21 14.72
CA HIS A 784 -16.81 26.13 15.70
C HIS A 784 -17.75 27.34 15.60
N LYS A 785 -17.20 28.56 15.51
CA LYS A 785 -18.00 29.77 15.33
C LYS A 785 -18.80 29.76 14.03
N LEU A 786 -18.18 29.34 12.93
CA LEU A 786 -18.83 29.24 11.62
C LEU A 786 -20.01 28.26 11.66
N LEU A 787 -19.80 27.06 12.19
CA LEU A 787 -20.82 26.00 12.19
C LEU A 787 -21.93 26.22 13.23
N LYS A 788 -21.61 26.82 14.38
CA LYS A 788 -22.59 27.15 15.43
C LYS A 788 -23.58 28.23 14.99
N GLN A 789 -23.17 29.13 14.11
CA GLN A 789 -24.04 30.18 13.56
C GLN A 789 -24.96 29.69 12.43
N CYS A 790 -24.67 28.53 11.85
CA CYS A 790 -25.49 27.94 10.81
C CYS A 790 -26.74 27.28 11.41
N ASN A 791 -27.89 27.46 10.75
CA ASN A 791 -29.01 26.54 10.93
C ASN A 791 -28.64 25.15 10.36
N LEU A 792 -29.47 24.14 10.65
CA LEU A 792 -29.20 22.76 10.27
C LEU A 792 -28.95 22.61 8.75
N GLY A 793 -29.88 23.06 7.92
CA GLY A 793 -29.77 22.93 6.46
C GLY A 793 -28.53 23.62 5.86
N LYS A 794 -28.16 24.82 6.33
CA LYS A 794 -26.95 25.52 5.87
C LYS A 794 -25.67 24.82 6.35
N ARG A 795 -25.67 24.30 7.59
CA ARG A 795 -24.54 23.52 8.10
C ARG A 795 -24.36 22.24 7.31
N ASP A 796 -25.44 21.56 6.95
CA ASP A 796 -25.36 20.33 6.16
C ASP A 796 -24.74 20.59 4.79
N PHE A 797 -25.17 21.67 4.12
CA PHE A 797 -24.61 22.11 2.84
C PHE A 797 -23.12 22.48 2.93
N LEU A 798 -22.76 23.28 3.94
CA LEU A 798 -21.40 23.80 4.09
C LEU A 798 -20.41 22.74 4.59
N TRP A 799 -20.81 21.87 5.51
CA TRP A 799 -19.91 21.01 6.28
C TRP A 799 -20.19 19.54 6.09
N THR A 800 -21.44 19.10 6.31
CA THR A 800 -21.78 17.67 6.28
C THR A 800 -21.55 17.05 4.92
N GLN A 801 -21.93 17.71 3.83
CA GLN A 801 -21.67 17.21 2.47
C GLN A 801 -20.15 17.08 2.20
N TYR A 802 -19.38 18.09 2.58
CA TYR A 802 -17.92 18.11 2.43
C TYR A 802 -17.26 16.96 3.19
N ILE A 803 -17.51 16.82 4.50
CA ILE A 803 -16.86 15.76 5.30
C ILE A 803 -17.33 14.36 4.93
N SER A 804 -18.49 14.23 4.28
CA SER A 804 -19.01 12.91 3.89
C SER A 804 -18.41 12.42 2.58
N ILE A 805 -18.17 13.33 1.61
CA ILE A 805 -17.56 13.01 0.30
C ILE A 805 -16.03 13.12 0.36
N ASN A 806 -15.50 14.28 0.74
CA ASN A 806 -14.06 14.58 0.75
C ASN A 806 -13.45 14.17 2.10
N ASN A 807 -13.63 12.90 2.44
CA ASN A 807 -13.36 12.39 3.78
C ASN A 807 -11.91 11.91 4.00
N GLU A 808 -11.03 11.93 2.98
CA GLU A 808 -9.66 11.42 3.07
C GLU A 808 -8.85 12.07 4.21
N LYS A 809 -8.70 13.41 4.17
CA LYS A 809 -8.02 14.17 5.23
C LYS A 809 -8.69 14.00 6.59
N VAL A 810 -10.02 13.87 6.60
CA VAL A 810 -10.78 13.69 7.84
C VAL A 810 -10.47 12.31 8.44
N PHE A 811 -10.47 11.26 7.63
CA PHE A 811 -10.08 9.91 8.04
C PHE A 811 -8.62 9.89 8.50
N GLU A 812 -7.71 10.59 7.82
CA GLU A 812 -6.33 10.70 8.23
C GLU A 812 -6.20 11.31 9.64
N ILE A 813 -6.88 12.43 9.90
CA ILE A 813 -6.92 13.05 11.23
C ILE A 813 -7.45 12.07 12.27
N ILE A 814 -8.59 11.44 12.02
CA ILE A 814 -9.26 10.58 13.01
C ILE A 814 -8.45 9.31 13.27
N ASN A 815 -7.90 8.66 12.24
CA ASN A 815 -7.03 7.49 12.40
C ASN A 815 -5.76 7.85 13.18
N TRP A 816 -5.14 8.99 12.84
CA TRP A 816 -3.98 9.49 13.55
C TRP A 816 -4.30 9.74 15.03
N LEU A 817 -5.44 10.40 15.33
CA LEU A 817 -5.92 10.62 16.70
C LEU A 817 -6.16 9.31 17.43
N PHE A 818 -6.83 8.37 16.78
CA PHE A 818 -7.18 7.08 17.36
C PHE A 818 -5.95 6.29 17.82
N SER A 819 -4.83 6.43 17.11
CA SER A 819 -3.55 5.80 17.41
C SER A 819 -2.65 6.62 18.35
N ASN A 820 -2.72 7.96 18.31
CA ASN A 820 -1.78 8.85 19.01
C ASN A 820 -2.39 9.67 20.15
N TYR A 821 -3.65 9.44 20.53
CA TYR A 821 -4.36 10.23 21.55
C TYR A 821 -3.60 10.42 22.88
N LYS A 822 -2.82 9.42 23.33
CA LYS A 822 -2.02 9.49 24.57
C LYS A 822 -0.87 10.50 24.53
N LYS A 823 -0.46 10.93 23.34
CA LYS A 823 0.67 11.86 23.13
C LYS A 823 0.24 13.33 23.15
N LEU A 824 -1.07 13.60 23.22
CA LEU A 824 -1.62 14.95 23.15
C LEU A 824 -1.48 15.66 24.50
N ASP A 825 -1.17 16.95 24.47
CA ASP A 825 -1.41 17.82 25.61
C ASP A 825 -2.91 18.15 25.74
N GLU A 826 -3.31 18.62 26.92
CA GLU A 826 -4.70 18.87 27.26
C GLU A 826 -5.37 19.96 26.38
N GLU A 827 -4.63 20.99 25.97
CA GLU A 827 -5.15 22.07 25.11
C GLU A 827 -5.40 21.56 23.69
N THR A 828 -4.46 20.79 23.15
CA THR A 828 -4.55 20.18 21.82
C THR A 828 -5.66 19.11 21.79
N ALA A 829 -5.78 18.30 22.84
CA ALA A 829 -6.86 17.32 22.99
C ALA A 829 -8.24 18.00 22.94
N GLU A 830 -8.42 19.13 23.64
CA GLU A 830 -9.67 19.90 23.61
C GLU A 830 -10.04 20.38 22.20
N LYS A 831 -9.07 20.84 21.41
CA LYS A 831 -9.31 21.23 20.01
C LYS A 831 -9.81 20.06 19.17
N TYR A 832 -9.20 18.88 19.34
CA TYR A 832 -9.65 17.68 18.64
C TYR A 832 -11.01 17.17 19.11
N MET A 833 -11.35 17.33 20.39
CA MET A 833 -12.69 17.01 20.90
C MET A 833 -13.78 17.86 20.22
N ILE A 834 -13.55 19.16 20.07
CA ILE A 834 -14.48 20.07 19.38
C ILE A 834 -14.64 19.67 17.91
N PHE A 835 -13.53 19.31 17.25
CA PHE A 835 -13.54 18.83 15.88
C PHE A 835 -14.35 17.54 15.70
N LEU A 836 -14.04 16.51 16.49
CA LEU A 836 -14.74 15.23 16.45
C LEU A 836 -16.24 15.41 16.70
N THR A 837 -16.61 16.33 17.60
CA THR A 837 -18.03 16.65 17.85
C THR A 837 -18.72 17.22 16.61
N TRP A 838 -18.04 18.03 15.79
CA TRP A 838 -18.61 18.50 14.51
C TRP A 838 -18.63 17.42 13.41
N ILE A 839 -17.74 16.43 13.49
CA ILE A 839 -17.75 15.27 12.57
C ILE A 839 -19.01 14.42 12.73
N PHE A 840 -19.63 14.40 13.91
CA PHE A 840 -20.85 13.64 14.15
C PHE A 840 -22.01 13.98 13.23
N SER A 841 -21.99 15.16 12.59
CA SER A 841 -22.97 15.54 11.58
C SER A 841 -22.89 14.74 10.28
N ALA A 842 -21.78 14.03 10.02
CA ALA A 842 -21.49 13.31 8.77
C ALA A 842 -22.58 12.28 8.41
N THR A 843 -22.84 12.13 7.11
CA THR A 843 -23.65 11.03 6.57
C THR A 843 -22.81 9.84 6.12
N ASN A 844 -21.48 9.94 6.20
CA ASN A 844 -20.61 8.78 6.12
C ASN A 844 -20.61 8.03 7.46
N ASN A 845 -21.27 6.87 7.50
CA ASN A 845 -21.47 6.10 8.73
C ASN A 845 -20.14 5.65 9.36
N LYS A 846 -19.19 5.18 8.54
CA LYS A 846 -17.85 4.77 9.01
C LYS A 846 -17.12 5.94 9.66
N LEU A 847 -17.21 7.12 9.06
CA LEU A 847 -16.59 8.33 9.60
C LEU A 847 -17.21 8.74 10.94
N ARG A 848 -18.54 8.72 11.03
CA ARG A 848 -19.28 9.08 12.24
C ARG A 848 -18.99 8.11 13.39
N ASP A 849 -18.97 6.81 13.13
CA ASP A 849 -18.71 5.78 14.14
C ASP A 849 -17.26 5.84 14.63
N LEU A 850 -16.31 5.95 13.70
CA LEU A 850 -14.89 6.10 14.05
C LEU A 850 -14.63 7.39 14.84
N GLY A 851 -15.29 8.50 14.46
CA GLY A 851 -15.25 9.75 15.22
C GLY A 851 -15.78 9.58 16.64
N THR A 852 -16.89 8.83 16.80
CA THR A 852 -17.51 8.57 18.11
C THR A 852 -16.53 7.83 19.03
N LYS A 853 -15.93 6.75 18.54
CA LYS A 853 -14.93 5.96 19.28
C LYS A 853 -13.64 6.74 19.56
N SER A 854 -13.22 7.61 18.64
CA SER A 854 -12.07 8.48 18.83
C SER A 854 -12.30 9.50 19.96
N LEU A 855 -13.51 10.06 20.05
CA LEU A 855 -13.87 10.97 21.14
C LEU A 855 -13.93 10.22 22.48
N VAL A 856 -14.44 8.98 22.49
CA VAL A 856 -14.41 8.11 23.69
C VAL A 856 -12.99 7.92 24.21
N LYS A 857 -12.01 7.65 23.34
CA LYS A 857 -10.59 7.53 23.75
C LYS A 857 -10.04 8.82 24.37
N LEU A 858 -10.37 9.98 23.78
CA LEU A 858 -9.95 11.27 24.31
C LEU A 858 -10.61 11.55 25.67
N PHE A 859 -11.91 11.33 25.81
CA PHE A 859 -12.62 11.48 27.08
C PHE A 859 -12.12 10.53 28.16
N LYS A 860 -11.82 9.27 27.82
CA LYS A 860 -11.19 8.32 28.75
C LYS A 860 -9.85 8.86 29.28
N THR A 861 -9.08 9.53 28.44
CA THR A 861 -7.74 10.04 28.76
C THR A 861 -7.77 11.38 29.49
N PHE A 862 -8.71 12.25 29.12
CA PHE A 862 -8.88 13.60 29.66
C PHE A 862 -10.31 13.80 30.18
N PRO A 863 -10.73 13.06 31.23
CA PRO A 863 -12.12 13.05 31.68
C PRO A 863 -12.61 14.41 32.19
N THR A 864 -11.71 15.26 32.70
CA THR A 864 -11.99 16.63 33.15
C THR A 864 -12.54 17.54 32.05
N LYS A 865 -12.36 17.18 30.76
CA LYS A 865 -12.86 17.97 29.61
C LYS A 865 -14.31 17.68 29.23
N ILE A 866 -14.90 16.60 29.72
CA ILE A 866 -16.25 16.15 29.32
C ILE A 866 -17.29 17.26 29.57
N ILE A 867 -17.33 17.81 30.78
CA ILE A 867 -18.29 18.87 31.15
C ILE A 867 -18.10 20.12 30.30
N GLY A 868 -16.85 20.52 30.06
CA GLY A 868 -16.53 21.69 29.23
C GLY A 868 -17.06 21.54 27.81
N LEU A 869 -16.90 20.35 27.21
CA LEU A 869 -17.39 20.08 25.87
C LEU A 869 -18.92 20.00 25.81
N LEU A 870 -19.56 19.37 26.80
CA LEU A 870 -21.02 19.32 26.90
C LEU A 870 -21.63 20.74 26.95
N LYS A 871 -21.09 21.63 27.79
CA LYS A 871 -21.52 23.04 27.86
C LYS A 871 -21.31 23.78 26.55
N LEU A 872 -20.22 23.51 25.84
CA LEU A 872 -19.93 24.17 24.56
C LEU A 872 -20.99 23.85 23.48
N PHE A 873 -21.61 22.67 23.56
CA PHE A 873 -22.57 22.13 22.60
C PHE A 873 -24.02 22.02 23.11
N GLU A 874 -24.34 22.49 24.33
CA GLU A 874 -25.66 22.35 24.99
C GLU A 874 -26.85 22.82 24.13
N ASN A 875 -26.65 23.86 23.30
CA ASN A 875 -27.68 24.47 22.46
C ASN A 875 -27.55 24.10 20.97
N ASN A 876 -26.85 23.01 20.65
CA ASN A 876 -26.68 22.58 19.26
C ASN A 876 -28.01 22.05 18.69
N ASN A 877 -28.37 22.51 17.48
CA ASN A 877 -29.61 22.14 16.80
C ASN A 877 -29.46 20.97 15.82
N ASP A 878 -28.33 20.26 15.82
CA ASP A 878 -28.11 19.01 15.06
C ASP A 878 -28.23 17.78 15.97
N PRO A 879 -29.31 17.00 15.85
CA PRO A 879 -29.52 15.86 16.74
C PRO A 879 -28.50 14.73 16.52
N TYR A 880 -27.93 14.59 15.31
CA TYR A 880 -26.81 13.65 15.08
C TYR A 880 -25.58 14.02 15.93
N ILE A 881 -25.30 15.31 16.07
CA ILE A 881 -24.18 15.78 16.91
C ILE A 881 -24.48 15.51 18.38
N VAL A 882 -25.66 15.91 18.85
CA VAL A 882 -26.03 15.79 20.26
C VAL A 882 -26.07 14.32 20.66
N GLU A 883 -26.74 13.45 19.88
CA GLU A 883 -26.78 12.02 20.13
C GLU A 883 -25.39 11.40 20.29
N ARG A 884 -24.49 11.64 19.32
CA ARG A 884 -23.16 11.03 19.34
C ARG A 884 -22.24 11.62 20.41
N LEU A 885 -22.45 12.88 20.80
CA LEU A 885 -21.77 13.45 21.96
C LEU A 885 -22.14 12.70 23.25
N TYR A 886 -23.43 12.46 23.50
CA TYR A 886 -23.86 11.69 24.67
C TYR A 886 -23.47 10.21 24.60
N ALA A 887 -23.48 9.60 23.41
CA ALA A 887 -22.91 8.26 23.21
C ALA A 887 -21.43 8.21 23.60
N SER A 888 -20.63 9.20 23.17
CA SER A 888 -19.22 9.27 23.57
C SER A 888 -19.03 9.47 25.07
N VAL A 889 -19.91 10.23 25.73
CA VAL A 889 -19.88 10.39 27.19
C VAL A 889 -20.18 9.06 27.89
N LEU A 890 -21.19 8.31 27.44
CA LEU A 890 -21.47 6.97 27.98
C LEU A 890 -20.27 6.04 27.78
N GLY A 891 -19.77 5.93 26.55
CA GLY A 891 -18.65 5.06 26.20
C GLY A 891 -17.39 5.36 27.01
N ALA A 892 -17.12 6.63 27.31
CA ALA A 892 -16.00 7.02 28.16
C ALA A 892 -16.26 6.74 29.64
N THR A 893 -17.44 7.11 30.16
CA THR A 893 -17.82 6.93 31.57
C THR A 893 -17.69 5.47 31.99
N LEU A 894 -18.12 4.52 31.15
CA LEU A 894 -18.02 3.09 31.44
C LEU A 894 -16.57 2.54 31.44
N ARG A 895 -15.59 3.35 31.02
CA ARG A 895 -14.17 2.98 30.87
C ARG A 895 -13.23 3.77 31.75
N ILE A 896 -13.72 4.80 32.45
CA ILE A 896 -12.93 5.59 33.38
C ILE A 896 -13.07 4.95 34.76
N ASP A 897 -11.97 4.85 35.50
CA ASP A 897 -12.05 4.42 36.90
C ASP A 897 -12.92 5.40 37.69
N ILE A 898 -13.80 4.86 38.53
CA ILE A 898 -14.76 5.63 39.31
C ILE A 898 -14.03 6.72 40.12
N CYS A 899 -14.32 7.98 39.80
CA CYS A 899 -13.70 9.17 40.41
C CYS A 899 -14.69 10.34 40.51
N GLU A 900 -14.28 11.47 41.09
CA GLU A 900 -15.15 12.62 41.38
C GLU A 900 -15.84 13.21 40.14
N ILE A 901 -15.19 13.16 38.97
CA ILE A 901 -15.76 13.63 37.70
C ILE A 901 -17.07 12.93 37.34
N HIS A 902 -17.28 11.69 37.80
CA HIS A 902 -18.52 10.95 37.55
C HIS A 902 -19.71 11.66 38.22
N ILE A 903 -19.52 12.17 39.45
CA ILE A 903 -20.58 12.90 40.16
C ILE A 903 -20.90 14.20 39.41
N GLU A 904 -19.89 14.90 38.91
CA GLU A 904 -20.08 16.12 38.10
C GLU A 904 -20.81 15.83 36.78
N ILE A 905 -20.45 14.75 36.06
CA ILE A 905 -21.12 14.32 34.83
C ILE A 905 -22.58 13.99 35.11
N ALA A 906 -22.86 13.19 36.13
CA ALA A 906 -24.24 12.79 36.45
C ALA A 906 -25.11 14.00 36.82
N ASN A 907 -24.61 14.90 37.67
CA ASN A 907 -25.33 16.12 38.05
C ASN A 907 -25.57 17.03 36.84
N TYR A 908 -24.55 17.25 35.99
CA TYR A 908 -24.71 18.07 34.79
C TYR A 908 -25.76 17.50 33.83
N ILE A 909 -25.68 16.20 33.53
CA ILE A 909 -26.64 15.54 32.62
C ILE A 909 -28.06 15.59 33.22
N TYR A 910 -28.17 15.35 34.53
CA TYR A 910 -29.45 15.42 35.23
C TYR A 910 -30.06 16.82 35.10
N GLU A 911 -29.34 17.88 35.46
CA GLU A 911 -29.80 19.26 35.39
C GLU A 911 -30.12 19.70 33.95
N GLU A 912 -29.26 19.37 32.99
CA GLU A 912 -29.38 19.86 31.62
C GLU A 912 -30.43 19.11 30.79
N ILE A 913 -30.75 17.86 31.13
CA ILE A 913 -31.69 17.04 30.34
C ILE A 913 -32.96 16.69 31.11
N PHE A 914 -32.82 16.15 32.32
CA PHE A 914 -33.91 15.45 33.01
C PHE A 914 -34.62 16.32 34.05
N ASP A 915 -33.93 17.28 34.67
CA ASP A 915 -34.52 18.26 35.59
C ASP A 915 -35.07 19.49 34.86
N LYS A 916 -35.72 19.24 33.72
CA LYS A 916 -36.41 20.24 32.91
C LYS A 916 -37.87 19.87 32.79
N GLU A 917 -38.74 20.88 32.70
CA GLU A 917 -40.17 20.65 32.48
C GLU A 917 -40.42 19.87 31.19
N MET A 918 -39.63 20.14 30.15
CA MET A 918 -39.68 19.45 28.85
C MET A 918 -38.33 18.82 28.57
N VAL A 919 -38.31 17.50 28.38
CA VAL A 919 -37.09 16.75 28.08
C VAL A 919 -36.93 16.68 26.56
N TYR A 920 -35.73 16.99 26.05
CA TYR A 920 -35.46 17.01 24.60
C TYR A 920 -35.86 15.67 23.94
N PRO A 921 -36.76 15.65 22.94
CA PRO A 921 -37.36 14.43 22.42
C PRO A 921 -36.44 13.76 21.40
N HIS A 922 -35.38 13.11 21.88
CA HIS A 922 -34.49 12.30 21.04
C HIS A 922 -34.12 11.00 21.74
N ILE A 923 -34.59 9.87 21.23
CA ILE A 923 -34.66 8.64 22.01
C ILE A 923 -33.28 8.05 22.34
N LEU A 924 -32.33 8.02 21.38
CA LEU A 924 -30.97 7.52 21.61
C LEU A 924 -30.18 8.41 22.58
N MET A 925 -30.19 9.73 22.38
CA MET A 925 -29.62 10.69 23.32
C MET A 925 -30.13 10.47 24.75
N ARG A 926 -31.45 10.35 24.95
CA ARG A 926 -32.05 10.07 26.26
C ARG A 926 -31.53 8.76 26.86
N ASP A 927 -31.33 7.72 26.04
CA ASP A 927 -30.77 6.44 26.49
C ASP A 927 -29.35 6.59 26.99
N TYR A 928 -28.49 7.24 26.20
CA TYR A 928 -27.09 7.46 26.57
C TYR A 928 -26.98 8.29 27.84
N ALA A 929 -27.77 9.36 27.95
CA ALA A 929 -27.80 10.23 29.11
C ALA A 929 -28.28 9.48 30.38
N ARG A 930 -29.38 8.74 30.27
CA ARG A 930 -29.93 7.92 31.36
C ARG A 930 -28.92 6.87 31.82
N GLN A 931 -28.40 6.06 30.90
CA GLN A 931 -27.45 4.98 31.22
C GLN A 931 -26.19 5.52 31.89
N THR A 932 -25.72 6.69 31.47
CA THR A 932 -24.59 7.37 32.12
C THR A 932 -24.89 7.63 33.60
N ILE A 933 -26.05 8.24 33.91
CA ILE A 933 -26.45 8.50 35.30
C ILE A 933 -26.68 7.19 36.07
N GLU A 934 -27.35 6.20 35.46
CA GLU A 934 -27.63 4.91 36.09
C GLU A 934 -26.34 4.19 36.50
N TYR A 935 -25.38 4.07 35.58
CA TYR A 935 -24.08 3.45 35.87
C TYR A 935 -23.34 4.17 37.00
N ILE A 936 -23.28 5.50 36.94
CA ILE A 936 -22.63 6.31 37.97
C ILE A 936 -23.32 6.08 39.33
N SER A 937 -24.65 6.04 39.36
CA SER A 937 -25.44 5.82 40.58
C SER A 937 -25.29 4.42 41.18
N LEU A 938 -24.84 3.42 40.42
CA LEU A 938 -24.49 2.10 40.96
C LEU A 938 -23.22 2.12 41.82
N SER A 939 -22.33 3.09 41.56
CA SER A 939 -21.02 3.17 42.19
C SER A 939 -20.88 4.33 43.19
N LYS A 940 -21.71 5.36 43.05
CA LYS A 940 -21.71 6.57 43.86
C LYS A 940 -23.13 6.89 44.30
N ASP A 941 -23.28 7.23 45.57
CA ASP A 941 -24.53 7.81 46.07
C ASP A 941 -24.56 9.31 45.74
N ILE A 942 -25.59 9.75 45.01
CA ILE A 942 -25.70 11.10 44.46
C ILE A 942 -27.02 11.71 44.93
N SER A 943 -26.97 12.37 46.08
CA SER A 943 -28.15 12.90 46.77
C SER A 943 -29.03 13.87 45.97
N ASN A 944 -28.48 14.51 44.93
CA ASN A 944 -29.19 15.53 44.13
C ASN A 944 -30.00 14.94 42.96
N ILE A 945 -29.87 13.64 42.67
CA ILE A 945 -30.48 13.01 41.50
C ILE A 945 -31.70 12.18 41.92
N ASN A 946 -32.86 12.54 41.39
CA ASN A 946 -34.04 11.68 41.46
C ASN A 946 -34.04 10.69 40.28
N LEU A 947 -33.73 9.42 40.55
CA LEU A 947 -33.69 8.35 39.54
C LEU A 947 -35.04 8.09 38.84
N GLU A 948 -36.17 8.48 39.45
CA GLU A 948 -37.48 8.35 38.79
C GLU A 948 -37.66 9.39 37.66
N LYS A 949 -36.98 10.55 37.75
CA LYS A 949 -37.06 11.58 36.69
C LYS A 949 -36.22 11.25 35.45
N ILE A 950 -35.25 10.35 35.55
CA ILE A 950 -34.42 9.92 34.42
C ILE A 950 -35.02 8.70 33.69
N ARG A 951 -36.25 8.31 34.05
CA ARG A 951 -36.97 7.20 33.44
C ARG A 951 -38.24 7.72 32.76
N PRO A 952 -38.63 7.15 31.61
CA PRO A 952 -39.88 7.53 30.95
C PRO A 952 -41.11 7.15 31.81
N PRO A 953 -42.29 7.78 31.56
CA PRO A 953 -42.53 8.78 30.53
C PRO A 953 -42.01 10.17 30.90
N TYR A 954 -41.39 10.84 29.93
CA TYR A 954 -41.01 12.24 30.07
C TYR A 954 -42.12 13.15 29.52
N LYS A 955 -41.94 14.47 29.69
CA LYS A 955 -42.82 15.46 29.08
C LYS A 955 -42.20 16.00 27.79
N SER A 956 -42.97 15.97 26.71
CA SER A 956 -42.64 16.62 25.45
C SER A 956 -43.89 17.08 24.71
N ASN A 957 -43.80 18.18 23.97
CA ASN A 957 -44.93 18.71 23.19
C ASN A 957 -45.26 17.80 22.01
N TRP A 958 -46.52 17.34 21.92
CA TRP A 958 -46.98 16.61 20.74
C TRP A 958 -47.16 17.54 19.53
N TYR A 959 -47.15 16.95 18.33
CA TYR A 959 -47.36 17.68 17.08
C TYR A 959 -48.76 18.32 17.02
N LYS A 960 -48.84 19.57 16.58
CA LYS A 960 -50.09 20.36 16.54
C LYS A 960 -51.01 20.00 15.36
N LYS A 961 -50.46 19.41 14.30
CA LYS A 961 -51.15 19.13 13.05
C LYS A 961 -50.98 17.67 12.67
N GLU A 962 -52.05 17.10 12.13
CA GLU A 962 -52.04 15.83 11.43
C GLU A 962 -52.03 16.09 9.93
N TYR A 963 -51.39 15.19 9.18
CA TYR A 963 -51.20 15.34 7.74
C TYR A 963 -51.71 14.09 7.03
N SER A 964 -52.73 14.27 6.18
CA SER A 964 -53.17 13.21 5.27
C SER A 964 -52.24 13.10 4.07
N ASN A 965 -52.30 11.97 3.35
CA ASN A 965 -51.54 11.77 2.11
C ASN A 965 -51.81 12.86 1.05
N LEU A 966 -53.04 13.39 0.99
CA LEU A 966 -53.40 14.50 0.11
C LEU A 966 -52.64 15.77 0.51
N ASN A 967 -52.56 16.07 1.82
CA ASN A 967 -51.80 17.22 2.30
C ASN A 967 -50.31 17.10 1.93
N ILE A 968 -49.74 15.89 2.02
CA ILE A 968 -48.35 15.63 1.60
C ILE A 968 -48.17 15.84 0.10
N ASP A 969 -49.08 15.31 -0.73
CA ASP A 969 -48.98 15.45 -2.19
C ASP A 969 -49.06 16.91 -2.65
N ASP A 970 -50.02 17.66 -2.09
CA ASP A 970 -50.19 19.08 -2.41
C ASP A 970 -48.95 19.88 -1.99
N TYR A 971 -48.40 19.58 -0.81
CA TYR A 971 -47.18 20.23 -0.33
C TYR A 971 -45.98 19.92 -1.23
N ILE A 972 -45.75 18.65 -1.57
CA ILE A 972 -44.67 18.21 -2.46
C ILE A 972 -44.80 18.85 -3.85
N LYS A 973 -46.01 18.87 -4.41
CA LYS A 973 -46.28 19.53 -5.69
C LYS A 973 -45.92 21.02 -5.63
N SER A 974 -46.26 21.68 -4.52
CA SER A 974 -45.92 23.09 -4.31
C SER A 974 -44.40 23.35 -4.21
N LEU A 975 -43.64 22.41 -3.62
CA LEU A 975 -42.18 22.48 -3.54
C LEU A 975 -41.56 22.29 -4.93
N LYS A 976 -41.98 21.24 -5.65
CA LYS A 976 -41.49 20.92 -7.00
C LYS A 976 -41.71 22.06 -7.99
N ASN A 977 -42.85 22.75 -7.93
CA ASN A 977 -43.13 23.90 -8.79
C ASN A 977 -42.12 25.06 -8.62
N LYS A 978 -41.34 25.09 -7.53
CA LYS A 978 -40.32 26.11 -7.24
C LYS A 978 -38.88 25.63 -7.48
N LEU A 979 -38.72 24.40 -7.95
CA LEU A 979 -37.45 23.70 -8.14
C LEU A 979 -37.25 23.34 -9.61
N ASP A 980 -36.00 23.34 -10.03
CA ASP A 980 -35.62 22.79 -11.33
C ASP A 980 -35.97 21.30 -11.40
N SER A 981 -36.35 20.84 -12.60
CA SER A 981 -36.91 19.50 -12.82
C SER A 981 -36.02 18.38 -12.31
N HIS A 982 -34.69 18.50 -12.46
CA HIS A 982 -33.74 17.48 -12.02
C HIS A 982 -33.73 17.29 -10.48
N LEU A 983 -34.05 18.33 -9.71
CA LEU A 983 -34.11 18.26 -8.24
C LEU A 983 -35.41 17.60 -7.74
N HIS A 984 -36.43 17.42 -8.58
CA HIS A 984 -37.71 16.80 -8.19
C HIS A 984 -37.50 15.38 -7.65
N PHE A 985 -36.49 14.68 -8.18
CA PHE A 985 -36.06 13.36 -7.73
C PHE A 985 -35.79 13.32 -6.21
N SER A 986 -35.08 14.30 -5.67
CA SER A 986 -34.71 14.34 -4.25
C SER A 986 -35.93 14.42 -3.33
N ILE A 987 -36.93 15.21 -3.72
CA ILE A 987 -38.20 15.35 -3.00
C ILE A 987 -39.03 14.06 -3.09
N ASP A 988 -39.14 13.46 -4.29
CA ASP A 988 -39.84 12.18 -4.47
C ASP A 988 -39.20 11.06 -3.67
N LYS A 989 -37.87 11.04 -3.60
CA LYS A 989 -37.14 10.03 -2.85
C LYS A 989 -37.44 10.10 -1.35
N ILE A 990 -37.62 11.29 -0.77
CA ILE A 990 -38.08 11.43 0.63
C ILE A 990 -39.46 10.78 0.79
N LYS A 991 -40.42 11.19 -0.05
CA LYS A 991 -41.80 10.68 0.00
C LYS A 991 -41.86 9.16 -0.12
N ASN A 992 -41.18 8.62 -1.14
CA ASN A 992 -41.18 7.19 -1.41
C ASN A 992 -40.49 6.41 -0.29
N SER A 993 -39.37 6.93 0.24
CA SER A 993 -38.64 6.32 1.37
C SER A 993 -39.49 6.25 2.64
N MET A 994 -40.27 7.29 2.94
CA MET A 994 -41.10 7.38 4.13
C MET A 994 -42.45 6.64 4.00
N THR A 995 -42.90 6.31 2.79
CA THR A 995 -44.21 5.65 2.60
C THR A 995 -44.20 4.26 3.25
N THR A 996 -45.17 4.00 4.13
CA THR A 996 -45.41 2.73 4.84
C THR A 996 -46.34 1.82 4.02
N GLU A 997 -46.54 0.56 4.46
CA GLU A 997 -47.40 -0.43 3.79
C GLU A 997 -48.83 0.11 3.51
N TYR A 998 -49.39 0.89 4.44
CA TYR A 998 -50.75 1.40 4.34
C TYR A 998 -50.84 2.78 3.70
N GLY A 999 -49.71 3.34 3.23
CA GLY A 999 -49.67 4.70 2.74
C GLY A 999 -50.20 4.90 1.33
N ARG A 1000 -49.84 4.02 0.40
CA ARG A 1000 -50.13 4.21 -1.04
C ARG A 1000 -50.65 2.93 -1.72
N GLY A 1001 -51.24 2.03 -0.95
CA GLY A 1001 -51.64 0.71 -1.39
C GLY A 1001 -50.53 -0.32 -1.23
N THR A 1002 -50.91 -1.60 -1.24
CA THR A 1002 -50.02 -2.73 -1.00
C THR A 1002 -48.83 -2.73 -1.97
N GLY A 1003 -47.61 -2.83 -1.44
CA GLY A 1003 -46.38 -2.86 -2.23
C GLY A 1003 -45.83 -1.51 -2.70
N ALA A 1004 -46.52 -0.39 -2.45
CA ALA A 1004 -46.07 0.95 -2.86
C ALA A 1004 -45.28 1.71 -1.77
N TYR A 1005 -44.67 0.97 -0.83
CA TYR A 1005 -43.92 1.50 0.31
C TYR A 1005 -42.41 1.60 0.03
N GLY A 1006 -41.70 2.39 0.84
CA GLY A 1006 -40.24 2.39 0.89
C GLY A 1006 -39.71 1.52 2.03
N ASP A 1007 -38.51 0.96 1.88
CA ASP A 1007 -37.92 0.07 2.89
C ASP A 1007 -37.79 0.73 4.27
N PHE A 1008 -37.41 2.01 4.30
CA PHE A 1008 -37.37 2.77 5.55
C PHE A 1008 -38.76 2.93 6.16
N GLY A 1009 -39.75 3.30 5.36
CA GLY A 1009 -41.14 3.45 5.80
C GLY A 1009 -41.72 2.15 6.36
N ARG A 1010 -41.51 1.02 5.68
CA ARG A 1010 -42.07 -0.29 6.11
C ARG A 1010 -41.25 -0.98 7.20
N TYR A 1011 -39.97 -1.24 6.95
CA TYR A 1011 -39.15 -2.14 7.77
C TYR A 1011 -38.44 -1.45 8.93
N VAL A 1012 -38.33 -0.11 8.91
CA VAL A 1012 -37.72 0.66 10.01
C VAL A 1012 -38.79 1.44 10.76
N PHE A 1013 -39.41 2.42 10.10
CA PHE A 1013 -40.39 3.32 10.73
C PHE A 1013 -41.65 2.56 11.17
N GLY A 1014 -42.34 1.90 10.24
CA GLY A 1014 -43.57 1.15 10.50
C GLY A 1014 -43.37 0.03 11.52
N TYR A 1015 -42.26 -0.70 11.41
CA TYR A 1015 -41.89 -1.74 12.38
C TYR A 1015 -41.73 -1.18 13.79
N ALA A 1016 -40.96 -0.11 13.97
CA ALA A 1016 -40.72 0.46 15.29
C ALA A 1016 -41.99 1.05 15.92
N VAL A 1017 -42.87 1.69 15.13
CA VAL A 1017 -44.09 2.31 15.69
C VAL A 1017 -45.25 1.34 15.88
N ARG A 1018 -45.13 0.07 15.46
CA ARG A 1018 -46.23 -0.92 15.39
C ARG A 1018 -47.05 -1.05 16.68
N ASN A 1019 -46.40 -0.95 17.84
CA ASN A 1019 -47.04 -1.08 19.14
C ASN A 1019 -47.94 0.13 19.48
N TRP A 1020 -47.63 1.31 18.93
CA TRP A 1020 -48.38 2.55 19.11
C TRP A 1020 -49.44 2.80 18.03
N VAL A 1021 -49.42 2.06 16.91
CA VAL A 1021 -50.37 2.25 15.79
C VAL A 1021 -51.83 2.17 16.22
N LYS A 1022 -52.15 1.42 17.29
CA LYS A 1022 -53.52 1.32 17.84
C LYS A 1022 -54.14 2.69 18.20
N GLY A 1023 -53.32 3.70 18.48
CA GLY A 1023 -53.76 5.08 18.75
C GLY A 1023 -53.98 5.95 17.51
N PHE A 1024 -53.73 5.44 16.30
CA PHE A 1024 -53.73 6.17 15.03
C PHE A 1024 -54.49 5.39 13.94
N LYS A 1025 -54.83 6.00 12.80
CA LYS A 1025 -55.54 5.28 11.73
C LYS A 1025 -54.61 4.29 11.03
N SER A 1026 -53.34 4.64 10.91
CA SER A 1026 -52.24 3.76 10.49
C SER A 1026 -50.90 4.37 10.90
N ASP A 1027 -49.83 3.59 10.77
CA ASP A 1027 -48.44 4.06 10.83
C ASP A 1027 -48.12 5.15 9.78
N GLN A 1028 -48.83 5.20 8.66
CA GLN A 1028 -48.66 6.26 7.65
C GLN A 1028 -48.94 7.66 8.22
N ASP A 1029 -49.91 7.81 9.12
CA ASP A 1029 -50.23 9.12 9.69
C ASP A 1029 -49.04 9.67 10.50
N LEU A 1030 -48.36 8.79 11.24
CA LEU A 1030 -47.11 9.11 11.94
C LEU A 1030 -45.97 9.40 10.96
N SER A 1031 -45.85 8.60 9.89
CA SER A 1031 -44.86 8.82 8.85
C SER A 1031 -45.05 10.17 8.14
N ASN A 1032 -46.28 10.59 7.88
CA ASN A 1032 -46.59 11.89 7.28
C ASN A 1032 -46.18 13.05 8.19
N ILE A 1033 -46.34 12.90 9.52
CA ILE A 1033 -45.82 13.87 10.49
C ILE A 1033 -44.29 13.96 10.40
N ALA A 1034 -43.59 12.81 10.40
CA ALA A 1034 -42.13 12.78 10.24
C ALA A 1034 -41.68 13.42 8.91
N LEU A 1035 -42.38 13.12 7.81
CA LEU A 1035 -42.08 13.67 6.49
C LEU A 1035 -42.20 15.20 6.49
N MET A 1036 -43.25 15.76 7.09
CA MET A 1036 -43.36 17.21 7.22
C MET A 1036 -42.25 17.78 8.11
N ARG A 1037 -41.90 17.06 9.17
CA ARG A 1037 -40.82 17.48 10.08
C ARG A 1037 -39.46 17.60 9.39
N ILE A 1038 -39.15 16.73 8.41
CA ILE A 1038 -37.94 16.84 7.57
C ILE A 1038 -37.82 18.23 6.94
N PHE A 1039 -38.88 18.73 6.32
CA PHE A 1039 -38.87 20.04 5.68
C PHE A 1039 -38.89 21.19 6.70
N GLU A 1040 -39.64 21.04 7.79
CA GLU A 1040 -39.67 22.05 8.86
C GLU A 1040 -38.32 22.19 9.59
N MET A 1041 -37.48 21.15 9.62
CA MET A 1041 -36.13 21.20 10.19
C MET A 1041 -35.12 21.94 9.30
N GLY A 1042 -35.41 22.07 8.00
CA GLY A 1042 -34.60 22.85 7.05
C GLY A 1042 -33.98 22.06 5.90
N TYR A 1043 -34.49 20.87 5.57
CA TYR A 1043 -34.12 20.22 4.32
C TYR A 1043 -34.55 21.08 3.12
N ASP A 1044 -33.61 21.40 2.23
CA ASP A 1044 -33.86 22.19 1.03
C ASP A 1044 -33.18 21.52 -0.17
N ALA A 1045 -33.98 21.07 -1.14
CA ALA A 1045 -33.47 20.42 -2.35
C ALA A 1045 -32.55 21.33 -3.18
N LYS A 1046 -32.63 22.66 -3.06
CA LYS A 1046 -31.66 23.58 -3.71
C LYS A 1046 -30.27 23.49 -3.11
N LEU A 1047 -30.16 23.13 -1.83
CA LEU A 1047 -28.90 22.97 -1.12
C LEU A 1047 -28.44 21.51 -1.10
N HIS A 1048 -29.37 20.57 -1.01
CA HIS A 1048 -29.08 19.17 -0.70
C HIS A 1048 -29.41 18.21 -1.84
N GLY A 1049 -30.24 18.61 -2.81
CA GLY A 1049 -30.79 17.72 -3.83
C GLY A 1049 -29.74 17.19 -4.80
N GLU A 1050 -28.73 17.99 -5.16
CA GLU A 1050 -27.62 17.54 -6.00
C GLU A 1050 -26.77 16.48 -5.31
N PHE A 1051 -26.41 16.71 -4.04
CA PHE A 1051 -25.72 15.73 -3.21
C PHE A 1051 -26.52 14.44 -3.06
N ASP A 1052 -27.82 14.54 -2.74
CA ASP A 1052 -28.68 13.36 -2.59
C ASP A 1052 -28.79 12.55 -3.88
N MET A 1053 -28.83 13.23 -5.04
CA MET A 1053 -28.84 12.59 -6.35
C MET A 1053 -27.48 11.95 -6.68
N TRP A 1054 -26.38 12.61 -6.32
CA TRP A 1054 -25.03 12.05 -6.45
C TRP A 1054 -24.88 10.80 -5.59
N VAL A 1055 -25.16 10.87 -4.28
CA VAL A 1055 -25.08 9.71 -3.38
C VAL A 1055 -25.92 8.56 -3.89
N ASN A 1056 -27.15 8.81 -4.36
CA ASN A 1056 -28.01 7.74 -4.88
C ASN A 1056 -27.46 7.06 -6.16
N ARG A 1057 -26.58 7.72 -6.93
CA ARG A 1057 -25.87 7.07 -8.05
C ARG A 1057 -24.77 6.13 -7.55
N TYR A 1058 -24.14 6.43 -6.42
CA TYR A 1058 -23.02 5.67 -5.84
C TYR A 1058 -23.40 4.71 -4.70
N ASP A 1059 -24.60 4.83 -4.11
CA ASP A 1059 -25.09 4.05 -2.96
C ASP A 1059 -24.98 2.53 -3.23
N ASN A 1060 -25.14 2.10 -4.48
CA ASN A 1060 -25.02 0.69 -4.88
C ASN A 1060 -23.58 0.15 -4.85
N PHE A 1061 -22.55 1.00 -4.83
CA PHE A 1061 -21.13 0.59 -4.85
C PHE A 1061 -20.51 0.52 -3.44
N ASN A 1062 -20.84 1.50 -2.59
CA ASN A 1062 -20.36 1.61 -1.21
C ASN A 1062 -21.50 2.12 -0.33
N ASN A 1063 -22.21 1.22 0.36
CA ASN A 1063 -23.25 1.50 1.38
C ASN A 1063 -22.71 2.26 2.62
N SER A 1064 -21.79 3.21 2.47
CA SER A 1064 -21.15 3.96 3.57
C SER A 1064 -21.62 5.40 3.69
N ILE A 1065 -22.13 6.03 2.62
CA ILE A 1065 -22.56 7.43 2.62
C ILE A 1065 -24.07 7.51 2.44
N GLU A 1066 -24.79 8.05 3.43
CA GLU A 1066 -26.21 8.31 3.33
C GLU A 1066 -26.51 9.66 2.67
N ARG A 1067 -27.71 9.78 2.09
CA ARG A 1067 -28.28 11.06 1.64
C ARG A 1067 -28.50 12.01 2.82
N ILE A 1068 -28.41 13.33 2.61
CA ILE A 1068 -28.82 14.33 3.61
C ILE A 1068 -30.29 14.13 3.96
N SER A 1069 -31.15 13.88 2.98
CA SER A 1069 -32.56 13.54 3.24
C SER A 1069 -32.73 12.31 4.13
N LYS A 1070 -31.80 11.34 4.11
CA LYS A 1070 -31.85 10.14 4.96
C LYS A 1070 -31.49 10.49 6.41
N LYS A 1071 -30.48 11.35 6.63
CA LYS A 1071 -30.19 11.92 7.95
C LYS A 1071 -31.42 12.58 8.58
N TYR A 1072 -32.18 13.37 7.83
CA TYR A 1072 -33.37 14.03 8.35
C TYR A 1072 -34.51 13.04 8.65
N GLN A 1073 -34.61 11.94 7.89
CA GLN A 1073 -35.56 10.86 8.18
C GLN A 1073 -35.22 10.19 9.51
N TRP A 1074 -33.93 9.90 9.77
CA TRP A 1074 -33.47 9.35 11.04
C TRP A 1074 -33.75 10.27 12.21
N ILE A 1075 -33.46 11.57 12.08
CA ILE A 1075 -33.78 12.58 13.11
C ILE A 1075 -35.28 12.59 13.42
N ALA A 1076 -36.13 12.68 12.39
CA ALA A 1076 -37.58 12.70 12.58
C ALA A 1076 -38.11 11.39 13.19
N TYR A 1077 -37.53 10.25 12.80
CA TYR A 1077 -37.83 8.94 13.36
C TYR A 1077 -37.53 8.87 14.86
N TYR A 1078 -36.32 9.23 15.30
CA TYR A 1078 -35.96 9.23 16.71
C TYR A 1078 -36.76 10.26 17.54
N GLU A 1079 -37.14 11.38 16.93
CA GLU A 1079 -38.01 12.38 17.55
C GLU A 1079 -39.42 11.82 17.82
N ILE A 1080 -40.02 11.18 16.82
CA ILE A 1080 -41.36 10.57 16.95
C ILE A 1080 -41.36 9.47 17.99
N LEU A 1081 -40.38 8.57 17.97
CA LEU A 1081 -40.30 7.48 18.95
C LEU A 1081 -40.22 8.02 20.38
N ALA A 1082 -39.37 9.03 20.63
CA ALA A 1082 -39.27 9.66 21.94
C ALA A 1082 -40.62 10.23 22.41
N LYS A 1083 -41.36 10.88 21.52
CA LYS A 1083 -42.68 11.46 21.83
C LYS A 1083 -43.77 10.41 22.02
N LEU A 1084 -43.71 9.29 21.29
CA LEU A 1084 -44.65 8.18 21.45
C LEU A 1084 -44.53 7.53 22.82
N VAL A 1085 -43.30 7.28 23.27
CA VAL A 1085 -43.01 6.78 24.63
C VAL A 1085 -43.53 7.74 25.71
N ASP A 1086 -43.34 9.05 25.52
CA ASP A 1086 -43.82 10.07 26.46
C ASP A 1086 -45.35 10.14 26.53
N LYS A 1087 -46.04 10.06 25.38
CA LYS A 1087 -47.49 10.27 25.26
C LYS A 1087 -48.32 9.04 25.60
N PHE A 1088 -47.78 7.84 25.36
CA PHE A 1088 -48.50 6.57 25.49
C PHE A 1088 -47.73 5.57 26.38
N PRO A 1089 -47.56 5.86 27.68
CA PRO A 1089 -46.79 5.02 28.59
C PRO A 1089 -47.39 3.62 28.83
N ASP A 1090 -48.69 3.43 28.58
CA ASP A 1090 -49.38 2.16 28.77
C ASP A 1090 -49.07 1.12 27.67
N VAL A 1091 -48.38 1.52 26.60
CA VAL A 1091 -47.95 0.60 25.54
C VAL A 1091 -46.75 -0.19 26.03
N GLN A 1092 -46.86 -1.53 26.03
CA GLN A 1092 -45.78 -2.42 26.46
C GLN A 1092 -44.53 -2.20 25.60
N TYR A 1093 -43.57 -1.47 26.15
CA TYR A 1093 -42.27 -1.16 25.56
C TYR A 1093 -41.22 -1.42 26.62
N SER A 1094 -40.46 -2.51 26.46
CA SER A 1094 -39.43 -2.93 27.43
C SER A 1094 -38.24 -1.97 27.45
N GLY A 1095 -37.90 -1.39 26.29
CA GLY A 1095 -36.80 -0.45 26.10
C GLY A 1095 -36.27 -0.46 24.67
N LEU A 1096 -35.20 0.30 24.45
CA LEU A 1096 -34.59 0.51 23.12
C LEU A 1096 -33.90 -0.72 22.54
N TRP A 1097 -33.64 -1.74 23.37
CA TRP A 1097 -32.93 -2.96 23.01
C TRP A 1097 -33.81 -3.99 22.27
N ASP A 1098 -35.13 -3.86 22.28
CA ASP A 1098 -36.04 -4.85 21.64
C ASP A 1098 -36.22 -4.66 20.13
N ASP A 1099 -35.93 -3.47 19.57
CA ASP A 1099 -36.35 -3.09 18.21
C ASP A 1099 -35.18 -2.68 17.27
N TYR A 1100 -33.95 -3.12 17.53
CA TYR A 1100 -32.75 -2.76 16.73
C TYR A 1100 -32.57 -1.23 16.55
N ILE A 1101 -33.01 -0.43 17.55
CA ILE A 1101 -32.98 1.05 17.47
C ILE A 1101 -31.55 1.59 17.68
N ARG A 1102 -30.76 0.91 18.52
CA ARG A 1102 -29.34 1.22 18.76
C ARG A 1102 -28.52 0.93 17.51
N ASP A 1103 -27.81 1.93 17.00
CA ASP A 1103 -27.08 1.85 15.72
C ASP A 1103 -25.55 1.79 15.89
N ILE A 1104 -25.03 1.94 17.11
CA ILE A 1104 -23.62 1.80 17.48
C ILE A 1104 -23.48 1.32 18.93
N ASP A 1105 -22.45 0.54 19.23
CA ASP A 1105 -21.93 0.39 20.58
C ASP A 1105 -20.79 1.40 20.83
N PRO A 1106 -21.06 2.53 21.52
CA PRO A 1106 -20.02 3.51 21.82
C PRO A 1106 -19.02 3.02 22.88
N THR A 1107 -19.32 1.91 23.54
CA THR A 1107 -18.50 1.29 24.57
C THR A 1107 -17.47 0.35 23.98
N LEU A 1108 -17.61 -0.09 22.72
CA LEU A 1108 -16.62 -0.89 22.00
C LEU A 1108 -15.61 0.01 21.27
N LEU A 1109 -14.31 -0.20 21.50
CA LEU A 1109 -13.21 0.53 20.84
C LEU A 1109 -12.40 -0.33 19.88
N LEU A 1110 -12.73 -1.62 19.70
CA LEU A 1110 -12.10 -2.44 18.67
C LEU A 1110 -12.56 -2.00 17.26
N LEU A 1111 -11.62 -1.90 16.31
CA LEU A 1111 -11.88 -1.58 14.89
C LEU A 1111 -11.70 -2.80 13.98
N GLU A 1112 -10.77 -3.67 14.32
CA GLU A 1112 -10.59 -4.98 13.70
C GLU A 1112 -10.00 -5.92 14.73
N ILE A 1113 -10.14 -7.22 14.49
CA ILE A 1113 -9.38 -8.23 15.21
C ILE A 1113 -8.10 -8.41 14.41
N ASP A 1114 -6.96 -8.12 15.05
CA ASP A 1114 -5.64 -8.18 14.42
C ASP A 1114 -5.36 -9.57 13.82
N LYS A 1115 -4.54 -9.59 12.77
CA LYS A 1115 -4.10 -10.84 12.15
C LYS A 1115 -3.28 -11.66 13.14
N GLU A 1116 -3.60 -12.94 13.20
CA GLU A 1116 -3.03 -13.96 14.08
C GLU A 1116 -1.50 -13.97 14.04
N SER A 1117 -0.84 -13.74 15.18
CA SER A 1117 0.62 -13.75 15.30
C SER A 1117 1.13 -14.84 16.26
N LYS A 1118 0.28 -15.29 17.20
CA LYS A 1118 0.64 -16.24 18.26
C LYS A 1118 -0.17 -17.53 18.12
N ILE A 1119 0.53 -18.67 18.15
CA ILE A 1119 -0.10 -19.99 18.10
C ILE A 1119 -0.52 -20.40 19.52
N LEU A 1120 -1.80 -20.71 19.74
CA LEU A 1120 -2.26 -21.27 21.03
C LEU A 1120 -1.92 -22.76 21.14
N VAL A 1121 -2.27 -23.51 20.10
CA VAL A 1121 -2.16 -24.96 20.05
C VAL A 1121 -1.58 -25.32 18.67
N PRO A 1122 -0.54 -26.17 18.60
CA PRO A 1122 0.01 -26.61 17.33
C PRO A 1122 -1.06 -27.20 16.41
N SER A 1123 -1.00 -26.86 15.12
CA SER A 1123 -1.95 -27.38 14.14
C SER A 1123 -1.95 -28.92 14.12
N PRO A 1124 -3.12 -29.57 14.29
CA PRO A 1124 -3.25 -31.02 14.24
C PRO A 1124 -3.34 -31.55 12.80
N LEU A 1125 -3.28 -30.68 11.79
CA LEU A 1125 -3.39 -31.06 10.39
C LEU A 1125 -2.24 -31.99 9.95
N PRO A 1126 -2.50 -32.95 9.05
CA PRO A 1126 -1.46 -33.84 8.56
C PRO A 1126 -0.54 -33.10 7.59
N SER A 1127 0.70 -33.56 7.44
CA SER A 1127 1.65 -32.98 6.46
C SER A 1127 1.17 -33.17 5.01
N HIS A 1128 0.48 -34.28 4.76
CA HIS A 1128 -0.14 -34.62 3.48
C HIS A 1128 -1.58 -35.11 3.70
N GLN A 1129 -2.44 -34.89 2.71
CA GLN A 1129 -3.81 -35.38 2.70
C GLN A 1129 -3.86 -36.88 3.04
N SER A 1130 -4.73 -37.25 3.98
CA SER A 1130 -4.75 -38.62 4.51
C SER A 1130 -6.12 -39.01 5.07
N ASN A 1131 -6.74 -40.01 4.43
CA ASN A 1131 -7.94 -40.68 4.95
C ASN A 1131 -7.65 -41.37 6.30
N GLU A 1132 -6.42 -41.84 6.53
CA GLU A 1132 -6.02 -42.43 7.81
C GLU A 1132 -5.98 -41.37 8.92
N TRP A 1133 -5.54 -40.14 8.60
CA TRP A 1133 -5.58 -39.04 9.56
C TRP A 1133 -7.02 -38.71 9.96
N VAL A 1134 -7.98 -38.70 9.03
CA VAL A 1134 -9.40 -38.48 9.35
C VAL A 1134 -9.93 -39.56 10.30
N LYS A 1135 -9.62 -40.82 10.03
CA LYS A 1135 -10.10 -41.99 10.79
C LYS A 1135 -9.48 -42.16 12.17
N ASN A 1136 -8.25 -41.69 12.39
CA ASN A 1136 -7.62 -41.85 13.69
C ASN A 1136 -8.36 -41.04 14.78
N THR A 1137 -8.24 -41.46 16.04
CA THR A 1137 -8.85 -40.75 17.17
C THR A 1137 -7.92 -39.77 17.85
N LYS A 1138 -6.68 -39.58 17.37
CA LYS A 1138 -5.64 -38.82 18.10
C LYS A 1138 -6.10 -37.43 18.57
N VAL A 1139 -6.68 -36.62 17.66
CA VAL A 1139 -7.21 -35.28 17.99
C VAL A 1139 -8.35 -35.36 19.01
N PHE A 1140 -9.22 -36.37 18.86
CA PHE A 1140 -10.27 -36.67 19.84
C PHE A 1140 -9.66 -37.10 21.18
N ASP A 1141 -8.60 -37.91 21.22
CA ASP A 1141 -7.95 -38.38 22.45
C ASP A 1141 -7.23 -37.23 23.17
N GLU A 1142 -6.68 -36.28 22.41
CA GLU A 1142 -5.99 -35.08 22.87
C GLU A 1142 -6.92 -33.91 23.21
N THR A 1143 -8.25 -34.11 23.38
CA THR A 1143 -9.22 -33.02 23.75
C THR A 1143 -8.71 -32.07 24.84
N LYS A 1144 -7.99 -32.59 25.84
CA LYS A 1144 -7.45 -31.79 26.95
C LYS A 1144 -6.57 -30.63 26.46
N LEU A 1145 -5.81 -30.83 25.39
CA LEU A 1145 -4.95 -29.80 24.76
C LEU A 1145 -5.75 -28.57 24.31
N PHE A 1146 -7.03 -28.75 23.95
CA PHE A 1146 -7.93 -27.69 23.52
C PHE A 1146 -8.77 -27.09 24.66
N LEU A 1147 -8.68 -27.64 25.88
CA LEU A 1147 -9.42 -27.18 27.06
C LEU A 1147 -8.53 -26.64 28.20
N GLU A 1148 -7.23 -26.93 28.18
CA GLU A 1148 -6.24 -26.43 29.13
C GLU A 1148 -5.04 -25.86 28.35
N ILE A 1149 -4.79 -24.56 28.47
CA ILE A 1149 -3.76 -23.83 27.70
C ILE A 1149 -2.79 -23.16 28.67
N ASP A 1150 -1.49 -23.24 28.37
CA ASP A 1150 -0.42 -22.54 29.08
C ASP A 1150 -0.03 -21.27 28.31
N ILE A 1151 -0.12 -20.10 28.94
CA ILE A 1151 0.33 -18.80 28.38
C ILE A 1151 1.21 -18.12 29.43
N ASP A 1152 2.43 -17.70 29.07
CA ASP A 1152 3.36 -16.98 29.94
C ASP A 1152 3.53 -17.63 31.34
N ASN A 1153 3.74 -18.94 31.38
CA ASN A 1153 3.85 -19.77 32.60
C ASN A 1153 2.59 -19.82 33.49
N HIS A 1154 1.44 -19.36 32.99
CA HIS A 1154 0.16 -19.47 33.69
C HIS A 1154 -0.73 -20.52 33.02
N ARG A 1155 -1.33 -21.37 33.85
CA ARG A 1155 -2.30 -22.38 33.43
C ARG A 1155 -3.70 -21.80 33.34
N TYR A 1156 -4.32 -21.93 32.18
CA TYR A 1156 -5.70 -21.53 31.93
C TYR A 1156 -6.58 -22.74 31.60
N ILE A 1157 -7.84 -22.70 32.03
CA ILE A 1157 -8.90 -23.58 31.54
C ILE A 1157 -9.78 -22.78 30.60
N CYS A 1158 -10.14 -23.34 29.45
CA CYS A 1158 -11.04 -22.71 28.51
C CYS A 1158 -12.50 -22.84 28.99
N LEU A 1159 -13.18 -21.71 29.20
CA LEU A 1159 -14.64 -21.67 29.35
C LEU A 1159 -15.33 -21.93 28.01
N SER A 1160 -14.71 -21.49 26.93
CA SER A 1160 -15.08 -21.81 25.54
C SER A 1160 -13.82 -21.93 24.70
N SER A 1161 -13.84 -22.82 23.72
CA SER A 1161 -12.75 -23.04 22.76
C SER A 1161 -13.31 -23.15 21.36
N LYS A 1162 -12.78 -22.40 20.41
CA LYS A 1162 -13.10 -22.47 18.99
C LYS A 1162 -11.79 -22.46 18.20
N PHE A 1163 -11.40 -23.63 17.72
CA PHE A 1163 -10.25 -23.80 16.85
C PHE A 1163 -10.71 -24.13 15.44
N ASN A 1164 -10.12 -23.45 14.45
CA ASN A 1164 -10.40 -23.69 13.03
C ASN A 1164 -9.08 -23.79 12.25
N PHE A 1165 -8.53 -24.99 12.16
CA PHE A 1165 -7.35 -25.25 11.35
C PHE A 1165 -7.78 -25.63 9.94
N GLU A 1166 -7.45 -24.80 8.94
CA GLU A 1166 -7.76 -25.10 7.54
C GLU A 1166 -6.50 -24.93 6.66
N LYS A 1167 -6.22 -25.95 5.85
CA LYS A 1167 -5.27 -25.89 4.75
C LYS A 1167 -6.03 -26.18 3.45
N ARG A 1168 -6.16 -25.14 2.62
CA ARG A 1168 -6.82 -25.22 1.31
C ARG A 1168 -5.98 -24.48 0.28
N GLU A 1169 -5.57 -25.19 -0.77
CA GLU A 1169 -5.07 -24.53 -1.98
C GLU A 1169 -6.23 -23.83 -2.68
N LYS A 1170 -6.06 -22.57 -3.12
CA LYS A 1170 -7.15 -21.71 -3.63
C LYS A 1170 -7.97 -22.33 -4.77
N GLU A 1171 -7.49 -23.37 -5.43
CA GLU A 1171 -8.10 -24.04 -6.59
C GLU A 1171 -8.98 -25.24 -6.23
N ILE A 1172 -8.91 -25.70 -4.99
CA ILE A 1172 -9.57 -26.92 -4.54
C ILE A 1172 -10.98 -26.57 -4.02
N PRO A 1173 -12.05 -27.27 -4.44
CA PRO A 1173 -13.40 -27.08 -3.90
C PRO A 1173 -13.42 -27.12 -2.37
N PHE A 1174 -14.35 -26.40 -1.73
CA PHE A 1174 -14.44 -26.38 -0.26
C PHE A 1174 -14.56 -27.78 0.35
N GLU A 1175 -15.14 -28.73 -0.39
CA GLU A 1175 -15.29 -30.13 -0.01
C GLU A 1175 -13.98 -30.92 0.04
N ASP A 1176 -12.92 -30.44 -0.62
CA ASP A 1176 -11.64 -31.13 -0.81
C ASP A 1176 -10.50 -30.55 0.06
N ARG A 1177 -10.83 -29.74 1.06
CA ARG A 1177 -9.88 -29.12 2.00
C ARG A 1177 -9.38 -30.09 3.07
N ASP A 1178 -8.18 -29.84 3.60
CA ASP A 1178 -7.77 -30.40 4.89
C ASP A 1178 -8.23 -29.44 6.00
N SER A 1179 -9.11 -29.88 6.88
CA SER A 1179 -9.56 -29.05 8.00
C SER A 1179 -9.77 -29.84 9.28
N CYS A 1180 -9.52 -29.17 10.41
CA CYS A 1180 -9.88 -29.62 11.74
C CYS A 1180 -10.58 -28.48 12.46
N TYR A 1181 -11.87 -28.67 12.76
CA TYR A 1181 -12.69 -27.71 13.49
C TYR A 1181 -13.04 -28.27 14.87
N PHE A 1182 -12.77 -27.51 15.93
CA PHE A 1182 -13.09 -27.89 17.30
C PHE A 1182 -13.83 -26.75 17.97
N LEU A 1183 -15.04 -27.02 18.46
CA LEU A 1183 -15.84 -26.08 19.24
C LEU A 1183 -16.24 -26.72 20.57
N ALA A 1184 -15.85 -26.12 21.68
CA ALA A 1184 -16.24 -26.52 23.02
C ALA A 1184 -16.90 -25.35 23.76
N MET A 1185 -18.07 -25.60 24.34
CA MET A 1185 -18.84 -24.61 25.11
C MET A 1185 -19.04 -25.11 26.53
N GLY A 1186 -18.51 -24.38 27.52
CA GLY A 1186 -18.58 -24.71 28.94
C GLY A 1186 -19.92 -24.35 29.58
N TYR A 1187 -20.34 -25.19 30.53
CA TYR A 1187 -21.52 -25.01 31.36
C TYR A 1187 -21.20 -25.38 32.81
N PHE A 1188 -21.70 -24.59 33.74
CA PHE A 1188 -21.71 -24.89 35.16
C PHE A 1188 -23.00 -25.59 35.57
N TYR A 1189 -22.87 -26.52 36.52
CA TYR A 1189 -23.98 -27.23 37.14
C TYR A 1189 -23.68 -27.58 38.58
N ASN A 1190 -24.71 -27.81 39.40
CA ASN A 1190 -24.52 -28.26 40.77
C ASN A 1190 -23.92 -29.67 40.80
N LYS A 1191 -22.97 -29.92 41.70
CA LYS A 1191 -22.41 -31.27 41.89
C LYS A 1191 -23.48 -32.32 42.21
N GLU A 1192 -24.57 -31.93 42.87
CA GLU A 1192 -25.70 -32.80 43.22
C GLU A 1192 -26.47 -33.29 41.97
N ASP A 1193 -26.60 -32.45 40.95
CA ASP A 1193 -27.32 -32.75 39.70
C ASP A 1193 -26.44 -33.51 38.70
N SER A 1194 -25.18 -33.77 39.03
CA SER A 1194 -24.17 -34.34 38.13
C SER A 1194 -24.67 -35.60 37.42
N ASN A 1195 -25.16 -36.59 38.17
CA ASN A 1195 -25.63 -37.86 37.62
C ASN A 1195 -26.83 -37.70 36.67
N GLU A 1196 -27.73 -36.76 36.96
CA GLU A 1196 -28.92 -36.52 36.14
C GLU A 1196 -28.54 -35.82 34.83
N ILE A 1197 -27.73 -34.76 34.93
CA ILE A 1197 -27.22 -33.99 33.78
C ILE A 1197 -26.42 -34.91 32.86
N ILE A 1198 -25.50 -35.69 33.45
CA ILE A 1198 -24.65 -36.63 32.74
C ILE A 1198 -25.45 -37.72 32.00
N LYS A 1199 -26.66 -38.07 32.46
CA LYS A 1199 -27.57 -39.01 31.78
C LYS A 1199 -28.48 -38.34 30.76
N GLY A 1200 -29.04 -37.16 31.08
CA GLY A 1200 -29.97 -36.44 30.21
C GLY A 1200 -29.37 -36.04 28.86
N TYR A 1201 -28.05 -35.89 28.81
CA TYR A 1201 -27.33 -35.55 27.59
C TYR A 1201 -27.13 -36.67 26.57
N GLU A 1202 -27.54 -37.91 26.87
CA GLU A 1202 -27.42 -39.01 25.91
C GLU A 1202 -28.39 -38.86 24.71
N ASN A 1203 -29.40 -37.97 24.76
CA ASN A 1203 -30.55 -37.97 23.82
C ASN A 1203 -30.84 -36.67 23.03
N ASN A 1204 -30.06 -35.59 23.10
CA ASN A 1204 -30.41 -34.31 22.46
C ASN A 1204 -29.28 -33.74 21.58
N TYR A 1205 -29.44 -33.71 20.24
CA TYR A 1205 -28.48 -33.00 19.38
C TYR A 1205 -29.00 -32.26 18.12
N ASP A 1206 -30.26 -32.40 17.69
CA ASP A 1206 -30.70 -31.83 16.39
C ASP A 1206 -30.58 -30.29 16.23
N ARG A 1207 -30.12 -29.54 17.25
CA ARG A 1207 -30.01 -28.07 17.26
C ARG A 1207 -28.59 -27.48 17.36
N GLY A 1208 -27.52 -28.30 17.44
CA GLY A 1208 -26.14 -27.79 17.56
C GLY A 1208 -25.77 -27.27 18.96
N ILE A 1209 -24.60 -26.61 19.09
CA ILE A 1209 -24.17 -25.96 20.33
C ILE A 1209 -24.80 -24.57 20.41
N ASN A 1210 -25.80 -24.41 21.28
CA ASN A 1210 -26.39 -23.10 21.57
C ASN A 1210 -25.43 -22.25 22.44
N ILE A 1211 -24.98 -21.10 21.93
CA ILE A 1211 -24.20 -20.12 22.68
C ILE A 1211 -25.11 -18.93 22.97
N PRO A 1212 -25.31 -18.53 24.24
CA PRO A 1212 -26.13 -17.38 24.57
C PRO A 1212 -25.54 -16.11 23.94
N ARG A 1213 -26.30 -15.49 23.04
CA ARG A 1213 -25.92 -14.28 22.29
C ARG A 1213 -27.02 -13.22 22.46
N ALA A 1214 -26.64 -11.97 22.64
CA ALA A 1214 -27.56 -10.83 22.58
C ALA A 1214 -27.08 -9.80 21.53
N HIS A 1215 -28.01 -9.22 20.78
CA HIS A 1215 -27.72 -8.32 19.65
C HIS A 1215 -27.78 -6.83 20.00
N SER A 1216 -28.25 -6.48 21.19
CA SER A 1216 -28.64 -5.10 21.54
C SER A 1216 -28.11 -4.62 22.89
N ILE A 1217 -27.25 -5.41 23.54
CA ILE A 1217 -26.58 -5.04 24.80
C ILE A 1217 -25.18 -4.56 24.46
N TYR A 1218 -24.80 -3.37 24.92
CA TYR A 1218 -23.45 -2.86 24.75
C TYR A 1218 -22.44 -3.70 25.54
N LEU A 1219 -21.20 -3.80 25.07
CA LEU A 1219 -20.17 -4.64 25.68
C LEU A 1219 -19.97 -4.32 27.16
N TYR A 1220 -19.86 -3.04 27.51
CA TYR A 1220 -19.66 -2.59 28.90
C TYR A 1220 -20.98 -2.42 29.68
N GLU A 1221 -22.10 -2.78 29.07
CA GLU A 1221 -23.42 -2.76 29.70
C GLU A 1221 -23.73 -4.10 30.42
N TYR A 1222 -23.03 -5.16 30.03
CA TYR A 1222 -22.98 -6.42 30.79
C TYR A 1222 -22.34 -6.17 32.17
N TYR A 1223 -22.97 -6.52 33.30
CA TYR A 1223 -24.24 -7.20 33.55
C TYR A 1223 -25.18 -6.35 34.42
N TRP A 1224 -25.03 -5.03 34.36
CA TRP A 1224 -25.64 -4.10 35.30
C TRP A 1224 -26.93 -3.47 34.80
N SER A 1225 -27.12 -3.39 33.47
CA SER A 1225 -28.22 -2.63 32.90
C SER A 1225 -29.55 -3.38 32.87
N GLU A 1226 -30.59 -2.61 32.59
CA GLU A 1226 -31.94 -3.13 32.35
C GLU A 1226 -32.02 -3.96 31.05
N ALA A 1227 -31.23 -3.64 30.01
CA ALA A 1227 -31.19 -4.43 28.79
C ALA A 1227 -30.72 -5.87 29.06
N TYR A 1228 -29.68 -6.03 29.89
CA TYR A 1228 -29.23 -7.37 30.29
C TYR A 1228 -30.26 -8.11 31.13
N LYS A 1229 -30.96 -7.43 32.05
CA LYS A 1229 -32.01 -8.08 32.86
C LYS A 1229 -33.14 -8.62 31.99
N ASN A 1230 -33.64 -7.81 31.05
CA ASN A 1230 -34.67 -8.23 30.11
C ASN A 1230 -34.21 -9.41 29.24
N TYR A 1231 -32.98 -9.36 28.73
CA TYR A 1231 -32.40 -10.47 27.98
C TYR A 1231 -32.28 -11.75 28.82
N LYS A 1232 -31.80 -11.63 30.07
CA LYS A 1232 -31.65 -12.78 30.98
C LYS A 1232 -32.99 -13.42 31.28
N GLU A 1233 -34.03 -12.63 31.53
CA GLU A 1233 -35.39 -13.14 31.75
C GLU A 1233 -35.91 -13.90 30.52
N GLY A 1234 -35.72 -13.36 29.31
CA GLY A 1234 -36.07 -14.06 28.06
C GLY A 1234 -35.30 -15.38 27.90
N TYR A 1235 -33.98 -15.37 28.06
CA TYR A 1235 -33.15 -16.58 27.93
C TYR A 1235 -33.49 -17.66 28.96
N LEU A 1236 -33.79 -17.29 30.21
CA LEU A 1236 -34.20 -18.23 31.26
C LEU A 1236 -35.53 -18.93 30.94
N THR A 1237 -36.43 -18.30 30.18
CA THR A 1237 -37.67 -18.96 29.73
C THR A 1237 -37.45 -20.01 28.63
N GLU A 1238 -36.35 -19.94 27.88
CA GLU A 1238 -36.04 -20.83 26.75
C GLU A 1238 -35.04 -21.95 27.11
N SER A 1239 -34.33 -21.84 28.24
CA SER A 1239 -33.22 -22.72 28.61
C SER A 1239 -33.58 -23.80 29.64
N ASP A 1240 -32.81 -24.90 29.66
CA ASP A 1240 -32.87 -25.93 30.69
C ASP A 1240 -32.24 -25.38 31.98
N GLY A 1241 -33.08 -24.90 32.91
CA GLY A 1241 -32.68 -24.13 34.10
C GLY A 1241 -31.70 -24.82 35.07
N LYS A 1242 -31.30 -26.08 34.81
CA LYS A 1242 -30.26 -26.80 35.57
C LYS A 1242 -28.83 -26.44 35.14
N LEU A 1243 -28.64 -25.79 34.00
CA LEU A 1243 -27.32 -25.47 33.45
C LEU A 1243 -27.12 -23.97 33.28
N CYS A 1244 -25.99 -23.50 33.79
CA CYS A 1244 -25.56 -22.13 33.58
C CYS A 1244 -24.47 -22.11 32.50
N PRO A 1245 -24.67 -21.46 31.35
CA PRO A 1245 -23.59 -21.21 30.39
C PRO A 1245 -22.40 -20.52 31.08
N ALA A 1246 -21.18 -20.97 30.79
CA ALA A 1246 -19.97 -20.38 31.36
C ALA A 1246 -19.55 -19.06 30.67
N ILE A 1247 -20.12 -18.78 29.50
CA ILE A 1247 -19.83 -17.62 28.66
C ILE A 1247 -21.10 -17.04 28.05
N TYR A 1248 -21.00 -15.81 27.54
CA TYR A 1248 -21.88 -15.24 26.53
C TYR A 1248 -21.08 -14.93 25.26
N GLU A 1249 -21.72 -14.89 24.12
CA GLU A 1249 -21.18 -14.28 22.91
C GLU A 1249 -21.65 -12.84 22.83
N TYR A 1250 -20.71 -11.90 22.96
CA TYR A 1250 -20.96 -10.52 22.55
C TYR A 1250 -21.03 -10.49 21.02
N PHE A 1251 -22.09 -9.89 20.50
CA PHE A 1251 -22.32 -9.79 19.06
C PHE A 1251 -22.92 -8.43 18.73
N TRP A 1252 -22.29 -7.72 17.80
CA TRP A 1252 -22.76 -6.43 17.33
C TRP A 1252 -22.71 -6.36 15.82
N GLU A 1253 -23.77 -5.82 15.23
CA GLU A 1253 -23.90 -5.52 13.79
C GLU A 1253 -24.11 -4.01 13.61
N LEU A 1254 -23.89 -3.51 12.39
CA LEU A 1254 -24.06 -2.11 12.01
C LEU A 1254 -23.02 -1.14 12.58
N ASP A 1255 -21.89 -1.63 13.11
CA ASP A 1255 -20.76 -0.76 13.46
C ASP A 1255 -19.88 -0.53 12.23
N TYR A 1256 -20.04 0.60 11.56
CA TYR A 1256 -19.33 0.88 10.31
C TYR A 1256 -17.85 1.21 10.53
N SER A 1257 -17.42 1.44 11.77
CA SER A 1257 -16.00 1.59 12.10
C SER A 1257 -15.28 0.23 12.11
N VAL A 1258 -16.02 -0.88 12.22
CA VAL A 1258 -15.47 -2.23 12.14
C VAL A 1258 -15.37 -2.69 10.68
N LYS A 1259 -14.24 -3.30 10.32
CA LYS A 1259 -13.92 -3.73 8.94
C LYS A 1259 -15.05 -4.51 8.23
N ASP A 1260 -15.67 -5.46 8.93
CA ASP A 1260 -16.75 -6.31 8.42
C ASP A 1260 -18.15 -5.85 8.86
N LYS A 1261 -18.27 -4.62 9.37
CA LYS A 1261 -19.49 -4.01 9.95
C LYS A 1261 -20.16 -4.80 11.09
N SER A 1262 -19.49 -5.86 11.52
CA SER A 1262 -19.96 -6.79 12.53
C SER A 1262 -18.77 -7.33 13.28
N ILE A 1263 -18.99 -7.67 14.54
CA ILE A 1263 -17.98 -8.23 15.42
C ILE A 1263 -18.63 -9.17 16.40
N SER A 1264 -17.95 -10.29 16.68
CA SER A 1264 -18.35 -11.17 17.76
C SER A 1264 -17.16 -11.80 18.45
N PHE A 1265 -17.31 -12.00 19.75
CA PHE A 1265 -16.34 -12.68 20.59
C PHE A 1265 -16.94 -13.13 21.93
N TYR A 1266 -16.29 -14.07 22.59
CA TYR A 1266 -16.75 -14.62 23.87
C TYR A 1266 -16.36 -13.77 25.09
N ILE A 1267 -17.30 -13.62 26.03
CA ILE A 1267 -17.17 -12.91 27.32
C ILE A 1267 -17.61 -13.82 28.50
N PRO A 1268 -17.01 -13.70 29.70
CA PRO A 1268 -17.29 -14.60 30.83
C PRO A 1268 -18.69 -14.37 31.39
N CYS A 1269 -19.37 -15.43 31.84
CA CYS A 1269 -20.71 -15.27 32.42
C CYS A 1269 -20.72 -14.39 33.70
N LYS A 1270 -21.91 -13.89 34.03
CA LYS A 1270 -22.12 -13.00 35.18
C LYS A 1270 -21.64 -13.63 36.49
N GLU A 1271 -21.84 -14.92 36.68
CA GLU A 1271 -21.48 -15.65 37.90
C GLU A 1271 -19.97 -15.60 38.18
N ILE A 1272 -19.15 -15.65 37.12
CA ILE A 1272 -17.69 -15.47 37.21
C ILE A 1272 -17.36 -14.01 37.50
N VAL A 1273 -17.95 -13.08 36.75
CA VAL A 1273 -17.71 -11.64 36.90
C VAL A 1273 -18.04 -11.16 38.32
N ASP A 1274 -19.19 -11.55 38.86
CA ASP A 1274 -19.61 -11.19 40.22
C ASP A 1274 -18.67 -11.81 41.27
N TYR A 1275 -18.34 -13.11 41.14
CA TYR A 1275 -17.56 -13.82 42.15
C TYR A 1275 -16.17 -13.22 42.35
N PHE A 1276 -15.48 -12.89 41.25
CA PHE A 1276 -14.16 -12.27 41.31
C PHE A 1276 -14.20 -10.74 41.30
N SER A 1277 -15.40 -10.13 41.26
CA SER A 1277 -15.58 -8.70 41.08
C SER A 1277 -14.76 -8.17 39.89
N LEU A 1278 -14.90 -8.83 38.74
CA LEU A 1278 -14.11 -8.54 37.55
C LEU A 1278 -14.53 -7.21 36.93
N ILE A 1279 -13.53 -6.47 36.49
CA ILE A 1279 -13.66 -5.27 35.68
C ILE A 1279 -13.01 -5.58 34.33
N GLN A 1280 -13.74 -5.29 33.26
CA GLN A 1280 -13.16 -5.33 31.93
C GLN A 1280 -12.27 -4.10 31.75
N THR A 1281 -10.95 -4.28 31.75
CA THR A 1281 -10.01 -3.15 31.62
C THR A 1281 -9.78 -2.76 30.16
N GLU A 1282 -9.86 -3.77 29.29
CA GLU A 1282 -9.61 -3.72 27.85
C GLU A 1282 -10.50 -4.77 27.17
N GLU A 1283 -10.73 -4.65 25.87
CA GLU A 1283 -11.45 -5.65 25.08
C GLU A 1283 -10.81 -7.04 25.24
N GLY A 1284 -11.57 -8.00 25.78
CA GLY A 1284 -11.07 -9.34 26.01
C GLY A 1284 -10.20 -9.52 27.25
N VAL A 1285 -10.08 -8.54 28.16
CA VAL A 1285 -9.28 -8.69 29.39
C VAL A 1285 -10.09 -8.29 30.63
N TRP A 1286 -10.25 -9.25 31.54
CA TRP A 1286 -10.96 -9.06 32.80
C TRP A 1286 -10.03 -9.23 34.00
N LYS A 1287 -9.93 -8.17 34.81
CA LYS A 1287 -9.06 -8.11 35.99
C LYS A 1287 -9.88 -7.95 37.26
N THR A 1288 -9.36 -8.39 38.40
CA THR A 1288 -9.92 -8.03 39.70
C THR A 1288 -9.72 -6.54 39.98
N LYS A 1289 -10.43 -6.00 40.98
CA LYS A 1289 -10.21 -4.63 41.49
C LYS A 1289 -8.76 -4.35 41.93
N PHE A 1290 -7.96 -5.38 42.18
CA PHE A 1290 -6.54 -5.27 42.55
C PHE A 1290 -5.59 -5.36 41.35
N GLY A 1291 -6.11 -5.41 40.11
CA GLY A 1291 -5.32 -5.45 38.89
C GLY A 1291 -4.85 -6.85 38.46
N GLU A 1292 -5.27 -7.92 39.14
CA GLU A 1292 -4.94 -9.29 38.74
C GLU A 1292 -5.80 -9.72 37.55
N THR A 1293 -5.18 -10.08 36.42
CA THR A 1293 -5.88 -10.70 35.29
C THR A 1293 -6.38 -12.09 35.63
N ILE A 1294 -7.70 -12.32 35.51
CA ILE A 1294 -8.34 -13.60 35.80
C ILE A 1294 -8.82 -14.30 34.54
N CYS A 1295 -9.35 -13.52 33.59
CA CYS A 1295 -9.93 -14.05 32.36
C CYS A 1295 -9.46 -13.24 31.14
N ILE A 1296 -9.18 -13.93 30.03
CA ILE A 1296 -8.75 -13.34 28.76
C ILE A 1296 -9.42 -14.02 27.55
N ASN A 1297 -9.73 -13.25 26.51
CA ASN A 1297 -10.11 -13.77 25.20
C ASN A 1297 -8.86 -13.82 24.30
N SER A 1298 -8.46 -15.01 23.85
CA SER A 1298 -7.22 -15.19 23.11
C SER A 1298 -7.24 -14.52 21.73
N LYS A 1299 -8.36 -14.56 21.01
CA LYS A 1299 -8.48 -13.95 19.68
C LYS A 1299 -8.25 -12.45 19.70
N LEU A 1300 -8.70 -11.79 20.77
CA LEU A 1300 -8.50 -10.36 20.99
C LEU A 1300 -7.07 -10.00 21.45
N LEU A 1301 -6.23 -11.00 21.73
CA LEU A 1301 -4.83 -10.85 22.14
C LEU A 1301 -3.85 -11.42 21.09
N GLU A 1302 -4.26 -11.39 19.82
CA GLU A 1302 -3.49 -11.77 18.62
C GLU A 1302 -3.18 -13.26 18.47
N PHE A 1303 -3.91 -14.12 19.18
CA PHE A 1303 -3.77 -15.57 19.01
C PHE A 1303 -4.58 -16.11 17.83
N ASP A 1304 -4.09 -17.22 17.26
CA ASP A 1304 -4.62 -17.89 16.06
C ASP A 1304 -6.03 -18.47 16.18
N ASN A 1305 -6.51 -18.72 17.40
CA ASN A 1305 -7.83 -19.29 17.64
C ASN A 1305 -8.52 -18.63 18.81
N GLU A 1306 -9.84 -18.79 18.91
CA GLU A 1306 -10.65 -18.12 19.93
C GLU A 1306 -10.93 -19.03 21.12
N CYS A 1307 -10.35 -18.71 22.26
CA CYS A 1307 -10.64 -19.31 23.54
C CYS A 1307 -10.95 -18.20 24.54
N LEU A 1308 -11.97 -18.43 25.36
CA LEU A 1308 -12.17 -17.64 26.57
C LEU A 1308 -11.53 -18.38 27.73
N LEU A 1309 -10.41 -17.85 28.20
CA LEU A 1309 -9.50 -18.50 29.13
C LEU A 1309 -9.67 -17.93 30.52
N ILE A 1310 -9.77 -18.78 31.54
CA ILE A 1310 -9.76 -18.38 32.95
C ILE A 1310 -8.59 -19.05 33.67
N LYS A 1311 -7.89 -18.33 34.55
CA LYS A 1311 -6.82 -18.91 35.37
C LYS A 1311 -7.32 -20.16 36.09
N LYS A 1312 -6.60 -21.27 35.95
CA LYS A 1312 -7.00 -22.59 36.45
C LYS A 1312 -7.28 -22.56 37.96
N GLU A 1313 -6.36 -22.01 38.74
CA GLU A 1313 -6.50 -21.94 40.20
C GLU A 1313 -7.73 -21.12 40.62
N SER A 1314 -7.97 -20.00 39.94
CA SER A 1314 -9.16 -19.17 40.14
C SER A 1314 -10.43 -19.96 39.85
N LEU A 1315 -10.53 -20.62 38.69
CA LEU A 1315 -11.69 -21.43 38.33
C LEU A 1315 -11.96 -22.54 39.35
N LEU A 1316 -10.94 -23.26 39.79
CA LEU A 1316 -11.10 -24.34 40.79
C LEU A 1316 -11.61 -23.79 42.13
N ASN A 1317 -11.12 -22.63 42.55
CA ASN A 1317 -11.61 -21.96 43.74
C ASN A 1317 -13.08 -21.55 43.61
N PHE A 1318 -13.47 -21.00 42.45
CA PHE A 1318 -14.87 -20.67 42.14
C PHE A 1318 -15.78 -21.90 42.20
N LEU A 1319 -15.42 -22.98 41.50
CA LEU A 1319 -16.20 -24.21 41.45
C LEU A 1319 -16.39 -24.82 42.85
N ASN A 1320 -15.32 -24.90 43.63
CA ASN A 1320 -15.38 -25.46 44.99
C ASN A 1320 -16.24 -24.61 45.92
N THR A 1321 -16.07 -23.29 45.89
CA THR A 1321 -16.82 -22.37 46.76
C THR A 1321 -18.31 -22.35 46.44
N LYS A 1322 -18.67 -22.41 45.15
CA LYS A 1322 -20.07 -22.44 44.70
C LYS A 1322 -20.68 -23.84 44.67
N LYS A 1323 -19.92 -24.90 45.03
CA LYS A 1323 -20.33 -26.32 44.92
C LYS A 1323 -20.78 -26.71 43.50
N LEU A 1324 -20.14 -26.11 42.50
CA LEU A 1324 -20.40 -26.35 41.09
C LEU A 1324 -19.35 -27.30 40.51
N SER A 1325 -19.70 -27.91 39.39
CA SER A 1325 -18.79 -28.55 38.45
C SER A 1325 -18.91 -27.88 37.08
N ILE A 1326 -17.93 -28.11 36.20
CA ILE A 1326 -17.93 -27.63 34.82
C ILE A 1326 -17.92 -28.82 33.86
N GLY A 1327 -18.68 -28.69 32.77
CA GLY A 1327 -18.60 -29.58 31.63
C GLY A 1327 -18.72 -28.83 30.32
N TRP A 1328 -18.27 -29.43 29.22
CA TRP A 1328 -18.31 -28.86 27.89
C TRP A 1328 -19.15 -29.70 26.96
N LYS A 1329 -19.99 -29.04 26.16
CA LYS A 1329 -20.50 -29.62 24.91
C LYS A 1329 -19.44 -29.40 23.84
N ILE A 1330 -19.03 -30.47 23.16
CA ILE A 1330 -17.96 -30.42 22.18
C ILE A 1330 -18.41 -30.97 20.84
N TYR A 1331 -18.06 -30.21 19.81
CA TYR A 1331 -18.07 -30.62 18.41
C TYR A 1331 -16.63 -30.68 17.91
N LEU A 1332 -16.25 -31.82 17.34
CA LEU A 1332 -14.98 -31.97 16.62
C LEU A 1332 -15.27 -32.49 15.23
N GLU A 1333 -14.69 -31.86 14.22
CA GLU A 1333 -14.76 -32.28 12.84
C GLU A 1333 -13.35 -32.37 12.25
N LYS A 1334 -13.08 -33.43 11.49
CA LYS A 1334 -11.91 -33.56 10.63
C LYS A 1334 -12.35 -33.87 9.21
N ILE A 1335 -11.74 -33.18 8.25
CA ILE A 1335 -11.96 -33.37 6.82
C ILE A 1335 -10.61 -33.48 6.12
N SER A 1336 -10.45 -34.49 5.28
CA SER A 1336 -9.36 -34.64 4.32
C SER A 1336 -9.84 -35.58 3.22
N LEU A 1337 -9.48 -35.33 1.95
CA LEU A 1337 -9.89 -36.17 0.80
C LEU A 1337 -11.40 -36.48 0.75
N ARG A 1338 -12.24 -35.52 1.18
CA ARG A 1338 -13.71 -35.65 1.34
C ARG A 1338 -14.18 -36.66 2.39
N ASP A 1339 -13.29 -37.42 3.02
CA ASP A 1339 -13.64 -38.17 4.21
C ASP A 1339 -13.84 -37.14 5.34
N ARG A 1340 -15.01 -37.20 5.98
CA ARG A 1340 -15.41 -36.34 7.09
C ARG A 1340 -15.73 -37.21 8.29
N GLN A 1341 -15.05 -36.92 9.39
CA GLN A 1341 -15.32 -37.53 10.68
C GLN A 1341 -15.80 -36.44 11.63
N GLU A 1342 -17.00 -36.61 12.17
CA GLU A 1342 -17.54 -35.73 13.21
C GLU A 1342 -17.71 -36.47 14.54
N TRP A 1343 -17.47 -35.76 15.63
CA TRP A 1343 -17.78 -36.18 16.99
C TRP A 1343 -18.61 -35.13 17.69
N TRP A 1344 -19.68 -35.57 18.31
CA TRP A 1344 -20.43 -34.81 19.30
C TRP A 1344 -20.30 -35.52 20.63
N TYR A 1345 -19.74 -34.85 21.61
CA TYR A 1345 -19.43 -35.45 22.89
C TYR A 1345 -19.39 -34.40 23.99
N ASN A 1346 -19.60 -34.86 25.21
CA ASN A 1346 -19.45 -34.03 26.39
C ASN A 1346 -18.17 -34.36 27.12
N VAL A 1347 -17.60 -33.37 27.77
CA VAL A 1347 -16.47 -33.55 28.69
C VAL A 1347 -16.86 -32.99 30.04
N PHE A 1348 -16.70 -33.77 31.10
CA PHE A 1348 -16.98 -33.34 32.46
C PHE A 1348 -15.68 -33.26 33.24
N TYR A 1349 -15.47 -32.14 33.92
CA TYR A 1349 -14.32 -31.94 34.78
C TYR A 1349 -14.63 -32.46 36.19
N ASP A 1350 -13.85 -33.44 36.65
CA ASP A 1350 -13.98 -34.01 37.99
C ASP A 1350 -12.61 -34.32 38.59
N ASP A 1351 -12.29 -33.74 39.74
CA ASP A 1351 -11.04 -33.93 40.50
C ASP A 1351 -9.76 -33.97 39.63
N GLY A 1352 -9.62 -33.01 38.71
CA GLY A 1352 -8.45 -32.90 37.83
C GLY A 1352 -8.47 -33.77 36.58
N LYS A 1353 -9.53 -34.55 36.36
CA LYS A 1353 -9.73 -35.43 35.19
C LYS A 1353 -10.80 -34.87 34.25
N TYR A 1354 -10.59 -35.10 32.96
CA TYR A 1354 -11.51 -34.73 31.88
C TYR A 1354 -12.21 -36.00 31.38
N ASN A 1355 -13.40 -36.28 31.90
CA ASN A 1355 -14.17 -37.48 31.59
C ASN A 1355 -15.03 -37.26 30.33
N LYS A 1356 -14.74 -37.99 29.25
CA LYS A 1356 -15.42 -37.85 27.96
C LYS A 1356 -16.63 -38.78 27.87
N LYS A 1357 -17.72 -38.28 27.29
CA LYS A 1357 -18.91 -39.05 26.94
C LYS A 1357 -19.31 -38.78 25.50
N ILE A 1358 -19.10 -39.77 24.63
CA ILE A 1358 -19.47 -39.67 23.21
C ILE A 1358 -20.99 -39.80 23.09
N ILE A 1359 -21.61 -38.85 22.41
CA ILE A 1359 -23.04 -38.87 22.06
C ILE A 1359 -23.19 -39.39 20.63
N LYS A 1360 -22.40 -38.85 19.71
CA LYS A 1360 -22.42 -39.20 18.29
C LYS A 1360 -21.00 -39.22 17.73
N ASN A 1361 -20.73 -40.19 16.87
CA ASN A 1361 -19.44 -40.38 16.21
C ASN A 1361 -19.72 -40.93 14.81
N ASP A 1362 -19.71 -40.04 13.82
CA ASP A 1362 -20.16 -40.35 12.47
C ASP A 1362 -19.05 -40.11 11.45
N MET A 1363 -18.79 -41.15 10.65
CA MET A 1363 -17.99 -41.08 9.45
C MET A 1363 -18.90 -40.89 8.24
N SER A 1364 -18.61 -39.89 7.44
CA SER A 1364 -19.34 -39.58 6.21
C SER A 1364 -18.37 -39.17 5.10
N LYS A 1365 -18.82 -39.24 3.85
CA LYS A 1365 -18.12 -38.62 2.72
C LYS A 1365 -18.86 -37.38 2.31
N ILE A 1366 -18.15 -36.26 2.20
CA ILE A 1366 -18.68 -35.01 1.68
C ILE A 1366 -18.98 -35.21 0.19
N ARG A 1367 -20.25 -35.08 -0.19
CA ARG A 1367 -20.65 -35.10 -1.60
C ARG A 1367 -20.52 -33.69 -2.16
N ARG A 1368 -20.03 -33.58 -3.41
CA ARG A 1368 -20.23 -32.35 -4.19
C ARG A 1368 -21.74 -32.14 -4.31
N ASN A 1369 -22.27 -31.08 -3.73
CA ASN A 1369 -23.55 -30.55 -4.19
C ASN A 1369 -23.24 -29.87 -5.53
N PHE A 1370 -23.63 -30.52 -6.63
CA PHE A 1370 -23.56 -29.93 -7.96
C PHE A 1370 -24.67 -28.90 -8.16
#